data_AF-A0A518VAC2-F1
#
_entry.id   AF-A0A518VAC2-F1
#
_cell.length_a   1.000
_cell.length_b   1.000
_cell.length_c   1.000
_cell.angle_alpha   90.00
_cell.angle_beta   90.00
_cell.angle_gamma   90.00
#
_symmetry.space_group_name_H-M   'P 1'
#
loop_
_entity.id
_entity.type
_entity.pdbx_description
1 polymer ?
#
loop_
_entity_poly.entity_id
_entity_poly.type
_entity_poly.pdbx_seq_one_letter_code
_entity_poly.pdbx_strand_id
1 'polypeptide(L)'
;MNQIQTQETFLQRLYHSHYLVQDHRVHGICAVPGLALMDMVYRVAALYLDKQPIELRQVLFKQPIVTSEHFDKNIYVTFTPMESYWKVTITSQKVKDDLVIDQQMEVNMECFMYVMDNGKKHEKLDIQAFMNHSTKQWDMDQMYDLVRKTKIQHDTFMKTEGTVYQWGHKELMKLELSKLAESYLDKFYAHAAFLDGSCLSGASFMVSDMQYNIFQENTPYIPFMLERFCIYESLPKTVYTYTEQTEIHGNISSAPDVVSRDITIFNEGGDVLAEYNKFTVKRVREPQLIKKLIETQTFQTNMTKSDRPIDRSHKQAEEMIQQADVINQQRDTSSKSSIQMYLQQEIANVLKMNVNSIHTNTGFYELGLDSTQLLGLVKILENKVKVALYPTLLFEYSTVESLSQYLQDNFKHAFVKEHSIFNPPEIQVSSIHSYLQQEIASVLKTNPKEIQIHTGFYELGLDSTQLLSLVKVLEKKVDSTLYPTLLFEYSTVESLSQYLQENWASSFFHGTDANTHEIAVPPMTSSLQEHQANILYFERNWKKMELNKNKRATIKRNHVVLLFHDSIKLQSEIKQQLNLETVIALRSDKADVVEQFQDKCKQCLQHIQALLQNKMTTEILLQIVTDSSEEDKYADALEGMVRTAYLEQPKIHSQLIKMDTLNDHSTQVITALLEKEARYHEKGTVSIHYRGKDLIRYVHQLREMDAKANFLPQHGLENGVYVITGGLGGLGYLVANHIAKQGNVKLALLGRSKLDATKQQQIYHLMEMGVDVRYLEVDLCERTETVQAFHSIREDLGPIKGVFHCAGVIKDRLLIQKNTNELQDVLLPKWSGVWNLDQVTQDDELEFFVLFSSVSAIMGNVGQADYACANASMDLFAVERQEHVNSGKRCGQTLTINWPLWADGGMQLEDDLLQMMTASTGLSVLPSREGLVALDHILSQKNTQTIVLYGEESKIRNQIQTLNAEFVEQVQEQQEGESIITRICIDDFTFPDDLKTYWHNIKAGQRLSKHKTSVAELQSFVEKENDIQHVLVQTQTSRQVEVVVCGKGKKYVLLFCGFGLTASQWYYQIKELREDYQFIIIHPPGVGLSEDNGDLSFHGISNTVSEVLDILRIPTPLHVVGTSWGGMIAQTFVANFPQKAVSLTLVTSFCELDQLWDEQSLKDAFKLDFHINYRKGAYELIQHSEFVNPVVLRYSEIAREGNLNTYNILADISVPTLIVSAKKDIMGFYYQTNQLVTKIPHATLVEMNGGHGCNITHYEEFNRIFTQYVNEQD
;
A
#
# COMPACT_ATOMS: atom_id res chain seq x y z
N MET A 1 -33.77 6.32 -3.26
CA MET A 1 -32.82 7.43 -3.03
C MET A 1 -31.71 7.33 -4.07
N ASN A 2 -31.88 7.95 -5.24
CA ASN A 2 -30.94 7.85 -6.37
C ASN A 2 -30.10 9.12 -6.57
N GLN A 3 -29.82 9.84 -5.49
CA GLN A 3 -28.88 10.96 -5.41
C GLN A 3 -28.32 10.77 -4.00
N ILE A 4 -27.05 10.46 -3.76
CA ILE A 4 -25.84 11.19 -4.15
C ILE A 4 -24.64 10.22 -4.13
N GLN A 5 -23.76 10.28 -5.13
CA GLN A 5 -22.51 9.49 -5.21
C GLN A 5 -21.23 10.35 -5.19
N THR A 6 -21.35 11.64 -4.91
CA THR A 6 -20.23 12.59 -4.94
C THR A 6 -19.90 13.06 -3.53
N GLN A 7 -18.61 13.15 -3.22
CA GLN A 7 -18.15 13.85 -2.03
C GLN A 7 -18.64 15.31 -2.09
N GLU A 8 -19.23 15.78 -1.00
CA GLU A 8 -19.70 17.16 -0.90
C GLU A 8 -19.02 17.85 0.26
N THR A 9 -18.57 19.09 0.02
CA THR A 9 -17.94 19.94 1.02
C THR A 9 -18.71 21.24 1.15
N PHE A 10 -19.15 21.53 2.38
CA PHE A 10 -19.89 22.74 2.70
C PHE A 10 -19.01 23.70 3.47
N LEU A 11 -18.93 24.94 2.99
CA LEU A 11 -18.19 26.00 3.64
C LEU A 11 -19.15 26.85 4.50
N GLN A 12 -18.84 26.97 5.78
CA GLN A 12 -19.44 27.94 6.69
C GLN A 12 -18.37 28.92 7.19
N ARG A 13 -18.63 30.22 7.00
CA ARG A 13 -17.80 31.27 7.58
C ARG A 13 -18.13 31.47 9.06
N LEU A 14 -17.12 31.46 9.92
CA LEU A 14 -17.22 31.76 11.34
C LEU A 14 -16.46 33.05 11.66
N TYR A 15 -17.21 34.11 11.96
CA TYR A 15 -16.65 35.40 12.35
C TYR A 15 -16.32 35.43 13.83
N HIS A 16 -15.22 36.11 14.19
CA HIS A 16 -14.84 36.35 15.58
C HIS A 16 -15.94 37.08 16.39
N SER A 17 -16.81 37.85 15.72
CA SER A 17 -17.92 38.58 16.33
C SER A 17 -19.15 37.74 16.66
N HIS A 18 -19.20 36.46 16.28
CA HIS A 18 -20.35 35.61 16.57
C HIS A 18 -20.43 35.28 18.08
N TYR A 19 -21.64 35.37 18.65
CA TYR A 19 -21.88 35.05 20.06
C TYR A 19 -21.42 33.64 20.46
N LEU A 20 -21.60 32.65 19.57
CA LEU A 20 -21.10 31.27 19.74
C LEU A 20 -19.61 31.21 20.10
N VAL A 21 -18.83 32.22 19.70
CA VAL A 21 -17.39 32.28 19.85
C VAL A 21 -16.98 33.24 20.97
N GLN A 22 -17.59 34.43 21.02
CA GLN A 22 -17.23 35.44 22.02
C GLN A 22 -17.66 35.08 23.43
N ASP A 23 -18.81 34.42 23.56
CA ASP A 23 -19.42 34.04 24.83
C ASP A 23 -18.90 32.70 25.35
N HIS A 24 -17.92 32.06 24.68
CA HIS A 24 -17.25 30.86 25.16
C HIS A 24 -15.73 31.00 25.06
N ARG A 25 -15.06 31.09 26.21
CA ARG A 25 -13.61 31.34 26.29
C ARG A 25 -12.90 30.29 27.13
N VAL A 26 -11.83 29.73 26.59
CA VAL A 26 -10.95 28.79 27.30
C VAL A 26 -9.60 29.46 27.51
N HIS A 27 -9.20 29.65 28.77
CA HIS A 27 -8.00 30.42 29.14
C HIS A 27 -7.95 31.84 28.52
N GLY A 28 -9.12 32.47 28.34
CA GLY A 28 -9.27 33.81 27.76
C GLY A 28 -9.32 33.85 26.23
N ILE A 29 -9.18 32.71 25.55
CA ILE A 29 -9.21 32.60 24.08
C ILE A 29 -10.61 32.22 23.63
N CYS A 30 -11.14 32.95 22.65
CA CYS A 30 -12.46 32.69 22.09
C CYS A 30 -12.42 31.41 21.24
N ALA A 31 -13.21 30.42 21.63
CA ALA A 31 -13.20 29.10 21.03
C ALA A 31 -14.62 28.58 20.83
N VAL A 32 -14.87 27.89 19.73
CA VAL A 32 -16.13 27.16 19.53
C VAL A 32 -16.15 25.96 20.48
N PRO A 33 -17.22 25.74 21.26
CA PRO A 33 -17.38 24.51 22.03
C PRO A 33 -17.34 23.29 21.11
N GLY A 34 -16.59 22.25 21.48
CA GLY A 34 -16.41 21.06 20.62
C GLY A 34 -17.75 20.42 20.22
N LEU A 35 -18.68 20.28 21.16
CA LEU A 35 -20.01 19.71 20.90
C LEU A 35 -20.86 20.55 19.94
N ALA A 36 -20.60 21.87 19.79
CA ALA A 36 -21.33 22.71 18.84
C ALA A 36 -21.03 22.34 17.38
N LEU A 37 -19.94 21.62 17.11
CA LEU A 37 -19.62 21.10 15.78
C LEU A 37 -20.61 20.01 15.34
N MET A 38 -21.22 19.29 16.28
CA MET A 38 -22.22 18.27 15.97
C MET A 38 -23.49 18.90 15.42
N ASP A 39 -23.92 20.05 15.95
CA ASP A 39 -25.00 20.85 15.36
C ASP A 39 -24.71 21.24 13.90
N MET A 40 -23.46 21.58 13.56
CA MET A 40 -23.09 21.89 12.17
C MET A 40 -23.31 20.68 11.26
N VAL A 41 -22.93 19.48 11.70
CA VAL A 41 -23.16 18.24 10.93
C VAL A 41 -24.65 18.01 10.72
N TYR A 42 -25.47 18.08 11.78
CA TYR A 42 -26.92 17.87 11.66
C TYR A 42 -27.60 18.92 10.78
N ARG A 43 -27.22 20.20 10.90
CA ARG A 43 -27.77 21.28 10.06
C ARG A 43 -27.46 21.07 8.58
N VAL A 44 -26.23 20.70 8.25
CA VAL A 44 -25.82 20.48 6.86
C VAL A 44 -26.42 19.18 6.32
N ALA A 45 -26.40 18.11 7.10
CA ALA A 45 -27.04 16.84 6.73
C ALA A 45 -28.55 17.00 6.49
N ALA A 46 -29.24 17.84 7.25
CA ALA A 46 -30.66 18.11 7.03
C ALA A 46 -30.97 18.78 5.68
N LEU A 47 -30.03 19.53 5.10
CA LEU A 47 -30.16 20.11 3.74
C LEU A 47 -30.06 19.04 2.66
N TYR A 48 -29.35 17.95 2.94
CA TYR A 48 -28.96 16.93 1.98
C TYR A 48 -29.81 15.66 2.07
N LEU A 49 -30.24 15.27 3.28
CA LEU A 49 -30.99 14.04 3.57
C LEU A 49 -32.50 14.26 3.77
N ASP A 50 -33.05 15.41 3.39
CA ASP A 50 -34.48 15.75 3.59
C ASP A 50 -34.99 15.43 5.02
N LYS A 51 -34.15 15.75 6.02
CA LYS A 51 -34.41 15.53 7.47
C LYS A 51 -34.61 14.07 7.89
N GLN A 52 -34.03 13.10 7.19
CA GLN A 52 -33.95 11.76 7.75
C GLN A 52 -33.21 11.75 9.09
N PRO A 53 -33.68 10.94 10.06
CA PRO A 53 -33.01 10.81 11.34
C PRO A 53 -31.62 10.21 11.09
N ILE A 54 -30.61 10.82 11.70
CA ILE A 54 -29.22 10.37 11.60
C ILE A 54 -28.64 10.16 12.99
N GLU A 55 -27.58 9.36 13.06
CA GLU A 55 -26.72 9.25 14.23
C GLU A 55 -25.26 9.42 13.84
N LEU A 56 -24.47 9.94 14.78
CA LEU A 56 -23.02 10.07 14.65
C LEU A 56 -22.35 9.00 15.54
N ARG A 57 -21.39 8.28 14.99
CA ARG A 57 -20.58 7.28 15.70
C ARG A 57 -19.11 7.66 15.69
N GLN A 58 -18.40 7.31 16.75
CA GLN A 58 -16.96 7.56 16.92
C GLN A 58 -16.61 9.03 16.68
N VAL A 59 -17.31 9.92 17.38
CA VAL A 59 -17.07 11.37 17.28
C VAL A 59 -15.77 11.69 18.03
N LEU A 60 -14.75 12.11 17.29
CA LEU A 60 -13.44 12.46 17.84
C LEU A 60 -13.17 13.95 17.65
N PHE A 61 -12.90 14.65 18.76
CA PHE A 61 -12.47 16.05 18.73
C PHE A 61 -10.93 16.10 18.70
N LYS A 62 -10.38 16.53 17.57
CA LYS A 62 -8.92 16.55 17.34
C LYS A 62 -8.29 17.89 17.73
N GLN A 63 -8.90 19.00 17.33
CA GLN A 63 -8.37 20.34 17.59
C GLN A 63 -9.49 21.37 17.73
N PRO A 64 -9.47 22.24 18.77
CA PRO A 64 -10.49 23.27 18.94
C PRO A 64 -10.44 24.33 17.84
N ILE A 65 -11.60 24.85 17.45
CA ILE A 65 -11.69 25.99 16.52
C ILE A 65 -11.59 27.27 17.33
N VAL A 66 -10.52 28.03 17.12
CA VAL A 66 -10.28 29.33 17.76
C VAL A 66 -10.34 30.47 16.75
N THR A 67 -10.75 31.65 17.22
CA THR A 67 -10.68 32.91 16.45
C THR A 67 -10.04 34.00 17.28
N SER A 68 -9.64 35.09 16.63
CA SER A 68 -9.14 36.28 17.31
C SER A 68 -9.59 37.55 16.59
N GLU A 69 -9.32 38.72 17.16
CA GLU A 69 -9.51 40.00 16.49
C GLU A 69 -8.69 40.14 15.19
N HIS A 70 -7.71 39.25 14.97
CA HIS A 70 -6.84 39.28 13.80
C HIS A 70 -7.26 38.30 12.70
N PHE A 71 -8.09 37.30 13.00
CA PHE A 71 -8.52 36.32 12.00
C PHE A 71 -9.83 35.62 12.39
N ASP A 72 -10.62 35.36 11.36
CA ASP A 72 -11.79 34.49 11.37
C ASP A 72 -11.41 33.06 10.93
N LYS A 73 -12.41 32.17 10.90
CA LYS A 73 -12.25 30.80 10.38
C LYS A 73 -13.25 30.49 9.27
N ASN A 74 -12.76 29.95 8.16
CA ASN A 74 -13.58 29.16 7.25
C ASN A 74 -13.66 27.74 7.82
N ILE A 75 -14.87 27.21 7.99
CA ILE A 75 -15.12 25.84 8.45
C ILE A 75 -15.68 25.05 7.27
N TYR A 76 -15.06 23.91 6.98
CA TYR A 76 -15.47 23.02 5.92
C TYR A 76 -16.01 21.73 6.53
N VAL A 77 -17.27 21.41 6.25
CA VAL A 77 -17.89 20.13 6.61
C VAL A 77 -17.94 19.28 5.35
N THR A 78 -17.11 18.24 5.31
CA THR A 78 -17.03 17.32 4.17
C THR A 78 -17.75 16.03 4.48
N PHE A 79 -18.70 15.66 3.64
CA PHE A 79 -19.39 14.38 3.64
C PHE A 79 -18.81 13.52 2.52
N THR A 80 -18.06 12.48 2.89
CA THR A 80 -17.57 11.49 1.95
C THR A 80 -18.49 10.28 2.00
N PRO A 81 -19.33 10.04 0.97
CA PRO A 81 -20.25 8.91 0.97
C PRO A 81 -19.49 7.59 0.95
N MET A 82 -19.91 6.67 1.80
CA MET A 82 -19.57 5.25 1.80
C MET A 82 -20.83 4.45 1.43
N GLU A 83 -20.73 3.13 1.28
CA GLU A 83 -21.87 2.32 0.80
C GLU A 83 -23.14 2.42 1.67
N SER A 84 -23.00 2.59 2.99
CA SER A 84 -24.14 2.61 3.94
C SER A 84 -24.11 3.74 4.98
N TYR A 85 -23.11 4.62 4.91
CA TYR A 85 -22.91 5.73 5.85
C TYR A 85 -22.04 6.81 5.19
N TRP A 86 -21.79 7.91 5.88
CA TRP A 86 -20.85 8.95 5.43
C TRP A 86 -19.71 9.08 6.42
N LYS A 87 -18.48 9.19 5.93
CA LYS A 87 -17.39 9.76 6.73
C LYS A 87 -17.56 11.27 6.73
N VAL A 88 -17.64 11.87 7.91
CA VAL A 88 -17.78 13.32 8.07
C VAL A 88 -16.51 13.87 8.69
N THR A 89 -15.90 14.84 8.00
CA THR A 89 -14.71 15.53 8.48
C THR A 89 -14.97 17.02 8.53
N ILE A 90 -14.71 17.64 9.69
CA ILE A 90 -14.75 19.08 9.87
C ILE A 90 -13.31 19.59 9.90
N THR A 91 -12.98 20.45 8.94
CA THR A 91 -11.70 21.16 8.88
C THR A 91 -11.90 22.67 8.97
N SER A 92 -10.86 23.41 9.33
CA SER A 92 -10.93 24.87 9.33
C SER A 92 -9.64 25.53 8.86
N GLN A 93 -9.78 26.76 8.38
CA GLN A 93 -8.70 27.56 7.80
C GLN A 93 -8.79 29.00 8.29
N LYS A 94 -7.64 29.63 8.58
CA LYS A 94 -7.59 31.03 9.04
C LYS A 94 -7.78 31.99 7.87
N VAL A 95 -8.63 32.99 8.05
CA VAL A 95 -8.96 33.95 7.00
C VAL A 95 -9.08 35.35 7.60
N LYS A 96 -8.65 36.36 6.85
CA LYS A 96 -8.77 37.77 7.22
C LYS A 96 -9.14 38.57 5.97
N ASP A 97 -10.13 39.45 6.07
CA ASP A 97 -10.59 40.29 4.95
C ASP A 97 -10.86 39.46 3.68
N ASP A 98 -11.54 38.31 3.85
CA ASP A 98 -11.85 37.31 2.81
C ASP A 98 -10.65 36.65 2.11
N LEU A 99 -9.42 36.92 2.55
CA LEU A 99 -8.20 36.28 2.07
C LEU A 99 -7.71 35.21 3.04
N VAL A 100 -7.45 34.02 2.51
CA VAL A 100 -6.81 32.93 3.25
C VAL A 100 -5.42 33.38 3.67
N ILE A 101 -5.19 33.49 4.99
CA ILE A 101 -3.90 33.91 5.54
C ILE A 101 -3.02 32.75 5.97
N ASP A 102 -3.57 31.54 5.98
CA ASP A 102 -2.88 30.30 6.28
C ASP A 102 -3.38 29.21 5.32
N GLN A 103 -2.50 28.70 4.46
CA GLN A 103 -2.86 27.64 3.51
C GLN A 103 -3.01 26.28 4.19
N GLN A 104 -2.60 26.13 5.45
CA GLN A 104 -2.76 24.90 6.21
C GLN A 104 -4.21 24.71 6.66
N MET A 105 -4.74 23.52 6.39
CA MET A 105 -6.05 23.07 6.85
C MET A 105 -5.91 22.35 8.21
N GLU A 106 -6.66 22.80 9.21
CA GLU A 106 -6.70 22.17 10.53
C GLU A 106 -7.84 21.15 10.58
N VAL A 107 -7.59 19.92 11.02
CA VAL A 107 -8.66 18.92 11.23
C VAL A 107 -9.21 19.07 12.64
N ASN A 108 -10.49 19.42 12.76
CA ASN A 108 -11.11 19.76 14.03
C ASN A 108 -11.95 18.62 14.61
N MET A 109 -12.74 17.94 13.78
CA MET A 109 -13.59 16.83 14.19
C MET A 109 -13.71 15.78 13.08
N GLU A 110 -13.76 14.51 13.46
CA GLU A 110 -14.10 13.40 12.58
C GLU A 110 -15.18 12.54 13.22
N CYS A 111 -16.11 12.03 12.40
CA CYS A 111 -17.09 11.04 12.81
C CYS A 111 -17.63 10.25 11.62
N PHE A 112 -18.43 9.22 11.92
CA PHE A 112 -19.20 8.49 10.93
C PHE A 112 -20.69 8.78 11.11
N MET A 113 -21.38 9.16 10.05
CA MET A 113 -22.81 9.49 10.05
C MET A 113 -23.63 8.38 9.41
N TYR A 114 -24.64 7.87 10.10
CA TYR A 114 -25.55 6.82 9.61
C TYR A 114 -26.98 7.36 9.55
N VAL A 115 -27.76 6.94 8.56
CA VAL A 115 -29.23 7.15 8.55
C VAL A 115 -29.88 6.09 9.44
N MET A 116 -30.83 6.50 10.27
CA MET A 116 -31.52 5.60 11.19
C MET A 116 -32.88 5.13 10.65
N ASP A 117 -33.21 3.87 10.92
CA ASP A 117 -34.57 3.35 10.81
C ASP A 117 -35.36 3.71 12.08
N ASN A 118 -36.36 4.59 11.93
CA ASN A 118 -37.07 5.23 13.04
C ASN A 118 -38.08 4.29 13.75
N GLY A 119 -37.57 3.21 14.37
CA GLY A 119 -38.39 2.13 14.94
C GLY A 119 -38.23 1.86 16.45
N LYS A 120 -37.28 2.50 17.16
CA LYS A 120 -37.08 2.26 18.59
C LYS A 120 -37.99 3.15 19.45
N LYS A 121 -38.78 2.53 20.32
CA LYS A 121 -39.45 3.23 21.43
C LYS A 121 -38.49 3.33 22.60
N HIS A 122 -38.24 4.54 23.08
CA HIS A 122 -37.45 4.81 24.27
C HIS A 122 -38.32 4.76 25.53
N GLU A 123 -37.75 4.32 26.66
CA GLU A 123 -38.43 4.40 27.95
C GLU A 123 -38.56 5.86 28.39
N LYS A 124 -39.76 6.25 28.83
CA LYS A 124 -39.99 7.61 29.33
C LYS A 124 -39.51 7.76 30.76
N LEU A 125 -38.92 8.90 31.09
CA LEU A 125 -38.57 9.28 32.46
C LEU A 125 -39.65 10.17 33.07
N ASP A 126 -40.18 9.82 34.25
CA ASP A 126 -41.09 10.71 34.97
C ASP A 126 -40.31 11.86 35.64
N ILE A 127 -40.19 12.97 34.88
CA ILE A 127 -39.43 14.17 35.27
C ILE A 127 -39.95 14.77 36.58
N GLN A 128 -41.27 14.84 36.76
CA GLN A 128 -41.86 15.43 37.97
C GLN A 128 -41.65 14.53 39.18
N ALA A 129 -41.79 13.21 39.02
CA ALA A 129 -41.47 12.27 40.09
C ALA A 129 -40.00 12.38 40.48
N PHE A 130 -39.07 12.46 39.52
CA PHE A 130 -37.65 12.60 39.82
C PHE A 130 -37.36 13.88 40.63
N MET A 131 -37.89 15.03 40.19
CA MET A 131 -37.72 16.30 40.91
C MET A 131 -38.30 16.25 42.33
N ASN A 132 -39.46 15.61 42.52
CA ASN A 132 -40.08 15.47 43.84
C ASN A 132 -39.29 14.52 44.78
N HIS A 133 -38.59 13.52 44.24
CA HIS A 133 -37.77 12.58 45.02
C HIS A 133 -36.32 13.06 45.21
N SER A 134 -35.93 14.16 44.54
CA SER A 134 -34.58 14.72 44.67
C SER A 134 -34.27 15.09 46.12
N THR A 135 -33.06 14.73 46.56
CA THR A 135 -32.60 14.96 47.93
C THR A 135 -31.74 16.21 48.04
N LYS A 136 -31.15 16.68 46.93
CA LYS A 136 -30.33 17.90 46.86
C LYS A 136 -30.59 18.64 45.56
N GLN A 137 -30.45 19.97 45.61
CA GLN A 137 -30.69 20.86 44.49
C GLN A 137 -29.65 22.00 44.45
N TRP A 138 -29.28 22.40 43.24
CA TRP A 138 -28.38 23.53 42.99
C TRP A 138 -28.87 24.38 41.83
N ASP A 139 -28.52 25.66 41.85
CA ASP A 139 -28.73 26.54 40.70
C ASP A 139 -27.66 26.25 39.63
N MET A 140 -28.03 26.29 38.34
CA MET A 140 -27.09 26.09 37.24
C MET A 140 -25.90 27.07 37.29
N ASP A 141 -26.09 28.29 37.81
CA ASP A 141 -25.02 29.26 37.96
C ASP A 141 -23.91 28.77 38.89
N GLN A 142 -24.27 27.97 39.89
CA GLN A 142 -23.32 27.35 40.81
C GLN A 142 -22.48 26.28 40.10
N MET A 143 -23.04 25.59 39.10
CA MET A 143 -22.27 24.65 38.27
C MET A 143 -21.30 25.40 37.36
N TYR A 144 -21.75 26.48 36.73
CA TYR A 144 -20.87 27.33 35.91
C TYR A 144 -19.78 28.03 36.73
N ASP A 145 -19.98 28.28 38.04
CA ASP A 145 -18.93 28.77 38.94
C ASP A 145 -17.76 27.78 39.09
N LEU A 146 -18.04 26.47 39.05
CA LEU A 146 -16.99 25.44 39.10
C LEU A 146 -16.14 25.47 37.83
N VAL A 147 -16.79 25.65 36.68
CA VAL A 147 -16.17 25.72 35.36
C VAL A 147 -15.34 27.01 35.20
N ARG A 148 -15.83 28.14 35.73
CA ARG A 148 -15.07 29.41 35.76
C ARG A 148 -13.75 29.29 36.52
N LYS A 149 -13.71 28.48 37.60
CA LYS A 149 -12.47 28.25 38.38
C LYS A 149 -11.39 27.56 37.54
N THR A 150 -11.77 26.73 36.57
CA THR A 150 -10.84 26.07 35.64
C THR A 150 -10.52 26.91 34.40
N LYS A 151 -10.88 28.20 34.40
CA LYS A 151 -10.63 29.17 33.32
C LYS A 151 -11.42 28.92 32.03
N ILE A 152 -12.58 28.27 32.11
CA ILE A 152 -13.56 28.26 31.03
C ILE A 152 -14.70 29.22 31.41
N GLN A 153 -14.93 30.22 30.55
CA GLN A 153 -15.93 31.26 30.77
C GLN A 153 -17.06 31.14 29.75
N HIS A 154 -18.28 31.22 30.25
CA HIS A 154 -19.52 31.26 29.47
C HIS A 154 -20.24 32.57 29.78
N ASP A 155 -20.52 33.37 28.75
CA ASP A 155 -21.34 34.56 28.85
C ASP A 155 -22.79 34.25 28.41
N THR A 156 -23.64 35.27 28.32
CA THR A 156 -25.12 35.13 28.27
C THR A 156 -25.63 34.20 27.17
N PHE A 157 -25.01 34.17 25.99
CA PHE A 157 -25.46 33.32 24.88
C PHE A 157 -25.12 31.84 25.07
N MET A 158 -23.96 31.53 25.64
CA MET A 158 -23.44 30.16 25.77
C MET A 158 -23.74 29.53 27.14
N LYS A 159 -24.28 30.30 28.07
CA LYS A 159 -24.66 29.83 29.40
C LYS A 159 -26.15 29.44 29.44
N THR A 160 -26.45 28.28 30.01
CA THR A 160 -27.82 27.85 30.33
C THR A 160 -28.23 28.26 31.74
N GLU A 161 -29.51 28.52 31.92
CA GLU A 161 -30.16 28.78 33.22
C GLU A 161 -30.86 27.50 33.70
N GLY A 162 -31.25 27.43 34.98
CA GLY A 162 -32.09 26.36 35.50
C GLY A 162 -31.58 25.73 36.79
N THR A 163 -31.92 24.46 37.01
CA THR A 163 -31.73 23.81 38.32
C THR A 163 -31.25 22.37 38.15
N VAL A 164 -30.28 21.97 38.97
CA VAL A 164 -29.74 20.61 39.03
C VAL A 164 -30.37 19.88 40.21
N TYR A 165 -30.93 18.70 39.96
CA TYR A 165 -31.59 17.83 40.93
C TYR A 165 -30.78 16.54 41.09
N GLN A 166 -30.50 16.15 42.33
CA GLN A 166 -29.83 14.88 42.62
C GLN A 166 -30.72 13.97 43.43
N TRP A 167 -30.81 12.70 43.03
CA TRP A 167 -31.50 11.63 43.75
C TRP A 167 -30.57 10.43 43.89
N GLY A 168 -29.87 10.35 45.03
CA GLY A 168 -28.84 9.32 45.23
C GLY A 168 -27.74 9.42 44.16
N HIS A 169 -27.49 8.31 43.46
CA HIS A 169 -26.50 8.23 42.38
C HIS A 169 -27.03 8.68 41.01
N LYS A 170 -28.15 9.43 40.98
CA LYS A 170 -28.77 9.92 39.74
C LYS A 170 -28.82 11.45 39.77
N GLU A 171 -28.61 12.07 38.62
CA GLU A 171 -28.69 13.52 38.44
C GLU A 171 -29.61 13.84 37.26
N LEU A 172 -30.45 14.86 37.44
CA LEU A 172 -31.28 15.44 36.41
C LEU A 172 -31.08 16.97 36.42
N MET A 173 -30.62 17.56 35.32
CA MET A 173 -30.49 19.01 35.21
C MET A 173 -31.59 19.55 34.31
N LYS A 174 -32.36 20.50 34.82
CA LYS A 174 -33.27 21.32 34.02
C LYS A 174 -32.46 22.45 33.43
N LEU A 175 -32.33 22.48 32.10
CA LEU A 175 -31.60 23.50 31.35
C LEU A 175 -32.58 24.37 30.57
N GLU A 176 -32.43 25.69 30.68
CA GLU A 176 -33.21 26.71 29.98
C GLU A 176 -32.26 27.64 29.21
N LEU A 177 -32.63 28.04 28.00
CA LEU A 177 -31.87 29.04 27.26
C LEU A 177 -32.10 30.43 27.87
N SER A 178 -31.05 31.26 27.87
CA SER A 178 -31.20 32.69 28.13
C SER A 178 -32.09 33.34 27.07
N LYS A 179 -32.72 34.48 27.38
CA LYS A 179 -33.54 35.21 26.39
C LYS A 179 -32.79 35.54 25.09
N LEU A 180 -31.48 35.77 25.18
CA LEU A 180 -30.64 36.02 24.01
C LEU A 180 -30.50 34.73 23.19
N ALA A 181 -30.11 33.62 23.82
CA ALA A 181 -29.98 32.32 23.14
C ALA A 181 -31.31 31.82 22.56
N GLU A 182 -32.42 31.97 23.29
CA GLU A 182 -33.77 31.59 22.84
C GLU A 182 -34.15 32.30 21.52
N SER A 183 -33.73 33.56 21.33
CA SER A 183 -34.01 34.31 20.09
C SER A 183 -33.31 33.74 18.84
N TYR A 184 -32.34 32.84 19.02
CA TYR A 184 -31.64 32.12 17.95
C TYR A 184 -32.01 30.63 17.90
N LEU A 185 -32.99 30.16 18.67
CA LEU A 185 -33.36 28.74 18.74
C LEU A 185 -33.67 28.14 17.35
N ASP A 186 -34.27 28.94 16.45
CA ASP A 186 -34.59 28.55 15.07
C ASP A 186 -33.37 28.43 14.14
N LYS A 187 -32.19 28.90 14.56
CA LYS A 187 -30.94 28.87 13.79
C LYS A 187 -30.09 27.61 14.03
N PHE A 188 -30.44 26.81 15.03
CA PHE A 188 -29.73 25.59 15.40
C PHE A 188 -30.62 24.35 15.18
N TYR A 189 -29.99 23.23 14.82
CA TYR A 189 -30.64 21.92 14.88
C TYR A 189 -30.71 21.44 16.34
N ALA A 190 -29.62 21.63 17.08
CA ALA A 190 -29.59 21.56 18.54
C ALA A 190 -28.78 22.75 19.06
N HIS A 191 -29.41 23.58 19.89
CA HIS A 191 -28.79 24.84 20.33
C HIS A 191 -27.46 24.57 21.05
N ALA A 192 -26.39 25.26 20.62
CA ALA A 192 -25.03 25.01 21.12
C ALA A 192 -24.91 25.12 22.64
N ALA A 193 -25.63 26.06 23.27
CA ALA A 193 -25.68 26.20 24.73
C ALA A 193 -26.26 24.97 25.44
N PHE A 194 -27.22 24.24 24.85
CA PHE A 194 -27.72 22.99 25.43
C PHE A 194 -26.72 21.86 25.29
N LEU A 195 -26.11 21.72 24.10
CA LEU A 195 -25.10 20.70 23.87
C LEU A 195 -23.92 20.89 24.85
N ASP A 196 -23.43 22.12 24.97
CA ASP A 196 -22.32 22.44 25.86
C ASP A 196 -22.73 22.39 27.35
N GLY A 197 -23.90 22.93 27.71
CA GLY A 197 -24.44 22.86 29.07
C GLY A 197 -24.64 21.43 29.57
N SER A 198 -24.98 20.50 28.67
CA SER A 198 -25.07 19.07 29.00
C SER A 198 -23.74 18.45 29.44
N CYS A 199 -22.58 19.02 29.06
CA CYS A 199 -21.26 18.58 29.54
C CYS A 199 -21.14 18.64 31.07
N LEU A 200 -21.95 19.49 31.72
CA LEU A 200 -21.97 19.66 33.16
C LEU A 200 -22.78 18.58 33.88
N SER A 201 -23.39 17.64 33.14
CA SER A 201 -24.07 16.47 33.72
C SER A 201 -23.09 15.66 34.58
N GLY A 202 -23.46 15.46 35.83
CA GLY A 202 -22.68 14.82 36.90
C GLY A 202 -21.95 15.80 37.81
N ALA A 203 -22.06 17.12 37.59
CA ALA A 203 -21.44 18.13 38.46
C ALA A 203 -22.02 18.12 39.88
N SER A 204 -23.27 17.68 40.07
CA SER A 204 -23.90 17.55 41.37
C SER A 204 -23.16 16.52 42.24
N PHE A 205 -22.67 15.41 41.65
CA PHE A 205 -21.90 14.39 42.37
C PHE A 205 -20.58 14.93 42.92
N MET A 206 -20.00 15.92 42.23
CA MET A 206 -18.73 16.57 42.57
C MET A 206 -18.85 17.60 43.68
N VAL A 207 -20.00 18.30 43.77
CA VAL A 207 -20.27 19.25 44.86
C VAL A 207 -20.89 18.60 46.09
N SER A 208 -21.43 17.38 45.95
CA SER A 208 -22.09 16.66 47.02
C SER A 208 -21.17 15.70 47.79
N ASP A 209 -19.85 15.75 47.56
CA ASP A 209 -18.82 14.81 48.06
C ASP A 209 -19.09 13.33 47.74
N MET A 210 -19.90 13.04 46.71
CA MET A 210 -20.19 11.66 46.29
C MET A 210 -19.22 11.15 45.23
N GLN A 211 -18.46 12.04 44.60
CA GLN A 211 -17.44 11.73 43.60
C GLN A 211 -16.26 12.70 43.74
N TYR A 212 -15.08 12.28 43.28
CA TYR A 212 -13.90 13.14 43.25
C TYR A 212 -14.20 14.41 42.44
N ASN A 213 -14.00 15.58 43.05
CA ASN A 213 -14.30 16.85 42.44
C ASN A 213 -13.18 17.26 41.47
N ILE A 214 -13.36 16.92 40.18
CA ILE A 214 -12.38 17.21 39.12
C ILE A 214 -12.11 18.71 38.92
N PHE A 215 -12.94 19.60 39.48
CA PHE A 215 -12.74 21.05 39.45
C PHE A 215 -11.83 21.57 40.58
N GLN A 216 -11.42 20.73 41.55
CA GLN A 216 -10.56 21.15 42.67
C GLN A 216 -9.14 21.56 42.24
N GLU A 217 -8.59 20.95 41.19
CA GLU A 217 -7.21 21.22 40.74
C GLU A 217 -7.08 22.43 39.79
N ASN A 218 -8.14 23.25 39.64
CA ASN A 218 -8.17 24.42 38.72
C ASN A 218 -7.76 24.12 37.26
N THR A 219 -7.85 22.86 36.84
CA THR A 219 -7.42 22.40 35.51
C THR A 219 -8.64 22.04 34.67
N PRO A 220 -8.78 22.56 33.43
CA PRO A 220 -9.99 22.34 32.65
C PRO A 220 -10.06 20.93 32.08
N TYR A 221 -11.28 20.43 31.93
CA TYR A 221 -11.60 19.21 31.18
C TYR A 221 -12.37 19.61 29.93
N ILE A 222 -11.99 19.07 28.78
CA ILE A 222 -12.63 19.37 27.49
C ILE A 222 -13.14 18.10 26.82
N PRO A 223 -14.19 18.17 25.98
CA PRO A 223 -14.64 17.05 25.18
C PRO A 223 -13.50 16.43 24.37
N PHE A 224 -13.40 15.10 24.42
CA PHE A 224 -12.39 14.33 23.68
C PHE A 224 -13.03 13.36 22.70
N MET A 225 -14.03 12.60 23.15
CA MET A 225 -14.64 11.55 22.33
C MET A 225 -16.10 11.27 22.74
N LEU A 226 -16.91 10.84 21.78
CA LEU A 226 -18.18 10.14 22.00
C LEU A 226 -18.22 8.87 21.16
N GLU A 227 -18.74 7.79 21.74
CA GLU A 227 -18.95 6.55 21.00
C GLU A 227 -20.14 6.68 20.04
N ARG A 228 -21.23 7.27 20.52
CA ARG A 228 -22.45 7.50 19.75
C ARG A 228 -23.17 8.77 20.21
N PHE A 229 -23.73 9.50 19.26
CA PHE A 229 -24.62 10.63 19.50
C PHE A 229 -25.79 10.64 18.53
N CYS A 230 -27.00 10.83 19.07
CA CYS A 230 -28.23 10.83 18.28
C CYS A 230 -29.19 11.92 18.76
N ILE A 231 -29.87 12.59 17.82
CA ILE A 231 -30.99 13.51 18.08
C ILE A 231 -32.25 12.92 17.46
N TYR A 232 -33.24 12.61 18.30
CA TYR A 232 -34.51 12.01 17.89
C TYR A 232 -35.58 13.06 17.59
N GLU A 233 -35.60 14.14 18.37
CA GLU A 233 -36.58 15.23 18.25
C GLU A 233 -35.92 16.60 18.48
N SER A 234 -36.55 17.67 18.02
CA SER A 234 -36.05 19.04 18.21
C SER A 234 -35.99 19.41 19.70
N LEU A 235 -34.91 20.06 20.12
CA LEU A 235 -34.76 20.51 21.51
C LEU A 235 -35.58 21.80 21.75
N PRO A 236 -36.62 21.77 22.61
CA PRO A 236 -37.38 22.96 22.97
C PRO A 236 -36.56 23.90 23.87
N LYS A 237 -37.11 25.09 24.18
CA LYS A 237 -36.45 26.10 25.03
C LYS A 237 -36.08 25.65 26.45
N THR A 238 -36.60 24.51 26.90
CA THR A 238 -36.33 23.89 28.19
C THR A 238 -36.11 22.40 27.97
N VAL A 239 -34.97 21.86 28.39
CA VAL A 239 -34.64 20.43 28.28
C VAL A 239 -34.17 19.88 29.62
N TYR A 240 -34.18 18.55 29.75
CA TYR A 240 -33.77 17.87 30.97
C TYR A 240 -32.65 16.88 30.67
N THR A 241 -31.44 17.12 31.16
CA THR A 241 -30.31 16.20 30.97
C THR A 241 -30.20 15.24 32.15
N TYR A 242 -30.09 13.96 31.88
CA TYR A 242 -30.03 12.90 32.87
C TYR A 242 -28.71 12.14 32.78
N THR A 243 -28.13 11.82 33.94
CA THR A 243 -26.97 10.94 34.05
C THR A 243 -27.03 10.15 35.35
N GLU A 244 -26.41 8.97 35.35
CA GLU A 244 -26.15 8.19 36.56
C GLU A 244 -24.66 8.21 36.90
N GLN A 245 -24.34 8.12 38.19
CA GLN A 245 -22.98 8.04 38.68
C GLN A 245 -22.45 6.62 38.42
N THR A 246 -21.38 6.52 37.64
CA THR A 246 -20.59 5.30 37.46
C THR A 246 -19.53 5.18 38.57
N GLU A 247 -19.31 3.96 39.09
CA GLU A 247 -18.29 3.70 40.11
C GLU A 247 -16.89 4.04 39.57
N ILE A 248 -16.16 4.91 40.26
CA ILE A 248 -14.73 5.13 39.98
C ILE A 248 -13.95 4.04 40.72
N HIS A 249 -13.28 3.14 40.01
CA HIS A 249 -12.45 2.11 40.62
C HIS A 249 -11.15 2.70 41.20
N GLY A 250 -10.92 2.53 42.52
CA GLY A 250 -9.62 2.78 43.17
C GLY A 250 -9.65 3.81 44.31
N ASN A 251 -8.80 3.61 45.33
CA ASN A 251 -8.49 4.63 46.33
C ASN A 251 -7.62 5.70 45.66
N ILE A 252 -8.24 6.76 45.17
CA ILE A 252 -7.55 7.76 44.35
C ILE A 252 -7.10 8.94 45.23
N SER A 253 -5.79 9.13 45.32
CA SER A 253 -5.12 10.27 45.96
C SER A 253 -5.03 11.53 45.06
N SER A 254 -5.33 11.46 43.75
CA SER A 254 -5.18 12.57 42.77
C SER A 254 -6.17 12.54 41.58
N ALA A 255 -6.48 13.67 40.93
CA ALA A 255 -7.59 13.72 39.95
C ALA A 255 -7.38 12.83 38.70
N PRO A 256 -8.44 12.16 38.18
CA PRO A 256 -8.36 11.26 37.00
C PRO A 256 -8.34 12.03 35.67
N ASP A 257 -7.48 11.70 34.70
CA ASP A 257 -7.38 12.53 33.47
C ASP A 257 -8.50 12.38 32.46
N VAL A 258 -9.29 11.31 32.55
CA VAL A 258 -10.46 11.14 31.69
C VAL A 258 -11.64 10.72 32.55
N VAL A 259 -12.80 11.28 32.21
CA VAL A 259 -14.06 10.94 32.86
C VAL A 259 -15.06 10.67 31.76
N SER A 260 -15.72 9.52 31.83
CA SER A 260 -16.73 9.09 30.86
C SER A 260 -18.09 8.92 31.54
N ARG A 261 -19.16 9.29 30.82
CA ARG A 261 -20.54 9.17 31.29
C ARG A 261 -21.51 9.07 30.12
N ASP A 262 -22.66 8.46 30.36
CA ASP A 262 -23.79 8.50 29.43
C ASP A 262 -24.71 9.66 29.81
N ILE A 263 -25.22 10.38 28.82
CA ILE A 263 -26.14 11.50 29.03
C ILE A 263 -27.36 11.30 28.15
N THR A 264 -28.55 11.41 28.73
CA THR A 264 -29.82 11.38 27.99
C THR A 264 -30.54 12.71 28.15
N ILE A 265 -31.02 13.30 27.07
CA ILE A 265 -31.78 14.55 27.07
C ILE A 265 -33.26 14.22 26.90
N PHE A 266 -34.11 14.77 27.76
CA PHE A 266 -35.55 14.61 27.76
C PHE A 266 -36.29 15.94 27.57
N ASN A 267 -37.53 15.86 27.09
CA ASN A 267 -38.50 16.95 27.19
C ASN A 267 -39.22 16.94 28.55
N GLU A 268 -40.08 17.94 28.81
CA GLU A 268 -40.86 18.02 30.06
C GLU A 268 -41.81 16.82 30.26
N GLY A 269 -42.27 16.20 29.18
CA GLY A 269 -43.12 15.00 29.21
C GLY A 269 -42.36 13.68 29.44
N GLY A 270 -41.03 13.71 29.53
CA GLY A 270 -40.20 12.54 29.74
C GLY A 270 -39.82 11.76 28.49
N ASP A 271 -40.09 12.28 27.29
CA ASP A 271 -39.65 11.67 26.03
C ASP A 271 -38.19 11.99 25.74
N VAL A 272 -37.45 11.01 25.21
CA VAL A 272 -36.03 11.15 24.83
C VAL A 272 -35.91 12.04 23.59
N LEU A 273 -35.17 13.14 23.73
CA LEU A 273 -34.82 14.07 22.66
C LEU A 273 -33.47 13.75 22.03
N ALA A 274 -32.46 13.42 22.84
CA ALA A 274 -31.10 13.11 22.38
C ALA A 274 -30.34 12.20 23.36
N GLU A 275 -29.32 11.49 22.86
CA GLU A 275 -28.50 10.57 23.65
C GLU A 275 -27.02 10.76 23.34
N TYR A 276 -26.20 10.68 24.39
CA TYR A 276 -24.75 10.63 24.38
C TYR A 276 -24.35 9.29 24.98
N ASN A 277 -23.71 8.43 24.20
CA ASN A 277 -23.10 7.21 24.72
C ASN A 277 -21.59 7.41 24.88
N LYS A 278 -21.11 7.11 26.08
CA LYS A 278 -19.71 7.17 26.49
C LYS A 278 -19.09 8.53 26.15
N PHE A 279 -19.74 9.60 26.61
CA PHE A 279 -19.20 10.95 26.49
C PHE A 279 -17.98 11.10 27.40
N THR A 280 -16.79 11.23 26.79
CA THR A 280 -15.51 11.30 27.48
C THR A 280 -14.94 12.72 27.43
N VAL A 281 -14.59 13.26 28.60
CA VAL A 281 -13.84 14.50 28.75
C VAL A 281 -12.41 14.22 29.21
N LYS A 282 -11.45 15.03 28.75
CA LYS A 282 -10.01 14.89 29.05
C LYS A 282 -9.45 16.13 29.75
N ARG A 283 -8.62 15.93 30.79
CA ARG A 283 -7.89 16.99 31.51
C ARG A 283 -6.86 17.67 30.61
N VAL A 284 -6.83 19.00 30.62
CA VAL A 284 -5.86 19.83 29.89
C VAL A 284 -4.75 20.30 30.82
N ARG A 285 -3.60 19.62 30.78
CA ARG A 285 -2.46 19.85 31.70
C ARG A 285 -1.61 21.07 31.37
N GLU A 286 -1.57 21.46 30.09
CA GLU A 286 -0.72 22.55 29.59
C GLU A 286 -1.54 23.67 28.93
N PRO A 287 -2.02 24.65 29.71
CA PRO A 287 -2.80 25.79 29.19
C PRO A 287 -2.11 26.59 28.07
N GLN A 288 -0.77 26.53 27.97
CA GLN A 288 -0.01 27.27 26.96
C GLN A 288 -0.23 26.75 25.53
N LEU A 289 -0.61 25.49 25.36
CA LEU A 289 -0.87 24.91 24.04
C LEU A 289 -2.07 25.57 23.35
N ILE A 290 -3.09 25.97 24.14
CA ILE A 290 -4.26 26.69 23.61
C ILE A 290 -3.86 28.10 23.15
N LYS A 291 -2.89 28.73 23.82
CA LYS A 291 -2.38 30.06 23.45
C LYS A 291 -1.58 30.08 22.15
N LYS A 292 -0.91 29.00 21.80
CA LYS A 292 -0.18 28.91 20.53
C LYS A 292 -1.09 28.93 19.30
N LEU A 293 -2.37 28.58 19.45
CA LEU A 293 -3.32 28.50 18.32
C LEU A 293 -3.65 29.87 17.70
N ILE A 294 -3.42 30.97 18.43
CA ILE A 294 -3.66 32.35 17.95
C ILE A 294 -2.42 33.03 17.35
N GLU A 295 -1.24 32.41 17.40
CA GLU A 295 -0.01 32.99 16.83
C GLU A 295 -0.05 32.96 15.29
N THR A 296 0.29 34.08 14.64
CA THR A 296 0.42 34.22 13.18
C THR A 296 1.90 34.50 12.86
N GLN A 297 2.56 33.64 12.07
CA GLN A 297 3.98 33.82 11.75
C GLN A 297 4.18 35.14 11.00
N THR A 298 4.84 36.09 11.66
CA THR A 298 5.28 37.35 11.04
C THR A 298 6.80 37.28 10.87
N PHE A 299 7.30 37.34 9.63
CA PHE A 299 8.73 37.45 9.36
C PHE A 299 9.26 38.79 9.90
N GLN A 300 10.18 38.76 10.88
CA GLN A 300 11.14 39.85 11.13
C GLN A 300 12.38 39.40 11.95
N THR A 301 13.50 40.01 11.57
CA THR A 301 14.92 39.82 11.90
C THR A 301 15.43 40.35 13.26
N ASN A 302 16.52 39.72 13.75
CA ASN A 302 17.64 40.21 14.61
C ASN A 302 17.76 39.75 16.10
N MET A 303 18.89 39.06 16.39
CA MET A 303 19.89 39.19 17.50
C MET A 303 19.41 39.31 18.98
N THR A 304 19.99 38.76 20.07
CA THR A 304 21.37 38.32 20.44
C THR A 304 21.40 37.70 21.87
N LYS A 305 22.31 36.73 22.08
CA LYS A 305 23.13 36.32 23.27
C LYS A 305 22.74 36.53 24.76
N SER A 306 22.99 35.43 25.49
CA SER A 306 23.60 35.19 26.84
C SER A 306 22.81 35.36 28.14
N ASP A 307 22.73 34.29 28.94
CA ASP A 307 23.47 34.13 30.21
C ASP A 307 23.16 32.79 30.94
N ARG A 308 24.21 32.11 31.40
CA ARG A 308 24.28 31.11 32.50
C ARG A 308 25.26 31.71 33.52
N PRO A 309 25.20 31.49 34.86
CA PRO A 309 25.51 30.16 35.48
C PRO A 309 25.00 29.83 36.93
N ILE A 310 24.98 28.51 37.24
CA ILE A 310 25.49 27.77 38.45
C ILE A 310 25.18 28.29 39.88
N ASP A 311 24.60 27.45 40.78
CA ASP A 311 25.33 26.85 41.94
C ASP A 311 24.58 25.74 42.76
N ARG A 312 25.44 24.96 43.41
CA ARG A 312 25.48 23.69 44.17
C ARG A 312 24.45 23.29 45.24
N SER A 313 24.19 21.97 45.23
CA SER A 313 24.26 20.97 46.31
C SER A 313 24.57 21.42 47.76
N HIS A 314 23.77 20.96 48.72
CA HIS A 314 24.15 20.09 49.86
C HIS A 314 23.10 20.15 50.97
N LYS A 315 22.42 19.03 51.23
CA LYS A 315 22.24 18.47 52.57
C LYS A 315 21.54 17.11 52.47
N GLN A 316 21.93 16.21 53.37
CA GLN A 316 21.36 14.88 53.60
C GLN A 316 21.95 13.74 52.76
N ALA A 317 23.28 13.68 52.75
CA ALA A 317 23.95 12.42 53.09
C ALA A 317 24.41 12.56 54.55
N GLU A 318 23.58 12.16 55.52
CA GLU A 318 24.01 12.02 56.92
C GLU A 318 22.99 11.28 57.79
N GLU A 319 22.44 10.16 57.30
CA GLU A 319 21.82 9.14 58.16
C GLU A 319 22.33 7.77 57.72
N MET A 320 23.58 7.51 58.10
CA MET A 320 24.27 6.23 57.99
C MET A 320 24.00 5.36 59.23
N ILE A 321 23.61 4.11 58.97
CA ILE A 321 24.04 2.88 59.65
C ILE A 321 23.52 2.63 61.08
N GLN A 322 22.68 1.59 61.23
CA GLN A 322 22.99 0.47 62.14
C GLN A 322 22.13 -0.79 61.94
N GLN A 323 22.87 -1.91 61.92
CA GLN A 323 22.52 -3.27 62.34
C GLN A 323 21.96 -4.28 61.32
N ALA A 324 22.84 -5.25 61.05
CA ALA A 324 22.59 -6.53 60.44
C ALA A 324 22.10 -7.58 61.47
N ASP A 325 21.49 -8.62 60.90
CA ASP A 325 21.25 -9.99 61.40
C ASP A 325 20.08 -10.27 62.35
N VAL A 326 18.99 -10.88 61.82
CA VAL A 326 18.41 -12.17 62.28
C VAL A 326 17.65 -12.88 61.12
N ILE A 327 18.30 -13.91 60.58
CA ILE A 327 17.84 -15.24 60.08
C ILE A 327 16.33 -15.50 59.78
N ASN A 328 16.11 -16.03 58.55
CA ASN A 328 15.08 -16.98 58.07
C ASN A 328 13.74 -17.04 58.81
N GLN A 329 12.65 -16.59 58.14
CA GLN A 329 11.37 -17.30 58.11
C GLN A 329 10.68 -17.14 56.74
N GLN A 330 10.14 -18.25 56.24
CA GLN A 330 9.31 -18.40 55.05
C GLN A 330 8.15 -17.38 55.00
N ARG A 331 7.76 -16.90 53.79
CA ARG A 331 6.39 -17.00 53.25
C ARG A 331 6.15 -16.17 51.98
N ASP A 332 5.49 -16.83 51.03
CA ASP A 332 4.60 -16.35 49.98
C ASP A 332 5.03 -15.19 49.08
N THR A 333 5.57 -15.54 47.91
CA THR A 333 5.44 -14.72 46.70
C THR A 333 3.97 -14.75 46.24
N SER A 334 3.13 -13.91 46.86
CA SER A 334 1.82 -13.59 46.27
C SER A 334 2.06 -12.97 44.89
N SER A 335 1.27 -13.33 43.87
CA SER A 335 1.44 -12.82 42.51
C SER A 335 1.30 -11.30 42.38
N LYS A 336 0.91 -10.60 43.46
CA LYS A 336 0.81 -9.14 43.51
C LYS A 336 2.20 -8.49 43.48
N SER A 337 3.15 -9.06 44.24
CA SER A 337 4.49 -8.50 44.38
C SER A 337 5.28 -8.56 43.06
N SER A 338 5.09 -9.60 42.24
CA SER A 338 5.73 -9.72 40.93
C SER A 338 5.12 -8.79 39.88
N ILE A 339 3.80 -8.57 39.91
CA ILE A 339 3.11 -7.60 39.04
C ILE A 339 3.53 -6.18 39.40
N GLN A 340 3.61 -5.86 40.69
CA GLN A 340 4.04 -4.56 41.19
C GLN A 340 5.49 -4.25 40.78
N MET A 341 6.42 -5.20 40.93
CA MET A 341 7.80 -5.06 40.45
C MET A 341 7.89 -4.88 38.94
N TYR A 342 7.07 -5.62 38.17
CA TYR A 342 7.00 -5.47 36.71
C TYR A 342 6.52 -4.07 36.32
N LEU A 343 5.44 -3.58 36.93
CA LEU A 343 4.90 -2.24 36.66
C LEU A 343 5.89 -1.14 37.04
N GLN A 344 6.57 -1.24 38.20
CA GLN A 344 7.61 -0.30 38.58
C GLN A 344 8.75 -0.27 37.56
N GLN A 345 9.16 -1.44 37.04
CA GLN A 345 10.23 -1.54 36.05
C GLN A 345 9.85 -0.89 34.72
N GLU A 346 8.65 -1.16 34.19
CA GLU A 346 8.21 -0.56 32.94
C GLU A 346 7.99 0.95 33.08
N ILE A 347 7.46 1.41 34.22
CA ILE A 347 7.30 2.85 34.50
C ILE A 347 8.66 3.53 34.65
N ALA A 348 9.62 2.89 35.32
CA ALA A 348 10.99 3.39 35.43
C ALA A 348 11.68 3.48 34.06
N ASN A 349 11.44 2.51 33.16
CA ASN A 349 11.95 2.54 31.79
C ASN A 349 11.36 3.70 30.99
N VAL A 350 10.04 3.92 31.11
CA VAL A 350 9.33 5.01 30.43
C VAL A 350 9.78 6.39 30.96
N LEU A 351 9.97 6.53 32.27
CA LEU A 351 10.41 7.77 32.92
C LEU A 351 11.93 7.99 32.91
N LYS A 352 12.71 6.97 32.54
CA LYS A 352 14.19 6.95 32.66
C LYS A 352 14.67 7.23 34.09
N MET A 353 13.93 6.77 35.10
CA MET A 353 14.25 6.92 36.52
C MET A 353 14.72 5.58 37.11
N ASN A 354 15.35 5.61 38.30
CA ASN A 354 15.71 4.38 38.99
C ASN A 354 14.44 3.67 39.48
N VAL A 355 14.33 2.35 39.31
CA VAL A 355 13.15 1.58 39.74
C VAL A 355 12.82 1.77 41.23
N ASN A 356 13.84 1.98 42.07
CA ASN A 356 13.69 2.22 43.51
C ASN A 356 13.13 3.60 43.86
N SER A 357 13.02 4.52 42.89
CA SER A 357 12.42 5.85 43.05
C SER A 357 10.94 5.91 42.65
N ILE A 358 10.39 4.81 42.12
CA ILE A 358 8.97 4.72 41.75
C ILE A 358 8.15 4.25 42.95
N HIS A 359 7.53 5.20 43.64
CA HIS A 359 6.60 4.92 44.73
C HIS A 359 5.27 4.38 44.19
N THR A 360 4.75 3.31 44.80
CA THR A 360 3.61 2.57 44.24
C THR A 360 2.26 3.25 44.44
N ASN A 361 2.21 4.25 45.31
CA ASN A 361 0.98 4.94 45.72
C ASN A 361 0.93 6.36 45.16
N THR A 362 1.92 6.74 44.34
CA THR A 362 1.99 8.02 43.63
C THR A 362 1.32 7.87 42.27
N GLY A 363 0.53 8.87 41.87
CA GLY A 363 -0.16 8.85 40.58
C GLY A 363 0.81 8.83 39.41
N PHE A 364 0.52 8.13 38.32
CA PHE A 364 1.43 8.00 37.18
C PHE A 364 1.93 9.33 36.63
N TYR A 365 1.09 10.35 36.64
CA TYR A 365 1.48 11.69 36.21
C TYR A 365 2.27 12.49 37.23
N GLU A 366 2.07 12.23 38.52
CA GLU A 366 2.91 12.81 39.59
C GLU A 366 4.31 12.18 39.56
N LEU A 367 4.42 10.94 39.06
CA LEU A 367 5.70 10.32 38.70
C LEU A 367 6.31 10.92 37.42
N GLY A 368 5.58 11.76 36.68
CA GLY A 368 6.04 12.46 35.49
C GLY A 368 5.64 11.83 34.16
N LEU A 369 4.77 10.80 34.15
CA LEU A 369 4.27 10.20 32.90
C LEU A 369 3.33 11.18 32.23
N ASP A 370 3.35 11.34 30.90
CA ASP A 370 2.34 12.10 30.15
C ASP A 370 1.29 11.19 29.49
N SER A 371 0.30 11.79 28.80
CA SER A 371 -0.78 11.01 28.16
C SER A 371 -0.32 10.10 27.04
N THR A 372 0.78 10.43 26.35
CA THR A 372 1.36 9.62 25.28
C THR A 372 2.09 8.42 25.88
N GLN A 373 2.85 8.67 26.95
CA GLN A 373 3.56 7.64 27.70
C GLN A 373 2.60 6.67 28.40
N LEU A 374 1.46 7.14 28.90
CA LEU A 374 0.43 6.26 29.44
C LEU A 374 -0.23 5.41 28.36
N LEU A 375 -0.57 5.96 27.19
CA LEU A 375 -1.07 5.15 26.08
C LEU A 375 -0.04 4.10 25.62
N GLY A 376 1.26 4.46 25.66
CA GLY A 376 2.36 3.51 25.49
C GLY A 376 2.36 2.42 26.56
N LEU A 377 2.18 2.78 27.84
CA LEU A 377 2.10 1.83 28.95
C LEU A 377 0.88 0.90 28.84
N VAL A 378 -0.26 1.38 28.32
CA VAL A 378 -1.42 0.52 27.98
C VAL A 378 -0.99 -0.53 26.96
N LYS A 379 -0.32 -0.11 25.88
CA LYS A 379 0.15 -1.01 24.81
C LYS A 379 1.13 -2.06 25.33
N ILE A 380 2.02 -1.68 26.25
CA ILE A 380 2.96 -2.60 26.93
C ILE A 380 2.17 -3.64 27.74
N LEU A 381 1.15 -3.22 28.47
CA LEU A 381 0.30 -4.12 29.26
C LEU A 381 -0.58 -5.02 28.40
N GLU A 382 -1.16 -4.53 27.30
CA GLU A 382 -1.88 -5.32 26.29
C GLU A 382 -0.98 -6.44 25.73
N ASN A 383 0.27 -6.08 25.40
CA ASN A 383 1.25 -7.04 24.91
C ASN A 383 1.65 -8.09 25.95
N LYS A 384 1.58 -7.73 27.24
CA LYS A 384 1.87 -8.62 28.37
C LYS A 384 0.70 -9.56 28.69
N VAL A 385 -0.54 -9.06 28.72
CA VAL A 385 -1.75 -9.82 29.07
C VAL A 385 -2.47 -10.47 27.88
N LYS A 386 -2.07 -10.13 26.63
CA LYS A 386 -2.58 -10.69 25.36
C LYS A 386 -4.08 -10.46 25.12
N VAL A 387 -4.63 -9.39 25.69
CA VAL A 387 -6.00 -8.92 25.49
C VAL A 387 -5.96 -7.41 25.29
N ALA A 388 -6.79 -6.88 24.40
CA ALA A 388 -6.95 -5.44 24.22
C ALA A 388 -7.53 -4.81 25.49
N LEU A 389 -6.87 -3.80 26.01
CA LEU A 389 -7.25 -3.07 27.22
C LEU A 389 -7.84 -1.73 26.78
N TYR A 390 -8.97 -1.35 27.36
CA TYR A 390 -9.62 -0.11 26.94
C TYR A 390 -8.74 1.11 27.27
N PRO A 391 -8.74 2.16 26.44
CA PRO A 391 -7.77 3.26 26.54
C PRO A 391 -7.78 4.04 27.87
N THR A 392 -8.90 4.00 28.60
CA THR A 392 -9.06 4.70 29.89
C THR A 392 -8.51 3.91 31.09
N LEU A 393 -8.03 2.67 30.89
CA LEU A 393 -7.61 1.78 31.97
C LEU A 393 -6.58 2.40 32.93
N LEU A 394 -5.52 3.01 32.40
CA LEU A 394 -4.46 3.61 33.22
C LEU A 394 -4.85 4.94 33.86
N PHE A 395 -6.01 5.46 33.49
CA PHE A 395 -6.59 6.65 34.06
C PHE A 395 -7.58 6.33 35.19
N GLU A 396 -8.23 5.16 35.09
CA GLU A 396 -9.09 4.59 36.14
C GLU A 396 -8.22 3.98 37.26
N TYR A 397 -7.16 3.26 36.91
CA TYR A 397 -6.19 2.71 37.86
C TYR A 397 -4.89 3.52 37.83
N SER A 398 -4.93 4.72 38.39
CA SER A 398 -3.90 5.76 38.20
C SER A 398 -2.61 5.59 39.02
N THR A 399 -2.47 4.51 39.79
CA THR A 399 -1.27 4.20 40.60
C THR A 399 -0.78 2.78 40.36
N VAL A 400 0.51 2.50 40.62
CA VAL A 400 1.07 1.14 40.51
C VAL A 400 0.31 0.16 41.39
N GLU A 401 -0.06 0.57 42.61
CA GLU A 401 -0.79 -0.27 43.55
C GLU A 401 -2.18 -0.63 43.02
N SER A 402 -2.99 0.35 42.59
CA SER A 402 -4.35 0.12 42.09
C SER A 402 -4.35 -0.71 40.79
N LEU A 403 -3.40 -0.44 39.89
CA LEU A 403 -3.24 -1.18 38.65
C LEU A 403 -2.74 -2.61 38.89
N SER A 404 -1.82 -2.81 39.82
CA SER A 404 -1.34 -4.16 40.16
C SER A 404 -2.45 -5.05 40.72
N GLN A 405 -3.37 -4.46 41.48
CA GLN A 405 -4.54 -5.16 42.02
C GLN A 405 -5.51 -5.53 40.90
N TYR A 406 -5.85 -4.59 40.02
CA TYR A 406 -6.70 -4.88 38.86
C TYR A 406 -6.11 -5.98 37.96
N LEU A 407 -4.81 -5.92 37.67
CA LEU A 407 -4.13 -6.92 36.85
C LEU A 407 -4.00 -8.28 37.55
N GLN A 408 -3.91 -8.29 38.88
CA GLN A 408 -3.94 -9.53 39.63
C GLN A 408 -5.33 -10.18 39.59
N ASP A 409 -6.39 -9.39 39.76
CA ASP A 409 -7.77 -9.90 39.81
C ASP A 409 -8.26 -10.38 38.44
N ASN A 410 -7.80 -9.74 37.35
CA ASN A 410 -8.28 -10.01 35.99
C ASN A 410 -7.28 -10.77 35.10
N PHE A 411 -5.96 -10.72 35.38
CA PHE A 411 -4.91 -11.19 34.46
C PHE A 411 -3.72 -11.91 35.14
N LYS A 412 -3.93 -12.55 36.29
CA LYS A 412 -2.90 -13.23 37.11
C LYS A 412 -1.92 -14.13 36.36
N HIS A 413 -2.38 -14.82 35.32
CA HIS A 413 -1.63 -15.84 34.58
C HIS A 413 -0.50 -15.27 33.70
N ALA A 414 -0.53 -13.97 33.37
CA ALA A 414 0.42 -13.35 32.44
C ALA A 414 1.80 -12.96 33.06
N PHE A 415 1.98 -13.08 34.37
CA PHE A 415 3.10 -12.44 35.10
C PHE A 415 4.05 -13.40 35.84
N VAL A 416 4.32 -14.59 35.28
CA VAL A 416 5.30 -15.58 35.80
C VAL A 416 6.43 -15.77 34.76
N LYS A 417 7.73 -15.56 35.07
CA LYS A 417 8.85 -15.76 34.11
C LYS A 417 10.24 -16.11 34.70
N GLU A 418 11.02 -16.91 33.94
CA GLU A 418 12.44 -17.33 34.11
C GLU A 418 13.45 -16.45 33.30
N HIS A 419 14.75 -16.48 33.66
CA HIS A 419 15.83 -15.52 33.26
C HIS A 419 16.90 -16.06 32.27
N SER A 420 17.57 -15.17 31.50
CA SER A 420 19.06 -15.10 31.26
C SER A 420 19.51 -14.00 30.24
N ILE A 421 20.74 -13.47 30.39
CA ILE A 421 21.36 -12.24 29.80
C ILE A 421 22.65 -12.58 29.00
N PHE A 422 23.08 -11.82 27.95
CA PHE A 422 24.51 -11.59 27.57
C PHE A 422 24.74 -10.46 26.50
N ASN A 423 25.92 -9.78 26.51
CA ASN A 423 26.37 -8.61 25.69
C ASN A 423 27.87 -8.77 25.23
N PRO A 424 28.37 -8.38 24.01
CA PRO A 424 29.38 -7.27 23.77
C PRO A 424 29.52 -6.78 22.25
N PRO A 425 30.58 -6.06 21.73
CA PRO A 425 31.46 -4.91 22.12
C PRO A 425 31.53 -3.70 21.10
N GLU A 426 32.10 -2.54 21.47
CA GLU A 426 31.64 -1.18 21.02
C GLU A 426 32.52 -0.29 20.09
N ILE A 427 33.76 -0.63 19.68
CA ILE A 427 34.71 0.43 19.21
C ILE A 427 34.78 0.66 17.67
N GLN A 428 34.38 -0.30 16.83
CA GLN A 428 34.44 -0.16 15.35
C GLN A 428 33.09 0.19 14.70
N VAL A 429 32.00 0.01 15.44
CA VAL A 429 30.61 0.24 15.01
C VAL A 429 30.32 1.74 14.80
N SER A 430 31.10 2.64 15.41
CA SER A 430 30.86 4.09 15.48
C SER A 430 30.82 4.83 14.12
N SER A 431 31.55 4.34 13.12
CA SER A 431 31.56 4.93 11.76
C SER A 431 30.30 4.58 10.95
N ILE A 432 29.82 3.33 11.09
CA ILE A 432 28.57 2.86 10.48
C ILE A 432 27.38 3.46 11.23
N HIS A 433 27.45 3.58 12.57
CA HIS A 433 26.48 4.34 13.37
C HIS A 433 26.32 5.75 12.82
N SER A 434 27.42 6.46 12.59
CA SER A 434 27.39 7.85 12.11
C SER A 434 26.76 7.97 10.71
N TYR A 435 27.04 7.02 9.82
CA TYR A 435 26.44 6.96 8.49
C TYR A 435 24.92 6.69 8.57
N LEU A 436 24.50 5.67 9.32
CA LEU A 436 23.08 5.35 9.48
C LEU A 436 22.31 6.49 10.15
N GLN A 437 22.89 7.12 11.18
CA GLN A 437 22.33 8.29 11.82
C GLN A 437 22.17 9.46 10.83
N GLN A 438 23.09 9.64 9.88
CA GLN A 438 22.98 10.65 8.83
C GLN A 438 21.84 10.37 7.85
N GLU A 439 21.74 9.13 7.36
CA GLU A 439 20.69 8.76 6.41
C GLU A 439 19.30 8.84 7.07
N ILE A 440 19.17 8.31 8.29
CA ILE A 440 17.93 8.39 9.09
C ILE A 440 17.57 9.84 9.40
N ALA A 441 18.55 10.66 9.78
CA ALA A 441 18.32 12.08 10.02
C ALA A 441 17.92 12.83 8.74
N SER A 442 18.41 12.43 7.56
CA SER A 442 17.99 13.02 6.29
C SER A 442 16.51 12.72 6.01
N VAL A 443 16.09 11.47 6.25
CA VAL A 443 14.71 11.01 6.06
C VAL A 443 13.77 11.70 7.05
N LEU A 444 14.20 11.85 8.30
CA LEU A 444 13.44 12.50 9.37
C LEU A 444 13.57 14.03 9.38
N LYS A 445 14.44 14.61 8.54
CA LYS A 445 14.82 16.03 8.52
C LYS A 445 15.29 16.57 9.88
N THR A 446 16.05 15.76 10.62
CA THR A 446 16.63 16.09 11.95
C THR A 446 18.16 16.16 11.91
N ASN A 447 18.82 16.45 13.04
CA ASN A 447 20.28 16.42 13.11
C ASN A 447 20.78 14.97 13.32
N PRO A 448 21.80 14.48 12.58
CA PRO A 448 22.37 13.14 12.76
C PRO A 448 22.79 12.81 14.20
N LYS A 449 23.21 13.81 14.99
CA LYS A 449 23.61 13.61 16.40
C LYS A 449 22.43 13.41 17.35
N GLU A 450 21.19 13.64 16.92
CA GLU A 450 19.96 13.49 17.71
C GLU A 450 19.30 12.12 17.52
N ILE A 451 19.71 11.35 16.50
CA ILE A 451 19.25 9.99 16.28
C ILE A 451 19.87 9.06 17.33
N GLN A 452 19.06 8.53 18.24
CA GLN A 452 19.54 7.62 19.29
C GLN A 452 19.82 6.24 18.73
N ILE A 453 21.02 5.71 18.97
CA ILE A 453 21.46 4.47 18.33
C ILE A 453 20.77 3.20 18.85
N HIS A 454 20.23 3.23 20.07
CA HIS A 454 19.54 2.10 20.70
C HIS A 454 18.01 2.18 20.60
N THR A 455 17.47 3.24 19.98
CA THR A 455 16.03 3.44 19.81
C THR A 455 15.52 2.73 18.57
N GLY A 456 14.35 2.10 18.68
CA GLY A 456 13.72 1.40 17.56
C GLY A 456 13.48 2.35 16.38
N PHE A 457 13.64 1.91 15.14
CA PHE A 457 13.44 2.77 13.97
C PHE A 457 12.03 3.36 13.91
N TYR A 458 11.00 2.57 14.27
CA TYR A 458 9.62 3.06 14.43
C TYR A 458 9.47 4.09 15.54
N GLU A 459 10.23 3.94 16.63
CA GLU A 459 10.24 4.87 17.76
C GLU A 459 11.04 6.16 17.45
N LEU A 460 11.95 6.11 16.47
CA LEU A 460 12.60 7.29 15.89
C LEU A 460 11.65 8.07 14.95
N GLY A 461 10.44 7.55 14.71
CA GLY A 461 9.46 8.14 13.80
C GLY A 461 9.59 7.67 12.36
N LEU A 462 10.40 6.63 12.10
CA LEU A 462 10.45 6.00 10.78
C LEU A 462 9.25 5.06 10.62
N ASP A 463 8.34 5.37 9.70
CA ASP A 463 7.25 4.46 9.34
C ASP A 463 7.73 3.33 8.41
N SER A 464 6.85 2.38 8.09
CA SER A 464 7.19 1.24 7.23
C SER A 464 7.60 1.66 5.80
N THR A 465 7.14 2.80 5.30
CA THR A 465 7.54 3.36 3.99
C THR A 465 8.94 4.00 4.03
N GLN A 466 9.28 4.69 5.11
CA GLN A 466 10.58 5.31 5.36
C GLN A 466 11.63 4.26 5.69
N LEU A 467 11.25 3.18 6.36
CA LEU A 467 12.11 2.02 6.58
C LEU A 467 12.44 1.30 5.28
N LEU A 468 11.46 1.07 4.40
CA LEU A 468 11.73 0.51 3.07
C LEU A 468 12.59 1.43 2.21
N SER A 469 12.43 2.75 2.35
CA SER A 469 13.30 3.74 1.71
C SER A 469 14.73 3.69 2.26
N LEU A 470 14.89 3.51 3.57
CA LEU A 470 16.19 3.32 4.23
C LEU A 470 16.87 2.01 3.77
N VAL A 471 16.11 0.92 3.57
CA VAL A 471 16.64 -0.31 2.95
C VAL A 471 17.22 0.00 1.57
N LYS A 472 16.51 0.73 0.73
CA LYS A 472 16.97 1.11 -0.64
C LYS A 472 18.24 1.97 -0.62
N VAL A 473 18.34 2.90 0.33
CA VAL A 473 19.55 3.71 0.56
C VAL A 473 20.73 2.83 0.96
N LEU A 474 20.50 1.85 1.83
CA LEU A 474 21.53 0.91 2.27
C LEU A 474 21.96 -0.04 1.15
N GLU A 475 21.04 -0.56 0.35
CA GLU A 475 21.33 -1.39 -0.84
C GLU A 475 22.31 -0.68 -1.79
N LYS A 476 22.07 0.62 -2.02
CA LYS A 476 22.94 1.47 -2.84
C LYS A 476 24.31 1.71 -2.21
N LYS A 477 24.39 1.78 -0.88
CA LYS A 477 25.66 1.99 -0.16
C LYS A 477 26.53 0.74 -0.11
N VAL A 478 25.92 -0.44 0.03
CA VAL A 478 26.64 -1.71 0.11
C VAL A 478 26.78 -2.43 -1.25
N ASP A 479 26.19 -1.86 -2.31
CA ASP A 479 26.16 -2.41 -3.67
C ASP A 479 25.62 -3.86 -3.72
N SER A 480 24.52 -4.09 -2.97
CA SER A 480 23.87 -5.41 -2.86
C SER A 480 22.41 -5.27 -2.42
N THR A 481 21.54 -6.17 -2.89
CA THR A 481 20.11 -6.23 -2.48
C THR A 481 19.97 -6.72 -1.03
N LEU A 482 19.11 -6.07 -0.24
CA LEU A 482 18.83 -6.34 1.17
C LEU A 482 17.37 -6.78 1.31
N TYR A 483 17.08 -7.67 2.27
CA TYR A 483 15.74 -8.25 2.41
C TYR A 483 14.78 -7.35 3.22
N PRO A 484 13.45 -7.36 2.93
CA PRO A 484 12.50 -6.39 3.49
C PRO A 484 12.34 -6.43 5.02
N THR A 485 12.58 -7.59 5.65
CA THR A 485 12.43 -7.76 7.12
C THR A 485 13.68 -7.32 7.91
N LEU A 486 14.76 -6.93 7.24
CA LEU A 486 16.06 -6.62 7.87
C LEU A 486 15.94 -5.58 8.99
N LEU A 487 15.15 -4.52 8.77
CA LEU A 487 14.96 -3.42 9.73
C LEU A 487 13.95 -3.75 10.85
N PHE A 488 13.32 -4.92 10.79
CA PHE A 488 12.49 -5.47 11.88
C PHE A 488 13.30 -6.41 12.77
N GLU A 489 14.28 -7.12 12.19
CA GLU A 489 15.19 -8.02 12.91
C GLU A 489 16.28 -7.24 13.66
N TYR A 490 16.79 -6.18 13.04
CA TYR A 490 17.76 -5.25 13.62
C TYR A 490 17.12 -3.87 13.75
N SER A 491 16.18 -3.75 14.68
CA SER A 491 15.27 -2.62 14.74
C SER A 491 15.88 -1.32 15.27
N THR A 492 17.18 -1.28 15.54
CA THR A 492 17.89 -0.09 16.07
C THR A 492 19.14 0.21 15.24
N VAL A 493 19.63 1.46 15.26
CA VAL A 493 20.86 1.83 14.55
C VAL A 493 22.05 0.98 15.01
N GLU A 494 22.10 0.64 16.30
CA GLU A 494 23.16 -0.19 16.88
C GLU A 494 23.14 -1.62 16.35
N SER A 495 22.00 -2.29 16.47
CA SER A 495 21.86 -3.67 16.02
C SER A 495 22.07 -3.80 14.50
N LEU A 496 21.63 -2.80 13.72
CA LEU A 496 21.85 -2.75 12.28
C LEU A 496 23.30 -2.45 11.92
N SER A 497 23.98 -1.55 12.65
CA SER A 497 25.38 -1.23 12.40
C SER A 497 26.30 -2.40 12.69
N GLN A 498 26.02 -3.16 13.76
CA GLN A 498 26.75 -4.39 14.06
C GLN A 498 26.57 -5.42 12.93
N TYR A 499 25.34 -5.59 12.44
CA TYR A 499 25.05 -6.47 11.31
C TYR A 499 25.75 -6.03 10.02
N LEU A 500 25.69 -4.74 9.66
CA LEU A 500 26.35 -4.21 8.46
C LEU A 500 27.87 -4.26 8.57
N GLN A 501 28.43 -4.10 9.77
CA GLN A 501 29.86 -4.25 10.00
C GLN A 501 30.33 -5.69 9.76
N GLU A 502 29.59 -6.68 10.27
CA GLU A 502 29.94 -8.10 10.11
C GLU A 502 29.89 -8.56 8.64
N ASN A 503 29.04 -7.94 7.82
CA ASN A 503 28.73 -8.41 6.46
C ASN A 503 29.30 -7.51 5.35
N TRP A 504 29.47 -6.19 5.56
CA TRP A 504 29.87 -5.21 4.53
C TRP A 504 30.79 -4.09 5.04
N ALA A 505 31.69 -4.36 6.01
CA ALA A 505 32.59 -3.35 6.57
C ALA A 505 33.33 -2.52 5.50
N SER A 506 33.87 -3.14 4.44
CA SER A 506 34.68 -2.45 3.41
C SER A 506 33.95 -1.32 2.67
N SER A 507 32.62 -1.38 2.55
CA SER A 507 31.82 -0.38 1.82
C SER A 507 31.68 0.95 2.56
N PHE A 508 32.09 1.00 3.83
CA PHE A 508 31.98 2.18 4.69
C PHE A 508 33.34 2.88 4.95
N PHE A 509 34.45 2.41 4.35
CA PHE A 509 35.79 2.95 4.60
C PHE A 509 36.66 3.17 3.34
N HIS A 510 36.62 4.38 2.75
CA HIS A 510 37.69 4.93 1.89
C HIS A 510 37.72 6.48 2.00
N GLY A 511 38.92 7.08 2.07
CA GLY A 511 39.15 8.45 2.56
C GLY A 511 39.42 9.54 1.52
N THR A 512 38.95 10.75 1.88
CA THR A 512 39.44 12.13 1.62
C THR A 512 39.78 12.57 0.19
N ASP A 513 38.87 13.33 -0.43
CA ASP A 513 39.15 14.70 -0.91
C ASP A 513 37.85 15.51 -1.11
N ALA A 514 37.97 16.83 -1.00
CA ALA A 514 36.90 17.79 -0.75
C ALA A 514 36.05 18.16 -1.98
N ASN A 515 34.72 18.22 -1.80
CA ASN A 515 33.88 19.37 -2.20
C ASN A 515 32.46 19.22 -1.62
N THR A 516 32.01 20.28 -0.95
CA THR A 516 30.70 20.45 -0.33
C THR A 516 29.63 20.75 -1.38
N HIS A 517 28.54 19.98 -1.42
CA HIS A 517 27.20 20.47 -1.77
C HIS A 517 26.14 19.71 -0.98
N GLU A 518 25.28 20.47 -0.28
CA GLU A 518 24.09 20.03 0.44
C GLU A 518 23.12 19.29 -0.51
N ILE A 519 22.59 18.15 -0.08
CA ILE A 519 21.50 17.46 -0.76
C ILE A 519 20.27 17.53 0.15
N ALA A 520 19.27 18.29 -0.32
CA ALA A 520 17.94 18.37 0.25
C ALA A 520 17.12 17.13 -0.15
N VAL A 521 16.40 16.55 0.82
CA VAL A 521 15.42 15.48 0.59
C VAL A 521 14.13 16.09 0.00
N PRO A 522 13.75 15.78 -1.26
CA PRO A 522 12.51 16.26 -1.85
C PRO A 522 11.30 15.54 -1.24
N PRO A 523 10.15 16.21 -1.10
CA PRO A 523 8.92 15.58 -0.62
C PRO A 523 8.31 14.67 -1.70
N MET A 524 8.03 13.41 -1.33
CA MET A 524 7.18 12.53 -2.12
C MET A 524 5.76 13.11 -2.17
N THR A 525 5.33 13.50 -3.37
CA THR A 525 3.93 13.71 -3.71
C THR A 525 3.66 12.89 -4.97
N SER A 526 3.06 11.71 -4.80
CA SER A 526 2.51 10.94 -5.91
C SER A 526 1.20 11.60 -6.35
N SER A 527 1.20 12.09 -7.59
CA SER A 527 -0.03 12.43 -8.30
C SER A 527 -0.57 11.14 -8.91
N LEU A 528 -1.80 10.77 -8.55
CA LEU A 528 -2.55 9.68 -9.16
C LEU A 528 -2.94 10.10 -10.59
N GLN A 529 -2.17 9.67 -11.59
CA GLN A 529 -2.70 9.43 -12.94
C GLN A 529 -3.34 8.04 -12.93
N GLU A 530 -4.61 7.95 -13.34
CA GLU A 530 -5.37 6.69 -13.44
C GLU A 530 -4.62 5.69 -14.33
N HIS A 531 -3.96 4.71 -13.72
CA HIS A 531 -3.49 3.52 -14.40
C HIS A 531 -4.71 2.62 -14.58
N GLN A 532 -5.04 2.29 -15.83
CA GLN A 532 -6.21 1.47 -16.13
C GLN A 532 -5.93 0.03 -15.66
N ALA A 533 -6.49 -0.36 -14.53
CA ALA A 533 -6.35 -1.70 -13.97
C ALA A 533 -7.12 -2.71 -14.83
N ASN A 534 -6.46 -3.80 -15.22
CA ASN A 534 -7.03 -4.85 -16.06
C ASN A 534 -6.96 -6.21 -15.38
N ILE A 535 -7.90 -7.10 -15.73
CA ILE A 535 -7.80 -8.52 -15.37
C ILE A 535 -6.85 -9.21 -16.34
N LEU A 536 -5.89 -9.96 -15.80
CA LEU A 536 -5.01 -10.85 -16.53
C LEU A 536 -5.21 -12.29 -16.05
N TYR A 537 -5.23 -13.22 -17.01
CA TYR A 537 -5.41 -14.65 -16.76
C TYR A 537 -4.10 -15.38 -16.99
N PHE A 538 -3.72 -16.23 -16.05
CA PHE A 538 -2.55 -17.09 -16.14
C PHE A 538 -2.91 -18.54 -15.83
N GLU A 539 -2.08 -19.46 -16.30
CA GLU A 539 -2.15 -20.87 -15.94
C GLU A 539 -0.78 -21.41 -15.54
N ARG A 540 -0.81 -22.50 -14.77
CA ARG A 540 0.35 -23.30 -14.39
C ARG A 540 0.78 -24.19 -15.56
N ASN A 541 2.07 -24.17 -15.93
CA ASN A 541 2.62 -25.09 -16.92
C ASN A 541 3.96 -25.69 -16.50
N TRP A 542 4.22 -26.92 -16.94
CA TRP A 542 5.51 -27.57 -16.79
C TRP A 542 6.31 -27.41 -18.08
N LYS A 543 7.37 -26.60 -18.05
CA LYS A 543 8.22 -26.35 -19.22
C LYS A 543 9.50 -27.16 -19.12
N LYS A 544 9.84 -27.87 -20.20
CA LYS A 544 11.13 -28.58 -20.30
C LYS A 544 12.26 -27.56 -20.24
N MET A 545 13.14 -27.69 -19.25
CA MET A 545 14.24 -26.73 -19.03
C MET A 545 15.49 -27.43 -18.51
N GLU A 546 16.58 -27.27 -19.26
CA GLU A 546 17.90 -27.72 -18.85
C GLU A 546 18.48 -26.81 -17.75
N LEU A 547 19.45 -27.34 -17.02
CA LEU A 547 20.17 -26.56 -16.00
C LEU A 547 21.11 -25.54 -16.66
N ASN A 548 21.11 -24.32 -16.14
CA ASN A 548 22.00 -23.27 -16.60
C ASN A 548 23.44 -23.50 -16.11
N LYS A 549 24.25 -24.18 -16.94
CA LYS A 549 25.63 -24.57 -16.59
C LYS A 549 26.58 -23.40 -16.37
N ASN A 550 26.21 -22.19 -16.83
CA ASN A 550 27.03 -20.98 -16.71
C ASN A 550 26.89 -20.30 -15.34
N LYS A 551 25.91 -20.69 -14.53
CA LYS A 551 25.60 -20.07 -13.24
C LYS A 551 25.73 -21.07 -12.10
N ARG A 552 26.95 -21.21 -11.59
CA ARG A 552 27.23 -22.04 -10.41
C ARG A 552 26.96 -21.23 -9.15
N ALA A 553 26.26 -21.80 -8.17
CA ALA A 553 26.10 -21.19 -6.86
C ALA A 553 27.48 -20.88 -6.26
N THR A 554 27.74 -19.59 -6.02
CA THR A 554 28.99 -19.06 -5.47
C THR A 554 29.00 -19.07 -3.93
N ILE A 555 27.83 -19.22 -3.30
CA ILE A 555 27.63 -19.15 -1.85
C ILE A 555 27.56 -20.56 -1.27
N LYS A 556 28.36 -20.83 -0.22
CA LYS A 556 28.26 -22.06 0.55
C LYS A 556 27.04 -21.99 1.47
N ARG A 557 26.02 -22.80 1.18
CA ARG A 557 24.75 -22.86 1.93
C ARG A 557 24.72 -24.04 2.89
N ASN A 558 23.99 -23.89 3.99
CA ASN A 558 23.57 -25.03 4.79
C ASN A 558 22.50 -25.81 4.00
N HIS A 559 22.82 -27.03 3.60
CA HIS A 559 21.98 -27.83 2.70
C HIS A 559 21.16 -28.83 3.50
N VAL A 560 19.84 -28.66 3.45
CA VAL A 560 18.84 -29.48 4.14
C VAL A 560 18.02 -30.24 3.10
N VAL A 561 17.81 -31.53 3.32
CA VAL A 561 16.94 -32.37 2.48
C VAL A 561 15.78 -32.90 3.31
N LEU A 562 14.55 -32.61 2.88
CA LEU A 562 13.33 -33.21 3.38
C LEU A 562 12.81 -34.22 2.36
N LEU A 563 12.69 -35.49 2.75
CA LEU A 563 12.05 -36.52 1.95
C LEU A 563 10.58 -36.58 2.35
N PHE A 564 9.68 -36.24 1.43
CA PHE A 564 8.24 -36.40 1.65
C PHE A 564 7.85 -37.88 1.66
N HIS A 565 8.60 -38.70 0.92
CA HIS A 565 8.48 -40.16 0.90
C HIS A 565 9.12 -40.80 2.14
N ASP A 566 8.42 -41.72 2.81
CA ASP A 566 8.95 -42.41 3.99
C ASP A 566 9.91 -43.54 3.60
N SER A 567 11.20 -43.20 3.44
CA SER A 567 12.24 -44.18 3.15
C SER A 567 13.48 -43.97 4.03
N ILE A 568 13.57 -44.76 5.10
CA ILE A 568 14.71 -44.79 6.03
C ILE A 568 16.01 -45.11 5.29
N LYS A 569 15.94 -46.05 4.34
CA LYS A 569 17.07 -46.45 3.52
C LYS A 569 17.58 -45.26 2.70
N LEU A 570 16.69 -44.62 1.93
CA LEU A 570 17.03 -43.46 1.11
C LEU A 570 17.56 -42.30 1.96
N GLN A 571 16.94 -42.03 3.11
CA GLN A 571 17.40 -41.03 4.08
C GLN A 571 18.86 -41.29 4.50
N SER A 572 19.18 -42.51 4.93
CA SER A 572 20.51 -42.87 5.41
C SER A 572 21.57 -42.82 4.30
N GLU A 573 21.22 -43.26 3.09
CA GLU A 573 22.12 -43.31 1.94
C GLU A 573 22.39 -41.92 1.36
N ILE A 574 21.38 -41.04 1.26
CA ILE A 574 21.57 -39.62 0.86
C ILE A 574 22.46 -38.91 1.89
N LYS A 575 22.20 -39.11 3.19
CA LYS A 575 23.01 -38.53 4.27
C LYS A 575 24.48 -38.90 4.13
N GLN A 576 24.76 -40.17 3.85
CA GLN A 576 26.13 -40.68 3.69
C GLN A 576 26.79 -40.19 2.39
N GLN A 577 26.07 -40.22 1.26
CA GLN A 577 26.66 -39.91 -0.05
C GLN A 577 26.87 -38.41 -0.29
N LEU A 578 25.95 -37.55 0.18
CA LEU A 578 26.09 -36.08 0.08
C LEU A 578 26.85 -35.46 1.26
N ASN A 579 27.18 -36.25 2.30
CA ASN A 579 27.80 -35.77 3.53
C ASN A 579 27.02 -34.59 4.16
N LEU A 580 25.69 -34.72 4.22
CA LEU A 580 24.80 -33.71 4.79
C LEU A 580 24.52 -33.99 6.26
N GLU A 581 24.48 -32.95 7.09
CA GLU A 581 24.12 -33.10 8.51
C GLU A 581 22.61 -33.33 8.69
N THR A 582 21.78 -32.71 7.84
CA THR A 582 20.32 -32.66 7.98
C THR A 582 19.60 -33.26 6.76
N VAL A 583 19.28 -34.55 6.85
CA VAL A 583 18.39 -35.28 5.92
C VAL A 583 17.25 -35.89 6.74
N ILE A 584 16.02 -35.49 6.46
CA ILE A 584 14.84 -35.81 7.29
C ILE A 584 13.77 -36.45 6.40
N ALA A 585 13.25 -37.61 6.80
CA ALA A 585 12.08 -38.21 6.15
C ALA A 585 10.81 -37.86 6.95
N LEU A 586 9.80 -37.32 6.28
CA LEU A 586 8.49 -37.04 6.86
C LEU A 586 7.68 -38.34 6.93
N ARG A 587 7.11 -38.65 8.09
CA ARG A 587 6.44 -39.96 8.33
C ARG A 587 5.07 -39.77 8.91
N SER A 588 4.09 -40.52 8.40
CA SER A 588 2.75 -40.54 8.96
C SER A 588 2.29 -41.97 9.18
N ASP A 589 1.72 -42.26 10.35
CA ASP A 589 1.10 -43.55 10.68
C ASP A 589 -0.38 -43.62 10.28
N LYS A 590 -0.93 -42.52 9.73
CA LYS A 590 -2.31 -42.43 9.26
C LYS A 590 -2.54 -43.34 8.06
N ALA A 591 -3.70 -43.99 8.03
CA ALA A 591 -4.08 -44.90 6.95
C ALA A 591 -4.65 -44.16 5.72
N ASP A 592 -5.23 -42.97 5.93
CA ASP A 592 -5.89 -42.18 4.88
C ASP A 592 -4.94 -41.13 4.29
N VAL A 593 -4.92 -41.00 2.95
CA VAL A 593 -4.01 -40.08 2.24
C VAL A 593 -4.25 -38.60 2.60
N VAL A 594 -5.49 -38.22 2.93
CA VAL A 594 -5.85 -36.86 3.35
C VAL A 594 -5.19 -36.55 4.69
N GLU A 595 -5.29 -37.47 5.65
CA GLU A 595 -4.69 -37.35 6.98
C GLU A 595 -3.16 -37.45 6.92
N GLN A 596 -2.61 -38.33 6.08
CA GLN A 596 -1.16 -38.44 5.87
C GLN A 596 -0.55 -37.14 5.38
N PHE A 597 -1.18 -36.50 4.39
CA PHE A 597 -0.72 -35.22 3.87
C PHE A 597 -0.73 -34.12 4.94
N GLN A 598 -1.78 -34.07 5.78
CA GLN A 598 -1.88 -33.10 6.88
C GLN A 598 -0.75 -33.27 7.90
N ASP A 599 -0.46 -34.51 8.29
CA ASP A 599 0.60 -34.79 9.26
C ASP A 599 1.99 -34.46 8.70
N LYS A 600 2.24 -34.78 7.42
CA LYS A 600 3.48 -34.40 6.74
C LYS A 600 3.63 -32.87 6.57
N CYS A 601 2.54 -32.14 6.30
CA CYS A 601 2.56 -30.67 6.27
C CYS A 601 2.95 -30.07 7.62
N LYS A 602 2.40 -30.63 8.71
CA LYS A 602 2.73 -30.23 10.09
C LYS A 602 4.22 -30.42 10.39
N GLN A 603 4.77 -31.58 10.02
CA GLN A 603 6.20 -31.85 10.20
C GLN A 603 7.07 -30.91 9.37
N CYS A 604 6.69 -30.65 8.11
CA CYS A 604 7.40 -29.68 7.26
C CYS A 604 7.46 -28.30 7.91
N LEU A 605 6.33 -27.78 8.41
CA LEU A 605 6.29 -26.50 9.15
C LEU A 605 7.25 -26.51 10.34
N GLN A 606 7.22 -27.55 11.17
CA GLN A 606 8.07 -27.66 12.36
C GLN A 606 9.56 -27.68 12.01
N HIS A 607 9.93 -28.34 10.91
CA HIS A 607 11.31 -28.36 10.44
C HIS A 607 11.77 -27.00 9.92
N ILE A 608 10.94 -26.29 9.15
CA ILE A 608 11.26 -24.92 8.71
C ILE A 608 11.40 -24.00 9.94
N GLN A 609 10.51 -24.12 10.94
CA GLN A 609 10.62 -23.36 12.19
C GLN A 609 11.91 -23.64 12.96
N ALA A 610 12.34 -24.89 13.04
CA ALA A 610 13.59 -25.27 13.69
C ALA A 610 14.81 -24.65 12.98
N LEU A 611 14.76 -24.54 11.65
CA LEU A 611 15.78 -23.83 10.87
C LEU A 611 15.80 -22.33 11.18
N LEU A 612 14.63 -21.71 11.35
CA LEU A 612 14.50 -20.28 11.66
C LEU A 612 14.96 -19.91 13.09
N GLN A 613 14.83 -20.81 14.07
CA GLN A 613 15.15 -20.53 15.48
C GLN A 613 16.66 -20.50 15.77
N ASN A 614 17.48 -21.15 14.94
CA ASN A 614 18.93 -21.08 15.06
C ASN A 614 19.41 -19.78 14.41
N LYS A 615 19.98 -18.83 15.17
CA LYS A 615 20.50 -17.54 14.64
C LYS A 615 21.34 -17.76 13.36
N MET A 616 20.72 -17.53 12.20
CA MET A 616 21.28 -17.93 10.90
C MET A 616 22.41 -17.02 10.46
N THR A 617 23.65 -17.53 10.53
CA THR A 617 24.85 -16.87 9.98
C THR A 617 25.10 -17.23 8.52
N THR A 618 24.43 -18.25 7.98
CA THR A 618 24.60 -18.75 6.60
C THR A 618 23.24 -18.96 5.92
N GLU A 619 23.19 -18.77 4.60
CA GLU A 619 22.01 -19.09 3.78
C GLU A 619 21.69 -20.60 3.85
N ILE A 620 20.41 -20.93 3.79
CA ILE A 620 19.90 -22.30 3.81
C ILE A 620 19.37 -22.65 2.43
N LEU A 621 19.68 -23.86 1.96
CA LEU A 621 19.02 -24.49 0.82
C LEU A 621 18.20 -25.68 1.31
N LEU A 622 16.88 -25.59 1.18
CA LEU A 622 15.91 -26.62 1.51
C LEU A 622 15.47 -27.36 0.24
N GLN A 623 15.86 -28.62 0.08
CA GLN A 623 15.34 -29.48 -0.98
C GLN A 623 14.24 -30.38 -0.42
N ILE A 624 13.02 -30.25 -0.92
CA ILE A 624 11.91 -31.16 -0.62
C ILE A 624 11.81 -32.15 -1.77
N VAL A 625 12.02 -33.43 -1.51
CA VAL A 625 12.06 -34.50 -2.52
C VAL A 625 10.84 -35.38 -2.37
N THR A 626 10.13 -35.60 -3.48
CA THR A 626 8.88 -36.36 -3.49
C THR A 626 8.80 -37.32 -4.67
N ASP A 627 8.07 -38.42 -4.47
CA ASP A 627 7.69 -39.34 -5.54
C ASP A 627 6.38 -38.89 -6.19
N SER A 628 6.07 -39.45 -7.37
CA SER A 628 4.77 -39.24 -8.04
C SER A 628 3.76 -40.33 -7.71
N SER A 629 4.02 -41.10 -6.65
CA SER A 629 3.13 -42.15 -6.15
C SER A 629 1.81 -41.57 -5.62
N GLU A 630 0.79 -42.42 -5.53
CA GLU A 630 -0.51 -42.03 -4.97
C GLU A 630 -0.42 -41.48 -3.54
N GLU A 631 0.55 -41.93 -2.75
CA GLU A 631 0.77 -41.49 -1.36
C GLU A 631 1.38 -40.08 -1.28
N ASP A 632 2.15 -39.68 -2.30
CA ASP A 632 2.96 -38.46 -2.28
C ASP A 632 2.54 -37.42 -3.33
N LYS A 633 1.52 -37.72 -4.15
CA LYS A 633 1.09 -36.88 -5.27
C LYS A 633 0.72 -35.43 -4.91
N TYR A 634 0.38 -35.16 -3.65
CA TYR A 634 0.03 -33.83 -3.15
C TYR A 634 1.18 -33.04 -2.53
N ALA A 635 2.39 -33.61 -2.45
CA ALA A 635 3.57 -32.93 -1.90
C ALA A 635 3.86 -31.58 -2.60
N ASP A 636 3.47 -31.45 -3.88
CA ASP A 636 3.61 -30.22 -4.65
C ASP A 636 2.90 -29.01 -4.00
N ALA A 637 1.91 -29.24 -3.14
CA ALA A 637 1.21 -28.17 -2.41
C ALA A 637 2.11 -27.45 -1.39
N LEU A 638 3.21 -28.08 -0.95
CA LEU A 638 4.20 -27.44 -0.08
C LEU A 638 4.89 -26.26 -0.75
N GLU A 639 4.83 -26.12 -2.08
CA GLU A 639 5.34 -24.96 -2.80
C GLU A 639 4.83 -23.64 -2.20
N GLY A 640 3.53 -23.54 -1.90
CA GLY A 640 2.95 -22.33 -1.31
C GLY A 640 3.56 -22.00 0.07
N MET A 641 3.87 -23.04 0.86
CA MET A 641 4.51 -22.91 2.18
C MET A 641 5.96 -22.43 2.04
N VAL A 642 6.76 -23.06 1.16
CA VAL A 642 8.18 -22.70 1.01
C VAL A 642 8.41 -21.38 0.27
N ARG A 643 7.51 -21.00 -0.65
CA ARG A 643 7.50 -19.65 -1.24
C ARG A 643 7.25 -18.59 -0.17
N THR A 644 6.29 -18.84 0.72
CA THR A 644 6.04 -17.95 1.86
C THR A 644 7.24 -17.91 2.81
N ALA A 645 7.91 -19.04 3.06
CA ALA A 645 9.12 -19.08 3.87
C ALA A 645 10.24 -18.20 3.28
N TYR A 646 10.42 -18.20 1.95
CA TYR A 646 11.38 -17.31 1.28
C TYR A 646 10.99 -15.84 1.41
N LEU A 647 9.70 -15.50 1.29
CA LEU A 647 9.22 -14.12 1.46
C LEU A 647 9.45 -13.60 2.89
N GLU A 648 9.27 -14.45 3.89
CA GLU A 648 9.49 -14.11 5.30
C GLU A 648 10.97 -14.10 5.70
N GLN A 649 11.78 -14.96 5.07
CA GLN A 649 13.21 -15.07 5.33
C GLN A 649 13.98 -15.36 4.03
N PRO A 650 14.46 -14.32 3.32
CA PRO A 650 15.14 -14.51 2.03
C PRO A 650 16.48 -15.25 2.06
N LYS A 651 16.97 -15.61 3.25
CA LYS A 651 18.09 -16.56 3.42
C LYS A 651 17.67 -18.04 3.26
N ILE A 652 16.37 -18.35 3.23
CA ILE A 652 15.85 -19.71 2.99
C ILE A 652 15.49 -19.86 1.53
N HIS A 653 16.35 -20.54 0.79
CA HIS A 653 16.13 -20.93 -0.59
C HIS A 653 15.55 -22.33 -0.65
N SER A 654 14.66 -22.60 -1.61
CA SER A 654 13.94 -23.88 -1.65
C SER A 654 13.85 -24.49 -3.05
N GLN A 655 13.94 -25.81 -3.12
CA GLN A 655 13.67 -26.59 -4.33
C GLN A 655 12.70 -27.71 -4.01
N LEU A 656 11.56 -27.74 -4.69
CA LEU A 656 10.61 -28.85 -4.63
C LEU A 656 10.89 -29.77 -5.82
N ILE A 657 11.38 -30.98 -5.57
CA ILE A 657 11.88 -31.89 -6.59
C ILE A 657 11.00 -33.16 -6.60
N LYS A 658 10.14 -33.26 -7.60
CA LYS A 658 9.29 -34.42 -7.86
C LYS A 658 9.94 -35.35 -8.88
N MET A 659 9.86 -36.65 -8.65
CA MET A 659 10.35 -37.69 -9.58
C MET A 659 9.22 -38.69 -9.88
N ASP A 660 9.04 -39.11 -11.14
CA ASP A 660 8.00 -40.11 -11.50
C ASP A 660 8.29 -41.51 -10.95
N THR A 661 9.57 -41.83 -10.81
CA THR A 661 10.07 -43.17 -10.50
C THR A 661 11.14 -43.12 -9.43
N LEU A 662 10.90 -42.40 -8.32
CA LEU A 662 11.90 -42.18 -7.27
C LEU A 662 12.50 -43.51 -6.78
N ASN A 663 11.65 -44.51 -6.55
CA ASN A 663 12.05 -45.82 -6.03
C ASN A 663 12.71 -46.75 -7.07
N ASP A 664 12.59 -46.47 -8.37
CA ASP A 664 13.20 -47.28 -9.44
C ASP A 664 14.66 -46.91 -9.71
N HIS A 665 15.11 -45.75 -9.24
CA HIS A 665 16.47 -45.27 -9.41
C HIS A 665 17.37 -45.67 -8.24
N SER A 666 18.64 -45.94 -8.54
CA SER A 666 19.62 -46.13 -7.46
C SER A 666 19.84 -44.81 -6.71
N THR A 667 20.11 -44.89 -5.41
CA THR A 667 20.37 -43.71 -4.59
C THR A 667 21.53 -42.86 -5.11
N GLN A 668 22.48 -43.47 -5.82
CA GLN A 668 23.57 -42.75 -6.48
C GLN A 668 23.06 -41.77 -7.55
N VAL A 669 22.05 -42.18 -8.33
CA VAL A 669 21.42 -41.32 -9.35
C VAL A 669 20.66 -40.18 -8.68
N ILE A 670 19.89 -40.49 -7.63
CA ILE A 670 19.10 -39.49 -6.87
C ILE A 670 20.04 -38.46 -6.24
N THR A 671 21.04 -38.92 -5.50
CA THR A 671 22.06 -38.08 -4.87
C THR A 671 22.77 -37.17 -5.89
N ALA A 672 23.22 -37.73 -7.03
CA ALA A 672 23.89 -36.94 -8.06
C ALA A 672 22.98 -35.85 -8.64
N LEU A 673 21.68 -36.14 -8.80
CA LEU A 673 20.69 -35.18 -9.25
C LEU A 673 20.44 -34.08 -8.21
N LEU A 674 20.28 -34.42 -6.93
CA LEU A 674 20.10 -33.45 -5.85
C LEU A 674 21.32 -32.52 -5.71
N GLU A 675 22.53 -33.07 -5.77
CA GLU A 675 23.77 -32.28 -5.75
C GLU A 675 23.84 -31.34 -6.96
N LYS A 676 23.45 -31.82 -8.14
CA LYS A 676 23.43 -31.04 -9.37
C LYS A 676 22.43 -29.88 -9.25
N GLU A 677 21.20 -30.14 -8.80
CA GLU A 677 20.19 -29.09 -8.58
C GLU A 677 20.65 -28.07 -7.54
N ALA A 678 21.24 -28.51 -6.43
CA ALA A 678 21.75 -27.62 -5.39
C ALA A 678 22.87 -26.71 -5.90
N ARG A 679 23.77 -27.26 -6.72
CA ARG A 679 24.92 -26.54 -7.28
C ARG A 679 24.53 -25.42 -8.24
N TYR A 680 23.41 -25.54 -8.95
CA TYR A 680 22.94 -24.59 -9.95
C TYR A 680 21.73 -23.77 -9.48
N HIS A 681 21.39 -23.85 -8.19
CA HIS A 681 20.33 -23.05 -7.60
C HIS A 681 20.81 -21.64 -7.25
N GLU A 682 20.15 -20.61 -7.78
CA GLU A 682 20.52 -19.21 -7.55
C GLU A 682 19.90 -18.66 -6.27
N LYS A 683 18.67 -18.16 -6.30
CA LYS A 683 17.93 -17.63 -5.15
C LYS A 683 16.45 -17.97 -5.33
N GLY A 684 15.70 -17.85 -4.23
CA GLY A 684 14.26 -18.04 -4.20
C GLY A 684 13.79 -19.49 -4.15
N THR A 685 12.66 -19.78 -4.80
CA THR A 685 11.93 -21.04 -4.70
C THR A 685 11.50 -21.57 -6.06
N VAL A 686 11.99 -22.77 -6.40
CA VAL A 686 11.71 -23.43 -7.69
C VAL A 686 11.08 -24.81 -7.51
N SER A 687 10.05 -25.10 -8.31
CA SER A 687 9.43 -26.43 -8.41
C SER A 687 9.90 -27.14 -9.69
N ILE A 688 10.38 -28.36 -9.52
CA ILE A 688 11.07 -29.17 -10.53
C ILE A 688 10.41 -30.54 -10.59
N HIS A 689 10.08 -31.00 -11.80
CA HIS A 689 9.52 -32.32 -12.04
C HIS A 689 10.40 -33.10 -13.02
N TYR A 690 10.97 -34.20 -12.55
CA TYR A 690 11.76 -35.13 -13.32
C TYR A 690 10.87 -36.28 -13.82
N ARG A 691 10.65 -36.31 -15.13
CA ARG A 691 9.68 -37.22 -15.76
C ARG A 691 10.33 -38.39 -16.48
N GLY A 692 9.70 -39.55 -16.37
CA GLY A 692 10.11 -40.81 -16.99
C GLY A 692 11.47 -41.34 -16.53
N LYS A 693 11.84 -42.52 -17.06
CA LYS A 693 13.09 -43.21 -16.70
C LYS A 693 14.37 -42.46 -17.08
N ASP A 694 14.27 -41.58 -18.08
CA ASP A 694 15.39 -40.76 -18.57
C ASP A 694 15.60 -39.50 -17.73
N LEU A 695 14.75 -39.26 -16.71
CA LEU A 695 14.81 -38.10 -15.80
C LEU A 695 14.87 -36.77 -16.56
N ILE A 696 13.89 -36.54 -17.42
CA ILE A 696 13.79 -35.28 -18.16
C ILE A 696 13.29 -34.19 -17.22
N ARG A 697 14.04 -33.08 -17.12
CA ARG A 697 13.77 -31.97 -16.21
C ARG A 697 12.72 -31.00 -16.76
N TYR A 698 11.67 -30.80 -15.99
CA TYR A 698 10.66 -29.76 -16.19
C TYR A 698 10.66 -28.80 -15.02
N VAL A 699 10.46 -27.51 -15.28
CA VAL A 699 10.30 -26.47 -14.26
C VAL A 699 8.92 -25.87 -14.40
N HIS A 700 8.31 -25.60 -13.27
CA HIS A 700 7.01 -24.97 -13.22
C HIS A 700 7.10 -23.47 -13.63
N GLN A 701 6.28 -23.04 -14.59
CA GLN A 701 6.17 -21.64 -15.01
C GLN A 701 4.70 -21.19 -15.10
N LEU A 702 4.50 -19.88 -15.03
CA LEU A 702 3.21 -19.23 -15.28
C LEU A 702 3.14 -18.75 -16.72
N ARG A 703 2.10 -19.17 -17.44
CA ARG A 703 1.83 -18.73 -18.81
C ARG A 703 0.59 -17.88 -18.85
N GLU A 704 0.72 -16.71 -19.46
CA GLU A 704 -0.42 -15.83 -19.73
C GLU A 704 -1.36 -16.50 -20.75
N MET A 705 -2.66 -16.44 -20.45
CA MET A 705 -3.73 -16.94 -21.30
C MET A 705 -4.26 -15.80 -22.18
N ASP A 706 -4.59 -16.10 -23.44
CA ASP A 706 -5.18 -15.10 -24.34
C ASP A 706 -6.55 -14.64 -23.82
N ALA A 707 -6.66 -13.37 -23.43
CA ALA A 707 -7.93 -12.75 -23.01
C ALA A 707 -8.96 -12.61 -24.15
N LYS A 708 -8.62 -13.03 -25.38
CA LYS A 708 -9.43 -12.83 -26.61
C LYS A 708 -10.24 -14.06 -27.03
N ALA A 709 -10.76 -14.82 -26.08
CA ALA A 709 -11.87 -15.72 -26.41
C ALA A 709 -13.15 -14.87 -26.59
N ASN A 710 -13.75 -14.93 -27.78
CA ASN A 710 -14.97 -14.21 -28.15
C ASN A 710 -16.09 -14.35 -27.09
N PHE A 711 -16.79 -13.23 -26.84
CA PHE A 711 -17.91 -13.15 -25.90
C PHE A 711 -19.07 -14.08 -26.27
N LEU A 712 -19.39 -14.99 -25.34
CA LEU A 712 -20.68 -15.24 -24.66
C LEU A 712 -20.73 -16.72 -24.23
N PRO A 713 -20.90 -17.10 -22.95
CA PRO A 713 -21.59 -18.34 -22.66
C PRO A 713 -23.06 -18.13 -23.06
N GLN A 714 -23.42 -18.70 -24.20
CA GLN A 714 -24.82 -18.89 -24.63
C GLN A 714 -25.41 -20.18 -24.04
N HIS A 715 -24.91 -20.61 -22.87
CA HIS A 715 -25.51 -21.65 -22.05
C HIS A 715 -25.72 -21.08 -20.66
N GLY A 716 -26.98 -20.78 -20.31
CA GLY A 716 -27.34 -20.54 -18.92
C GLY A 716 -27.17 -21.83 -18.11
N LEU A 717 -27.04 -21.69 -16.80
CA LEU A 717 -26.95 -22.81 -15.88
C LEU A 717 -28.12 -23.79 -16.07
N GLU A 718 -27.85 -25.09 -15.99
CA GLU A 718 -28.91 -26.10 -16.06
C GLU A 718 -29.91 -25.93 -14.90
N ASN A 719 -31.18 -26.28 -15.16
CA ASN A 719 -32.18 -26.32 -14.10
C ASN A 719 -31.78 -27.40 -13.07
N GLY A 720 -31.58 -27.00 -11.82
CA GLY A 720 -31.22 -27.91 -10.74
C GLY A 720 -30.71 -27.17 -9.51
N VAL A 721 -30.07 -27.91 -8.61
CA VAL A 721 -29.57 -27.38 -7.34
C VAL A 721 -28.08 -27.04 -7.44
N TYR A 722 -27.72 -25.81 -7.10
CA TYR A 722 -26.33 -25.39 -6.96
C TYR A 722 -25.98 -25.25 -5.47
N VAL A 723 -24.98 -26.01 -5.04
CA VAL A 723 -24.51 -26.03 -3.66
C VAL A 723 -23.37 -25.05 -3.51
N ILE A 724 -23.47 -24.11 -2.58
CA ILE A 724 -22.43 -23.09 -2.32
C ILE A 724 -21.97 -23.22 -0.87
N THR A 725 -20.74 -23.65 -0.68
CA THR A 725 -20.14 -23.78 0.66
C THR A 725 -19.53 -22.47 1.10
N GLY A 726 -19.62 -22.15 2.39
CA GLY A 726 -19.40 -20.77 2.82
C GLY A 726 -20.39 -19.81 2.17
N GLY A 727 -21.60 -20.28 1.82
CA GLY A 727 -22.55 -19.58 0.96
C GLY A 727 -23.13 -18.28 1.52
N LEU A 728 -22.97 -18.05 2.83
CA LEU A 728 -23.30 -16.77 3.49
C LEU A 728 -22.05 -16.01 3.97
N GLY A 729 -20.85 -16.43 3.55
CA GLY A 729 -19.63 -15.64 3.65
C GLY A 729 -19.53 -14.61 2.53
N GLY A 730 -18.54 -13.72 2.57
CA GLY A 730 -18.39 -12.60 1.62
C GLY A 730 -18.49 -13.04 0.15
N LEU A 731 -17.53 -13.83 -0.32
CA LEU A 731 -17.54 -14.33 -1.71
C LEU A 731 -18.68 -15.30 -2.01
N GLY A 732 -18.99 -16.22 -1.08
CA GLY A 732 -20.04 -17.23 -1.29
C GLY A 732 -21.41 -16.59 -1.52
N TYR A 733 -21.73 -15.52 -0.80
CA TYR A 733 -22.98 -14.78 -0.97
C TYR A 733 -23.02 -14.00 -2.29
N LEU A 734 -21.90 -13.40 -2.73
CA LEU A 734 -21.82 -12.74 -4.04
C LEU A 734 -22.08 -13.72 -5.18
N VAL A 735 -21.49 -14.92 -5.10
CA VAL A 735 -21.73 -16.01 -6.07
C VAL A 735 -23.18 -16.48 -6.02
N ALA A 736 -23.74 -16.68 -4.83
CA ALA A 736 -25.15 -17.06 -4.66
C ALA A 736 -26.10 -16.04 -5.30
N ASN A 737 -25.86 -14.75 -5.05
CA ASN A 737 -26.63 -13.66 -5.63
C ASN A 737 -26.48 -13.58 -7.16
N HIS A 738 -25.28 -13.82 -7.69
CA HIS A 738 -25.04 -13.83 -9.13
C HIS A 738 -25.76 -14.98 -9.83
N ILE A 739 -25.71 -16.19 -9.25
CA ILE A 739 -26.42 -17.36 -9.76
C ILE A 739 -27.94 -17.17 -9.66
N ALA A 740 -28.43 -16.57 -8.56
CA ALA A 740 -29.86 -16.35 -8.37
C ALA A 740 -30.50 -15.48 -9.45
N LYS A 741 -29.74 -14.54 -10.06
CA LYS A 741 -30.22 -13.69 -11.16
C LYS A 741 -30.64 -14.47 -12.41
N GLN A 742 -30.22 -15.73 -12.56
CA GLN A 742 -30.61 -16.55 -13.70
C GLN A 742 -32.05 -17.11 -13.57
N GLY A 743 -32.66 -17.04 -12.39
CA GLY A 743 -34.09 -17.25 -12.15
C GLY A 743 -34.64 -18.69 -12.21
N ASN A 744 -33.92 -19.65 -12.83
CA ASN A 744 -34.40 -21.03 -13.02
C ASN A 744 -33.64 -22.09 -12.19
N VAL A 745 -32.85 -21.66 -11.21
CA VAL A 745 -32.03 -22.55 -10.36
C VAL A 745 -32.58 -22.64 -8.93
N LYS A 746 -32.06 -23.58 -8.14
CA LYS A 746 -32.24 -23.62 -6.68
C LYS A 746 -30.88 -23.56 -5.98
N LEU A 747 -30.84 -22.99 -4.79
CA LEU A 747 -29.60 -22.79 -4.04
C LEU A 747 -29.59 -23.54 -2.71
N ALA A 748 -28.53 -24.29 -2.45
CA ALA A 748 -28.23 -24.84 -1.14
C ALA A 748 -26.96 -24.16 -0.59
N LEU A 749 -27.13 -23.32 0.44
CA LEU A 749 -26.05 -22.57 1.08
C LEU A 749 -25.59 -23.32 2.33
N LEU A 750 -24.32 -23.69 2.40
CA LEU A 750 -23.76 -24.45 3.53
C LEU A 750 -22.78 -23.59 4.32
N GLY A 751 -22.78 -23.72 5.65
CA GLY A 751 -21.81 -23.08 6.53
C GLY A 751 -21.90 -23.60 7.97
N ARG A 752 -20.89 -23.32 8.80
CA ARG A 752 -20.85 -23.81 10.20
C ARG A 752 -21.63 -22.97 11.20
N SER A 753 -21.91 -21.71 10.86
CA SER A 753 -22.53 -20.81 11.83
C SER A 753 -24.04 -20.98 11.84
N LYS A 754 -24.65 -20.77 13.00
CA LYS A 754 -26.10 -20.57 13.09
C LYS A 754 -26.54 -19.34 12.29
N LEU A 755 -27.79 -19.38 11.84
CA LEU A 755 -28.44 -18.21 11.24
C LEU A 755 -28.65 -17.13 12.29
N ASP A 756 -28.13 -15.94 12.00
CA ASP A 756 -28.43 -14.69 12.69
C ASP A 756 -29.35 -13.83 11.81
N ALA A 757 -29.77 -12.67 12.34
CA ALA A 757 -30.69 -11.78 11.62
C ALA A 757 -30.14 -11.32 10.26
N THR A 758 -28.85 -11.05 10.17
CA THR A 758 -28.18 -10.62 8.92
C THR A 758 -28.20 -11.73 7.88
N LYS A 759 -27.86 -12.96 8.27
CA LYS A 759 -27.88 -14.14 7.39
C LYS A 759 -29.29 -14.50 6.94
N GLN A 760 -30.29 -14.32 7.80
CA GLN A 760 -31.69 -14.49 7.41
C GLN A 760 -32.11 -13.46 6.36
N GLN A 761 -31.72 -12.19 6.51
CA GLN A 761 -31.97 -11.16 5.50
C GLN A 761 -31.30 -11.48 4.15
N GLN A 762 -30.06 -11.97 4.17
CA GLN A 762 -29.36 -12.44 2.96
C GLN A 762 -30.13 -13.56 2.25
N ILE A 763 -30.65 -14.54 2.98
CA ILE A 763 -31.47 -15.62 2.41
C ILE A 763 -32.78 -15.06 1.83
N TYR A 764 -33.46 -14.17 2.55
CA TYR A 764 -34.71 -13.55 2.06
C TYR A 764 -34.48 -12.76 0.77
N HIS A 765 -33.37 -12.03 0.67
CA HIS A 765 -33.02 -11.30 -0.55
C HIS A 765 -32.90 -12.23 -1.76
N LEU A 766 -32.24 -13.38 -1.62
CA LEU A 766 -32.12 -14.37 -2.68
C LEU A 766 -33.49 -14.99 -3.03
N MET A 767 -34.36 -15.20 -2.04
CA MET A 767 -35.73 -15.70 -2.27
C MET A 767 -36.62 -14.67 -2.99
N GLU A 768 -36.47 -13.37 -2.72
CA GLU A 768 -37.19 -12.30 -3.42
C GLU A 768 -36.89 -12.25 -4.92
N MET A 769 -35.74 -12.80 -5.34
CA MET A 769 -35.37 -12.95 -6.75
C MET A 769 -36.07 -14.12 -7.44
N GLY A 770 -36.94 -14.85 -6.72
CA GLY A 770 -37.73 -15.97 -7.25
C GLY A 770 -37.04 -17.33 -7.17
N VAL A 771 -35.94 -17.44 -6.43
CA VAL A 771 -35.13 -18.66 -6.30
C VAL A 771 -35.46 -19.39 -5.00
N ASP A 772 -35.53 -20.72 -5.05
CA ASP A 772 -35.69 -21.55 -3.86
C ASP A 772 -34.32 -21.71 -3.17
N VAL A 773 -34.21 -21.21 -1.94
CA VAL A 773 -32.93 -21.12 -1.20
C VAL A 773 -33.06 -21.85 0.12
N ARG A 774 -32.12 -22.75 0.39
CA ARG A 774 -32.02 -23.43 1.68
C ARG A 774 -30.64 -23.24 2.28
N TYR A 775 -30.62 -22.88 3.56
CA TYR A 775 -29.39 -22.89 4.35
C TYR A 775 -29.29 -24.15 5.20
N LEU A 776 -28.12 -24.76 5.26
CA LEU A 776 -27.81 -25.90 6.11
C LEU A 776 -26.57 -25.60 6.96
N GLU A 777 -26.71 -25.74 8.28
CA GLU A 777 -25.59 -25.69 9.23
C GLU A 777 -24.84 -27.02 9.17
N VAL A 778 -23.62 -27.02 8.63
CA VAL A 778 -22.83 -28.23 8.35
C VAL A 778 -21.35 -27.92 8.51
N ASP A 779 -20.61 -28.76 9.24
CA ASP A 779 -19.15 -28.80 9.11
C ASP A 779 -18.75 -29.80 8.02
N LEU A 780 -18.18 -29.28 6.93
CA LEU A 780 -17.74 -30.11 5.80
C LEU A 780 -16.58 -31.04 6.15
N CYS A 781 -15.88 -30.77 7.26
CA CYS A 781 -14.81 -31.65 7.74
C CYS A 781 -15.40 -32.91 8.38
N GLU A 782 -16.66 -32.86 8.83
CA GLU A 782 -17.39 -33.98 9.40
C GLU A 782 -18.13 -34.76 8.30
N ARG A 783 -17.57 -35.93 7.94
CA ARG A 783 -18.08 -36.76 6.84
C ARG A 783 -19.55 -37.13 7.00
N THR A 784 -19.97 -37.51 8.21
CA THR A 784 -21.35 -37.93 8.49
C THR A 784 -22.34 -36.78 8.31
N GLU A 785 -22.00 -35.57 8.79
CA GLU A 785 -22.84 -34.38 8.61
C GLU A 785 -22.94 -34.01 7.14
N THR A 786 -21.82 -34.06 6.41
CA THR A 786 -21.78 -33.77 4.97
C THR A 786 -22.67 -34.73 4.18
N VAL A 787 -22.61 -36.04 4.46
CA VAL A 787 -23.48 -37.04 3.81
C VAL A 787 -24.96 -36.77 4.08
N GLN A 788 -25.33 -36.48 5.34
CA GLN A 788 -26.70 -36.20 5.72
C GLN A 788 -27.24 -34.92 5.06
N ALA A 789 -26.42 -33.87 5.00
CA ALA A 789 -26.77 -32.61 4.36
C ALA A 789 -27.08 -32.80 2.87
N PHE A 790 -26.19 -33.47 2.14
CA PHE A 790 -26.38 -33.71 0.71
C PHE A 790 -27.53 -34.67 0.40
N HIS A 791 -27.82 -35.62 1.29
CA HIS A 791 -29.05 -36.41 1.18
C HIS A 791 -30.30 -35.53 1.28
N SER A 792 -30.38 -34.67 2.31
CA SER A 792 -31.50 -33.73 2.49
C SER A 792 -31.63 -32.76 1.32
N ILE A 793 -30.52 -32.26 0.75
CA ILE A 793 -30.55 -31.39 -0.43
C ILE A 793 -31.23 -32.10 -1.61
N ARG A 794 -30.89 -33.37 -1.87
CA ARG A 794 -31.48 -34.14 -2.97
C ARG A 794 -32.95 -34.44 -2.75
N GLU A 795 -33.34 -34.78 -1.53
CA GLU A 795 -34.74 -35.05 -1.18
C GLU A 795 -35.62 -33.79 -1.28
N ASP A 796 -35.11 -32.66 -0.79
CA ASP A 796 -35.93 -31.47 -0.59
C ASP A 796 -35.88 -30.49 -1.77
N LEU A 797 -34.72 -30.34 -2.43
CA LEU A 797 -34.52 -29.38 -3.52
C LEU A 797 -34.44 -30.06 -4.89
N GLY A 798 -33.88 -31.27 -4.97
CA GLY A 798 -33.76 -32.06 -6.20
C GLY A 798 -32.31 -32.34 -6.62
N PRO A 799 -32.07 -32.76 -7.88
CA PRO A 799 -30.74 -33.18 -8.33
C PRO A 799 -29.73 -32.02 -8.28
N ILE A 800 -28.53 -32.34 -7.80
CA ILE A 800 -27.43 -31.37 -7.69
C ILE A 800 -26.76 -31.24 -9.05
N LYS A 801 -26.62 -30.00 -9.52
CA LYS A 801 -26.04 -29.63 -10.81
C LYS A 801 -24.73 -28.89 -10.71
N GLY A 802 -24.41 -28.29 -9.57
CA GLY A 802 -23.09 -27.69 -9.41
C GLY A 802 -22.70 -27.47 -7.97
N VAL A 803 -21.38 -27.41 -7.75
CA VAL A 803 -20.79 -27.11 -6.45
C VAL A 803 -19.84 -25.93 -6.60
N PHE A 804 -20.01 -24.91 -5.75
CA PHE A 804 -19.07 -23.81 -5.58
C PHE A 804 -18.53 -23.85 -4.16
N HIS A 805 -17.24 -24.16 -4.02
CA HIS A 805 -16.58 -24.26 -2.72
C HIS A 805 -15.90 -22.95 -2.34
N CYS A 806 -16.59 -22.10 -1.58
CA CYS A 806 -16.08 -20.83 -1.08
C CYS A 806 -15.69 -20.89 0.41
N ALA A 807 -15.83 -22.04 1.07
CA ALA A 807 -15.48 -22.19 2.47
C ALA A 807 -13.95 -22.10 2.72
N GLY A 808 -13.56 -21.30 3.72
CA GLY A 808 -12.18 -21.15 4.13
C GLY A 808 -12.04 -20.21 5.33
N VAL A 809 -10.88 -20.26 6.00
CA VAL A 809 -10.52 -19.37 7.10
C VAL A 809 -9.05 -18.95 6.96
N ILE A 810 -8.68 -17.81 7.56
CA ILE A 810 -7.30 -17.33 7.64
C ILE A 810 -6.89 -17.20 9.12
N LYS A 811 -5.60 -17.41 9.39
CA LYS A 811 -4.98 -17.32 10.73
C LYS A 811 -3.60 -16.69 10.63
N ASP A 812 -3.51 -15.50 10.07
CA ASP A 812 -2.24 -14.90 9.64
C ASP A 812 -1.25 -14.74 10.78
N ARG A 813 -0.05 -15.28 10.57
CA ARG A 813 1.08 -15.24 11.50
C ARG A 813 2.34 -15.71 10.80
N LEU A 814 3.46 -15.06 11.09
CA LEU A 814 4.77 -15.47 10.57
C LEU A 814 5.06 -16.94 10.91
N LEU A 815 5.74 -17.62 9.99
CA LEU A 815 6.09 -19.03 10.05
C LEU A 815 6.77 -19.38 11.37
N ILE A 816 7.67 -18.54 11.89
CA ILE A 816 8.37 -18.76 13.18
C ILE A 816 7.43 -18.80 14.40
N GLN A 817 6.26 -18.18 14.33
CA GLN A 817 5.28 -18.11 15.43
C GLN A 817 4.02 -18.94 15.18
N LYS A 818 3.91 -19.58 14.00
CA LYS A 818 2.73 -20.33 13.58
C LYS A 818 2.54 -21.61 14.40
N ASN A 819 1.36 -21.83 14.97
CA ASN A 819 1.08 -23.10 15.66
C ASN A 819 0.51 -24.14 14.68
N THR A 820 0.84 -25.40 14.92
CA THR A 820 0.29 -26.57 14.23
C THR A 820 -1.24 -26.70 14.31
N ASN A 821 -1.89 -26.25 15.38
CA ASN A 821 -3.35 -26.21 15.45
C ASN A 821 -3.95 -25.18 14.47
N GLU A 822 -3.31 -24.02 14.32
CA GLU A 822 -3.76 -22.99 13.38
C GLU A 822 -3.57 -23.45 11.93
N LEU A 823 -2.46 -24.11 11.63
CA LEU A 823 -2.24 -24.79 10.34
C LEU A 823 -3.40 -25.75 10.03
N GLN A 824 -3.82 -26.55 11.02
CA GLN A 824 -4.89 -27.52 10.84
C GLN A 824 -6.24 -26.83 10.60
N ASP A 825 -6.59 -25.82 11.41
CA ASP A 825 -7.83 -25.03 11.24
C ASP A 825 -7.97 -24.43 9.84
N VAL A 826 -6.85 -23.98 9.25
CA VAL A 826 -6.81 -23.38 7.91
C VAL A 826 -6.86 -24.43 6.80
N LEU A 827 -6.16 -25.56 6.99
CA LEU A 827 -6.04 -26.62 5.99
C LEU A 827 -7.34 -27.42 5.84
N LEU A 828 -8.01 -27.76 6.95
CA LEU A 828 -9.18 -28.64 6.99
C LEU A 828 -10.31 -28.28 5.99
N PRO A 829 -10.86 -27.04 5.96
CA PRO A 829 -11.99 -26.73 5.09
C PRO A 829 -11.65 -26.77 3.60
N LYS A 830 -10.37 -26.55 3.24
CA LYS A 830 -9.88 -26.56 1.85
C LYS A 830 -9.33 -27.92 1.43
N TRP A 831 -9.04 -28.80 2.38
CA TRP A 831 -8.52 -30.13 2.09
C TRP A 831 -9.55 -31.22 2.38
N SER A 832 -9.75 -31.56 3.65
CA SER A 832 -10.72 -32.56 4.08
C SER A 832 -12.15 -32.21 3.65
N GLY A 833 -12.53 -30.93 3.73
CA GLY A 833 -13.84 -30.47 3.28
C GLY A 833 -14.08 -30.73 1.80
N VAL A 834 -13.10 -30.43 0.94
CA VAL A 834 -13.18 -30.67 -0.51
C VAL A 834 -13.22 -32.17 -0.82
N TRP A 835 -12.44 -32.97 -0.10
CA TRP A 835 -12.47 -34.42 -0.24
C TRP A 835 -13.87 -34.99 0.06
N ASN A 836 -14.47 -34.58 1.19
CA ASN A 836 -15.81 -35.02 1.56
C ASN A 836 -16.87 -34.57 0.54
N LEU A 837 -16.74 -33.36 -0.02
CA LEU A 837 -17.62 -32.87 -1.08
C LEU A 837 -17.55 -33.72 -2.35
N ASP A 838 -16.36 -34.08 -2.81
CA ASP A 838 -16.23 -34.95 -3.98
C ASP A 838 -16.80 -36.35 -3.72
N GLN A 839 -16.53 -36.92 -2.56
CA GLN A 839 -17.05 -38.25 -2.22
C GLN A 839 -18.58 -38.26 -2.15
N VAL A 840 -19.20 -37.22 -1.57
CA VAL A 840 -20.66 -37.16 -1.45
C VAL A 840 -21.34 -36.82 -2.78
N THR A 841 -20.64 -36.17 -3.71
CA THR A 841 -21.16 -35.78 -5.04
C THR A 841 -20.68 -36.65 -6.19
N GLN A 842 -19.98 -37.75 -5.90
CA GLN A 842 -19.34 -38.58 -6.92
C GLN A 842 -20.30 -39.12 -7.99
N ASP A 843 -21.55 -39.37 -7.59
CA ASP A 843 -22.60 -39.99 -8.42
C ASP A 843 -23.59 -38.94 -8.96
N ASP A 844 -23.42 -37.65 -8.62
CA ASP A 844 -24.26 -36.57 -9.17
C ASP A 844 -23.82 -36.20 -10.58
N GLU A 845 -24.79 -35.95 -11.47
CA GLU A 845 -24.57 -35.44 -12.83
C GLU A 845 -24.28 -33.93 -12.79
N LEU A 846 -23.16 -33.55 -12.17
CA LEU A 846 -22.74 -32.17 -12.09
C LEU A 846 -22.41 -31.59 -13.47
N GLU A 847 -22.69 -30.30 -13.63
CA GLU A 847 -22.19 -29.42 -14.67
C GLU A 847 -20.82 -28.84 -14.27
N PHE A 848 -20.71 -28.37 -13.03
CA PHE A 848 -19.49 -27.73 -12.50
C PHE A 848 -19.12 -28.18 -11.07
N PHE A 849 -17.83 -28.27 -10.80
CA PHE A 849 -17.23 -28.40 -9.47
C PHE A 849 -16.13 -27.34 -9.33
N VAL A 850 -16.46 -26.21 -8.72
CA VAL A 850 -15.63 -24.99 -8.70
C VAL A 850 -15.03 -24.76 -7.32
N LEU A 851 -13.71 -24.63 -7.26
CA LEU A 851 -12.94 -24.41 -6.04
C LEU A 851 -12.38 -22.99 -6.00
N PHE A 852 -12.68 -22.25 -4.93
CA PHE A 852 -12.17 -20.90 -4.73
C PHE A 852 -10.83 -20.96 -4.00
N SER A 853 -9.76 -20.99 -4.80
CA SER A 853 -8.37 -20.95 -4.38
C SER A 853 -7.88 -19.49 -4.25
N SER A 854 -6.58 -19.30 -4.08
CA SER A 854 -5.95 -17.98 -3.86
C SER A 854 -4.65 -17.85 -4.65
N VAL A 855 -4.32 -16.62 -5.07
CA VAL A 855 -3.01 -16.28 -5.66
C VAL A 855 -1.85 -16.63 -4.72
N SER A 856 -2.08 -16.61 -3.40
CA SER A 856 -1.07 -17.00 -2.40
C SER A 856 -0.58 -18.45 -2.54
N ALA A 857 -1.38 -19.35 -3.14
CA ALA A 857 -0.95 -20.73 -3.45
C ALA A 857 0.23 -20.78 -4.43
N ILE A 858 0.35 -19.74 -5.27
CA ILE A 858 1.30 -19.67 -6.37
C ILE A 858 2.46 -18.74 -6.03
N MET A 859 2.18 -17.56 -5.47
CA MET A 859 3.19 -16.54 -5.22
C MET A 859 3.72 -16.57 -3.78
N GLY A 860 3.06 -17.30 -2.88
CA GLY A 860 3.24 -17.14 -1.43
C GLY A 860 2.63 -15.82 -0.93
N ASN A 861 2.49 -15.68 0.39
CA ASN A 861 2.17 -14.40 1.02
C ASN A 861 2.64 -14.38 2.47
N VAL A 862 3.25 -13.28 2.91
CA VAL A 862 3.84 -13.16 4.26
C VAL A 862 2.79 -13.44 5.33
N GLY A 863 3.10 -14.35 6.27
CA GLY A 863 2.19 -14.76 7.34
C GLY A 863 1.16 -15.83 6.96
N GLN A 864 1.12 -16.27 5.70
CA GLN A 864 0.07 -17.13 5.13
C GLN A 864 0.59 -18.48 4.62
N ALA A 865 1.66 -19.03 5.20
CA ALA A 865 2.30 -20.25 4.72
C ALA A 865 1.36 -21.48 4.72
N ASP A 866 0.49 -21.59 5.72
CA ASP A 866 -0.55 -22.61 5.83
C ASP A 866 -1.70 -22.40 4.83
N TYR A 867 -2.17 -21.16 4.69
CA TYR A 867 -3.23 -20.81 3.75
C TYR A 867 -2.79 -21.00 2.29
N ALA A 868 -1.54 -20.63 1.97
CA ALA A 868 -0.93 -20.90 0.66
C ALA A 868 -0.89 -22.41 0.37
N CYS A 869 -0.43 -23.22 1.33
CA CYS A 869 -0.41 -24.68 1.21
C CYS A 869 -1.82 -25.25 1.00
N ALA A 870 -2.79 -24.83 1.81
CA ALA A 870 -4.17 -25.32 1.75
C ALA A 870 -4.86 -25.05 0.40
N ASN A 871 -4.63 -23.86 -0.17
CA ASN A 871 -5.13 -23.51 -1.49
C ASN A 871 -4.41 -24.28 -2.61
N ALA A 872 -3.09 -24.46 -2.49
CA ALA A 872 -2.32 -25.28 -3.44
C ALA A 872 -2.78 -26.75 -3.42
N SER A 873 -3.17 -27.29 -2.26
CA SER A 873 -3.75 -28.64 -2.18
C SER A 873 -5.06 -28.75 -2.98
N MET A 874 -5.95 -27.75 -2.90
CA MET A 874 -7.16 -27.71 -3.74
C MET A 874 -6.83 -27.65 -5.23
N ASP A 875 -5.79 -26.90 -5.60
CA ASP A 875 -5.40 -26.77 -7.00
C ASP A 875 -4.98 -28.14 -7.58
N LEU A 876 -4.19 -28.90 -6.82
CA LEU A 876 -3.79 -30.26 -7.21
C LEU A 876 -4.97 -31.23 -7.23
N PHE A 877 -5.86 -31.14 -6.24
CA PHE A 877 -7.08 -31.93 -6.22
C PHE A 877 -7.96 -31.68 -7.44
N ALA A 878 -8.09 -30.43 -7.88
CA ALA A 878 -8.89 -30.08 -9.06
C ALA A 878 -8.38 -30.75 -10.34
N VAL A 879 -7.06 -30.80 -10.52
CA VAL A 879 -6.42 -31.48 -11.65
C VAL A 879 -6.75 -32.97 -11.63
N GLU A 880 -6.59 -33.64 -10.49
CA GLU A 880 -6.90 -35.07 -10.36
C GLU A 880 -8.39 -35.36 -10.58
N ARG A 881 -9.29 -34.57 -9.97
CA ARG A 881 -10.72 -34.74 -10.18
C ARG A 881 -11.09 -34.54 -11.64
N GLN A 882 -10.48 -33.59 -12.35
CA GLN A 882 -10.69 -33.45 -13.79
C GLN A 882 -10.22 -34.67 -14.59
N GLU A 883 -9.14 -35.34 -14.19
CA GLU A 883 -8.74 -36.63 -14.79
C GLU A 883 -9.77 -37.74 -14.53
N HIS A 884 -10.37 -37.75 -13.34
CA HIS A 884 -11.52 -38.61 -13.04
C HIS A 884 -12.75 -38.29 -13.88
N VAL A 885 -13.02 -37.03 -14.18
CA VAL A 885 -14.07 -36.61 -15.11
C VAL A 885 -13.76 -37.10 -16.52
N ASN A 886 -12.53 -36.89 -17.00
CA ASN A 886 -12.09 -37.32 -18.32
C ASN A 886 -12.15 -38.85 -18.51
N SER A 887 -12.01 -39.61 -17.42
CA SER A 887 -12.13 -41.08 -17.42
C SER A 887 -13.54 -41.59 -17.07
N GLY A 888 -14.52 -40.70 -16.89
CA GLY A 888 -15.92 -41.04 -16.60
C GLY A 888 -16.18 -41.54 -15.17
N LYS A 889 -15.22 -41.36 -14.25
CA LYS A 889 -15.39 -41.69 -12.81
C LYS A 889 -16.08 -40.58 -12.00
N ARG A 890 -16.18 -39.38 -12.58
CA ARG A 890 -16.82 -38.19 -12.02
C ARG A 890 -17.56 -37.46 -13.13
N CYS A 891 -18.54 -36.64 -12.77
CA CYS A 891 -19.23 -35.74 -13.70
C CYS A 891 -18.93 -34.28 -13.36
N GLY A 892 -19.13 -33.42 -14.36
CA GLY A 892 -19.00 -31.97 -14.25
C GLY A 892 -17.58 -31.47 -14.39
N GLN A 893 -17.42 -30.36 -15.10
CA GLN A 893 -16.14 -29.70 -15.27
C GLN A 893 -15.60 -29.23 -13.92
N THR A 894 -14.38 -29.62 -13.61
CA THR A 894 -13.69 -29.21 -12.39
C THR A 894 -12.88 -27.95 -12.67
N LEU A 895 -13.04 -26.94 -11.84
CA LEU A 895 -12.36 -25.66 -11.95
C LEU A 895 -11.75 -25.28 -10.60
N THR A 896 -10.52 -24.82 -10.58
CA THR A 896 -9.92 -24.11 -9.45
C THR A 896 -9.51 -22.72 -9.89
N ILE A 897 -9.86 -21.71 -9.09
CA ILE A 897 -9.61 -20.31 -9.43
C ILE A 897 -8.75 -19.70 -8.33
N ASN A 898 -7.53 -19.30 -8.68
CA ASN A 898 -6.64 -18.59 -7.77
C ASN A 898 -7.02 -17.10 -7.77
N TRP A 899 -7.89 -16.70 -6.86
CA TRP A 899 -8.38 -15.32 -6.77
C TRP A 899 -7.36 -14.37 -6.13
N PRO A 900 -7.27 -13.11 -6.61
CA PRO A 900 -6.58 -12.05 -5.88
C PRO A 900 -7.49 -11.55 -4.74
N LEU A 901 -7.08 -10.50 -4.03
CA LEU A 901 -7.93 -9.89 -3.01
C LEU A 901 -9.16 -9.23 -3.65
N TRP A 902 -10.37 -9.57 -3.19
CA TRP A 902 -11.63 -8.95 -3.64
C TRP A 902 -12.03 -7.79 -2.73
N ALA A 903 -12.69 -6.78 -3.29
CA ALA A 903 -13.21 -5.63 -2.53
C ALA A 903 -14.20 -6.04 -1.42
N ASP A 904 -15.18 -6.89 -1.77
CA ASP A 904 -16.27 -7.28 -0.86
C ASP A 904 -16.19 -8.75 -0.40
N GLY A 905 -14.97 -9.32 -0.41
CA GLY A 905 -14.73 -10.74 -0.15
C GLY A 905 -14.77 -11.18 1.33
N GLY A 906 -14.93 -10.23 2.27
CA GLY A 906 -14.93 -10.48 3.72
C GLY A 906 -13.55 -10.50 4.39
N MET A 907 -12.46 -10.35 3.63
CA MET A 907 -11.09 -10.13 4.11
C MET A 907 -10.64 -8.75 3.61
N GLN A 908 -10.35 -7.80 4.51
CA GLN A 908 -9.98 -6.43 4.15
C GLN A 908 -8.58 -6.08 4.67
N LEU A 909 -7.85 -5.28 3.89
CA LEU A 909 -6.60 -4.65 4.27
C LEU A 909 -6.83 -3.15 4.46
N GLU A 910 -6.02 -2.50 5.29
CA GLU A 910 -6.05 -1.04 5.45
C GLU A 910 -5.58 -0.32 4.17
N ASP A 911 -6.14 0.86 3.88
CA ASP A 911 -5.93 1.58 2.61
C ASP A 911 -4.45 1.89 2.29
N ASP A 912 -3.65 2.19 3.31
CA ASP A 912 -2.22 2.49 3.15
C ASP A 912 -1.42 1.24 2.71
N LEU A 913 -1.79 0.06 3.21
CA LEU A 913 -1.19 -1.21 2.82
C LEU A 913 -1.59 -1.61 1.39
N LEU A 914 -2.82 -1.28 0.97
CA LEU A 914 -3.30 -1.48 -0.40
C LEU A 914 -2.54 -0.60 -1.42
N GLN A 915 -2.26 0.65 -1.09
CA GLN A 915 -1.45 1.53 -1.94
C GLN A 915 -0.01 1.02 -2.08
N MET A 916 0.59 0.54 -0.99
CA MET A 916 1.94 -0.05 -1.02
C MET A 916 2.01 -1.37 -1.80
N MET A 917 1.02 -2.25 -1.64
CA MET A 917 0.91 -3.49 -2.42
C MET A 917 0.79 -3.18 -3.91
N THR A 918 -0.08 -2.22 -4.27
CA THR A 918 -0.26 -1.78 -5.66
C THR A 918 1.01 -1.16 -6.23
N ALA A 919 1.71 -0.31 -5.47
CA ALA A 919 2.93 0.33 -5.90
C ALA A 919 4.08 -0.68 -6.14
N SER A 920 4.21 -1.70 -5.30
CA SER A 920 5.31 -2.67 -5.32
C SER A 920 5.11 -3.88 -6.23
N THR A 921 3.87 -4.37 -6.36
CA THR A 921 3.54 -5.58 -7.13
C THR A 921 2.77 -5.28 -8.42
N GLY A 922 2.14 -4.11 -8.50
CA GLY A 922 1.15 -3.80 -9.53
C GLY A 922 -0.22 -4.46 -9.28
N LEU A 923 -0.37 -5.31 -8.26
CA LEU A 923 -1.65 -5.94 -7.93
C LEU A 923 -2.54 -4.98 -7.15
N SER A 924 -3.79 -4.88 -7.58
CA SER A 924 -4.84 -4.07 -6.96
C SER A 924 -5.97 -4.96 -6.44
N VAL A 925 -6.83 -4.37 -5.61
CA VAL A 925 -8.06 -5.05 -5.14
C VAL A 925 -9.01 -5.24 -6.33
N LEU A 926 -9.47 -6.48 -6.53
CA LEU A 926 -10.40 -6.85 -7.59
C LEU A 926 -11.82 -6.37 -7.23
N PRO A 927 -12.43 -5.50 -8.05
CA PRO A 927 -13.82 -5.09 -7.85
C PRO A 927 -14.77 -6.28 -8.03
N SER A 928 -15.79 -6.37 -7.17
CA SER A 928 -16.71 -7.52 -7.14
C SER A 928 -17.43 -7.77 -8.48
N ARG A 929 -17.77 -6.70 -9.22
CA ARG A 929 -18.36 -6.82 -10.56
C ARG A 929 -17.40 -7.48 -11.54
N GLU A 930 -16.15 -7.04 -11.57
CA GLU A 930 -15.11 -7.58 -12.45
C GLU A 930 -14.78 -9.03 -12.09
N GLY A 931 -14.76 -9.35 -10.79
CA GLY A 931 -14.58 -10.73 -10.33
C GLY A 931 -15.71 -11.67 -10.76
N LEU A 932 -16.97 -11.22 -10.73
CA LEU A 932 -18.11 -12.01 -11.22
C LEU A 932 -18.08 -12.18 -12.75
N VAL A 933 -17.69 -11.15 -13.49
CA VAL A 933 -17.46 -11.25 -14.95
C VAL A 933 -16.33 -12.24 -15.26
N ALA A 934 -15.26 -12.21 -14.47
CA ALA A 934 -14.17 -13.17 -14.59
C ALA A 934 -14.63 -14.60 -14.26
N LEU A 935 -15.51 -14.79 -13.27
CA LEU A 935 -16.10 -16.08 -12.95
C LEU A 935 -16.89 -16.63 -14.14
N ASP A 936 -17.79 -15.83 -14.74
CA ASP A 936 -18.55 -16.23 -15.93
C ASP A 936 -17.62 -16.57 -17.11
N HIS A 937 -16.57 -15.77 -17.30
CA HIS A 937 -15.56 -16.04 -18.32
C HIS A 937 -14.89 -17.40 -18.08
N ILE A 938 -14.44 -17.67 -16.87
CA ILE A 938 -13.73 -18.92 -16.51
C ILE A 938 -14.64 -20.13 -16.63
N LEU A 939 -15.90 -20.03 -16.19
CA LEU A 939 -16.91 -21.10 -16.34
C LEU A 939 -17.13 -21.49 -17.81
N SER A 940 -16.92 -20.56 -18.74
CA SER A 940 -17.02 -20.83 -20.18
C SER A 940 -15.76 -21.41 -20.82
N GLN A 941 -14.61 -21.37 -20.12
CA GLN A 941 -13.35 -21.94 -20.60
C GLN A 941 -13.25 -23.43 -20.27
N LYS A 942 -12.29 -24.14 -20.87
CA LYS A 942 -12.03 -25.57 -20.59
C LYS A 942 -10.85 -25.82 -19.65
N ASN A 943 -10.20 -24.76 -19.16
CA ASN A 943 -8.99 -24.85 -18.34
C ASN A 943 -9.36 -25.21 -16.90
N THR A 944 -8.76 -26.27 -16.36
CA THR A 944 -9.01 -26.73 -14.98
C THR A 944 -8.55 -25.71 -13.93
N GLN A 945 -7.43 -25.02 -14.16
CA GLN A 945 -6.88 -24.03 -13.24
C GLN A 945 -6.73 -22.69 -13.94
N THR A 946 -7.24 -21.63 -13.31
CA THR A 946 -7.06 -20.26 -13.78
C THR A 946 -6.58 -19.37 -12.63
N ILE A 947 -5.50 -18.63 -12.87
CA ILE A 947 -4.96 -17.64 -11.95
C ILE A 947 -5.43 -16.27 -12.43
N VAL A 948 -6.11 -15.54 -11.54
CA VAL A 948 -6.66 -14.21 -11.84
C VAL A 948 -5.80 -13.17 -11.13
N LEU A 949 -5.22 -12.27 -11.89
CA LEU A 949 -4.50 -11.10 -11.37
C LEU A 949 -5.21 -9.84 -11.86
N TYR A 950 -5.29 -8.82 -11.00
CA TYR A 950 -5.94 -7.56 -11.32
C TYR A 950 -5.05 -6.41 -10.90
N GLY A 951 -4.87 -5.41 -11.78
CA GLY A 951 -4.05 -4.24 -11.51
C GLY A 951 -3.26 -3.76 -12.72
N GLU A 952 -2.07 -3.22 -12.49
CA GLU A 952 -1.21 -2.62 -13.51
C GLU A 952 -0.50 -3.69 -14.36
N GLU A 953 -0.93 -3.83 -15.61
CA GLU A 953 -0.55 -4.93 -16.52
C GLU A 953 0.97 -5.11 -16.69
N SER A 954 1.72 -4.01 -16.85
CA SER A 954 3.17 -4.02 -17.03
C SER A 954 3.89 -4.58 -15.79
N LYS A 955 3.50 -4.11 -14.60
CA LYS A 955 4.09 -4.54 -13.32
C LYS A 955 3.74 -5.99 -13.00
N ILE A 956 2.49 -6.39 -13.24
CA ILE A 956 2.07 -7.79 -13.07
C ILE A 956 2.90 -8.69 -14.00
N ARG A 957 3.00 -8.37 -15.29
CA ARG A 957 3.81 -9.16 -16.23
C ARG A 957 5.29 -9.20 -15.84
N ASN A 958 5.86 -8.09 -15.37
CA ASN A 958 7.24 -8.06 -14.88
C ASN A 958 7.42 -8.92 -13.63
N GLN A 959 6.47 -8.90 -12.69
CA GLN A 959 6.51 -9.75 -11.50
C GLN A 959 6.40 -11.24 -11.85
N ILE A 960 5.50 -11.59 -12.77
CA ILE A 960 5.39 -12.96 -13.30
C ILE A 960 6.65 -13.36 -14.07
N GLN A 961 7.26 -12.45 -14.84
CA GLN A 961 8.55 -12.69 -15.46
C GLN A 961 9.61 -12.97 -14.41
N THR A 962 9.71 -12.21 -13.32
CA THR A 962 10.67 -12.47 -12.22
C THR A 962 10.42 -13.82 -11.56
N LEU A 963 9.16 -14.17 -11.28
CA LEU A 963 8.79 -15.49 -10.73
C LEU A 963 9.15 -16.63 -11.70
N ASN A 964 9.00 -16.42 -13.00
CA ASN A 964 9.45 -17.35 -14.03
C ASN A 964 10.98 -17.32 -14.24
N ALA A 965 11.63 -16.20 -13.95
CA ALA A 965 13.03 -15.87 -14.24
C ALA A 965 14.01 -16.19 -13.10
N GLU A 966 13.55 -16.85 -12.02
CA GLU A 966 14.41 -17.75 -11.26
C GLU A 966 15.05 -18.85 -12.14
N PHE A 967 14.66 -18.96 -13.42
CA PHE A 967 15.54 -19.35 -14.53
C PHE A 967 15.16 -18.60 -15.81
N VAL A 968 15.90 -17.56 -16.23
CA VAL A 968 16.40 -17.29 -17.61
C VAL A 968 17.32 -16.05 -17.55
N GLU A 969 18.64 -16.27 -17.54
CA GLU A 969 19.52 -15.46 -18.39
C GLU A 969 19.84 -16.34 -19.59
N GLN A 970 19.76 -15.74 -20.76
CA GLN A 970 19.90 -16.33 -22.08
C GLN A 970 20.90 -17.49 -22.12
N VAL A 971 20.40 -18.74 -22.16
CA VAL A 971 21.12 -19.78 -22.89
C VAL A 971 20.95 -19.39 -24.35
N GLN A 972 21.98 -18.72 -24.86
CA GLN A 972 22.40 -18.90 -26.24
C GLN A 972 22.48 -20.42 -26.47
N GLU A 973 21.39 -21.01 -26.94
CA GLU A 973 21.57 -22.05 -27.95
C GLU A 973 22.31 -21.35 -29.07
N GLN A 974 23.48 -21.89 -29.40
CA GLN A 974 24.18 -21.62 -30.63
C GLN A 974 23.24 -21.96 -31.80
N GLN A 975 22.31 -21.08 -32.09
CA GLN A 975 21.90 -20.79 -33.45
C GLN A 975 22.71 -19.56 -33.83
N GLU A 976 23.61 -19.75 -34.79
CA GLU A 976 24.35 -18.66 -35.41
C GLU A 976 23.37 -17.55 -35.80
N GLY A 977 23.57 -16.38 -35.16
CA GLY A 977 23.17 -15.03 -35.54
C GLY A 977 21.81 -14.83 -36.20
N GLU A 978 20.90 -14.17 -35.49
CA GLU A 978 20.09 -13.07 -36.08
C GLU A 978 19.48 -12.19 -34.99
N SER A 979 19.86 -10.90 -34.98
CA SER A 979 19.27 -9.87 -34.14
C SER A 979 17.75 -9.81 -34.38
N ILE A 980 16.94 -9.76 -33.32
CA ILE A 980 15.47 -9.72 -33.42
C ILE A 980 15.06 -8.30 -33.83
N ILE A 981 15.09 -7.99 -35.12
CA ILE A 981 14.51 -6.77 -35.66
C ILE A 981 13.05 -7.07 -36.01
N THR A 982 12.14 -6.24 -35.54
CA THR A 982 10.71 -6.37 -35.86
C THR A 982 10.28 -5.25 -36.78
N ARG A 983 9.94 -5.56 -38.02
CA ARG A 983 9.36 -4.62 -38.97
C ARG A 983 7.89 -4.38 -38.64
N ILE A 984 7.49 -3.11 -38.62
CA ILE A 984 6.12 -2.65 -38.47
C ILE A 984 5.56 -2.31 -39.85
N CYS A 985 4.47 -2.97 -40.23
CA CYS A 985 3.70 -2.69 -41.43
C CYS A 985 2.32 -2.17 -41.04
N ILE A 986 1.86 -1.13 -41.72
CA ILE A 986 0.47 -0.66 -41.65
C ILE A 986 -0.22 -1.06 -42.95
N ASP A 987 -1.37 -1.72 -42.84
CA ASP A 987 -2.20 -2.08 -43.99
C ASP A 987 -2.70 -0.78 -44.68
N ASP A 988 -2.62 -0.72 -46.02
CA ASP A 988 -3.05 0.41 -46.87
C ASP A 988 -2.26 1.74 -46.74
N PHE A 989 -0.98 1.70 -46.34
CA PHE A 989 -0.11 2.89 -46.28
C PHE A 989 0.40 3.34 -47.67
N THR A 990 0.13 4.59 -48.04
CA THR A 990 0.56 5.27 -49.28
C THR A 990 1.51 6.42 -48.98
N PHE A 991 2.79 6.19 -49.23
CA PHE A 991 3.85 7.20 -49.08
C PHE A 991 3.90 8.17 -50.29
N PRO A 992 4.22 9.48 -50.12
CA PRO A 992 4.53 10.19 -48.89
C PRO A 992 3.34 10.74 -48.12
N ASP A 993 2.15 10.79 -48.71
CA ASP A 993 1.06 11.59 -48.16
C ASP A 993 0.56 11.07 -46.81
N ASP A 994 0.59 9.75 -46.60
CA ASP A 994 0.23 9.15 -45.31
C ASP A 994 1.30 9.35 -44.22
N LEU A 995 2.54 9.73 -44.57
CA LEU A 995 3.59 10.01 -43.58
C LEU A 995 3.17 11.13 -42.63
N LYS A 996 2.41 12.12 -43.10
CA LYS A 996 1.92 13.24 -42.28
C LYS A 996 1.00 12.80 -41.14
N THR A 997 0.34 11.66 -41.26
CA THR A 997 -0.67 11.15 -40.32
C THR A 997 -0.31 9.78 -39.77
N TYR A 998 0.84 9.21 -40.17
CA TYR A 998 1.22 7.84 -39.88
C TYR A 998 1.24 7.55 -38.37
N TRP A 999 1.97 8.35 -37.60
CA TRP A 999 2.02 8.20 -36.14
C TRP A 999 0.73 8.61 -35.44
N HIS A 1000 -0.03 9.56 -36.00
CA HIS A 1000 -1.37 9.88 -35.49
C HIS A 1000 -2.29 8.67 -35.55
N ASN A 1001 -2.28 7.92 -36.64
CA ASN A 1001 -3.12 6.73 -36.78
C ASN A 1001 -2.64 5.58 -35.90
N ILE A 1002 -1.32 5.39 -35.76
CA ILE A 1002 -0.75 4.44 -34.80
C ILE A 1002 -1.24 4.77 -33.37
N LYS A 1003 -1.11 6.04 -32.97
CA LYS A 1003 -1.57 6.55 -31.67
C LYS A 1003 -3.09 6.38 -31.48
N ALA A 1004 -3.86 6.50 -32.55
CA ALA A 1004 -5.31 6.30 -32.55
C ALA A 1004 -5.75 4.82 -32.56
N GLY A 1005 -4.80 3.87 -32.46
CA GLY A 1005 -5.09 2.44 -32.34
C GLY A 1005 -5.25 1.70 -33.67
N GLN A 1006 -4.74 2.24 -34.78
CA GLN A 1006 -4.72 1.51 -36.05
C GLN A 1006 -3.92 0.20 -35.89
N ARG A 1007 -4.47 -0.89 -36.46
CA ARG A 1007 -3.85 -2.21 -36.39
C ARG A 1007 -2.48 -2.21 -37.06
N LEU A 1008 -1.46 -2.69 -36.34
CA LEU A 1008 -0.11 -2.87 -36.85
C LEU A 1008 0.17 -4.35 -37.10
N SER A 1009 0.72 -4.65 -38.27
CA SER A 1009 1.25 -5.97 -38.61
C SER A 1009 2.74 -5.99 -38.25
N LYS A 1010 3.14 -6.94 -37.40
CA LYS A 1010 4.53 -7.09 -36.94
C LYS A 1010 5.17 -8.29 -37.62
N HIS A 1011 6.31 -8.09 -38.26
CA HIS A 1011 7.06 -9.14 -38.93
C HIS A 1011 8.48 -9.19 -38.39
N LYS A 1012 8.91 -10.35 -37.87
CA LYS A 1012 10.33 -10.56 -37.56
C LYS A 1012 11.11 -10.57 -38.87
N THR A 1013 12.26 -9.91 -38.88
CA THR A 1013 13.08 -9.79 -40.08
C THR A 1013 14.56 -9.71 -39.70
N SER A 1014 15.44 -10.11 -40.63
CA SER A 1014 16.88 -9.98 -40.48
C SER A 1014 17.41 -8.65 -41.02
N VAL A 1015 18.64 -8.27 -40.64
CA VAL A 1015 19.31 -7.08 -41.20
C VAL A 1015 19.45 -7.20 -42.73
N ALA A 1016 19.75 -8.40 -43.23
CA ALA A 1016 19.91 -8.64 -44.67
C ALA A 1016 18.57 -8.49 -45.42
N GLU A 1017 17.47 -8.97 -44.82
CA GLU A 1017 16.14 -8.77 -45.37
C GLU A 1017 15.76 -7.29 -45.40
N LEU A 1018 15.98 -6.55 -44.30
CA LEU A 1018 15.73 -5.12 -44.24
C LEU A 1018 16.50 -4.33 -45.30
N GLN A 1019 17.79 -4.61 -45.46
CA GLN A 1019 18.63 -3.99 -46.49
C GLN A 1019 18.09 -4.31 -47.89
N SER A 1020 17.65 -5.55 -48.14
CA SER A 1020 17.05 -5.94 -49.42
C SER A 1020 15.69 -5.28 -49.69
N PHE A 1021 14.89 -5.01 -48.65
CA PHE A 1021 13.58 -4.35 -48.76
C PHE A 1021 13.71 -2.86 -49.11
N VAL A 1022 14.69 -2.19 -48.51
CA VAL A 1022 15.06 -0.80 -48.83
C VAL A 1022 15.44 -0.65 -50.31
N GLU A 1023 16.10 -1.67 -50.87
CA GLU A 1023 16.52 -1.67 -52.28
C GLU A 1023 15.39 -2.01 -53.28
N LYS A 1024 14.34 -2.75 -52.87
CA LYS A 1024 13.44 -3.43 -53.82
C LYS A 1024 11.94 -3.08 -53.77
N GLU A 1025 11.35 -2.72 -52.62
CA GLU A 1025 9.87 -2.72 -52.51
C GLU A 1025 9.23 -1.50 -51.83
N ASN A 1026 9.83 -0.89 -50.81
CA ASN A 1026 9.28 0.28 -50.11
C ASN A 1026 10.40 1.19 -49.59
N ASP A 1027 10.23 2.50 -49.76
CA ASP A 1027 11.25 3.49 -49.42
C ASP A 1027 11.19 3.97 -47.96
N ILE A 1028 10.24 3.49 -47.16
CA ILE A 1028 10.18 3.69 -45.71
C ILE A 1028 10.07 2.34 -45.01
N GLN A 1029 10.91 2.17 -44.00
CA GLN A 1029 10.91 1.04 -43.09
C GLN A 1029 10.74 1.56 -41.66
N HIS A 1030 9.67 1.14 -40.99
CA HIS A 1030 9.47 1.34 -39.57
C HIS A 1030 9.86 0.03 -38.87
N VAL A 1031 10.92 0.06 -38.06
CA VAL A 1031 11.43 -1.11 -37.36
C VAL A 1031 11.58 -0.85 -35.87
N LEU A 1032 11.46 -1.91 -35.11
CA LEU A 1032 11.76 -1.96 -33.68
C LEU A 1032 13.04 -2.76 -33.51
N VAL A 1033 14.05 -2.12 -32.93
CA VAL A 1033 15.39 -2.69 -32.71
C VAL A 1033 15.56 -2.96 -31.23
N GLN A 1034 15.86 -4.20 -30.88
CA GLN A 1034 16.25 -4.56 -29.53
C GLN A 1034 17.75 -4.30 -29.36
N THR A 1035 18.12 -3.53 -28.35
CA THR A 1035 19.51 -3.25 -27.98
C THR A 1035 19.87 -3.96 -26.66
N GLN A 1036 21.13 -3.91 -26.24
CA GLN A 1036 21.58 -4.43 -24.94
C GLN A 1036 20.98 -3.63 -23.78
N THR A 1037 20.74 -2.34 -24.00
CA THR A 1037 20.32 -1.37 -22.98
C THR A 1037 18.82 -1.09 -23.01
N SER A 1038 18.15 -1.30 -24.15
CA SER A 1038 16.72 -1.09 -24.32
C SER A 1038 16.07 -2.29 -24.99
N ARG A 1039 14.94 -2.74 -24.44
CA ARG A 1039 14.17 -3.85 -25.01
C ARG A 1039 13.60 -3.50 -26.39
N GLN A 1040 13.37 -2.22 -26.66
CA GLN A 1040 12.76 -1.77 -27.91
C GLN A 1040 13.07 -0.30 -28.21
N VAL A 1041 13.78 -0.06 -29.31
CA VAL A 1041 14.03 1.27 -29.87
C VAL A 1041 13.32 1.38 -31.21
N GLU A 1042 12.47 2.39 -31.36
CA GLU A 1042 11.80 2.70 -32.62
C GLU A 1042 12.77 3.41 -33.58
N VAL A 1043 12.87 2.86 -34.78
CA VAL A 1043 13.74 3.36 -35.84
C VAL A 1043 12.97 3.44 -37.15
N VAL A 1044 13.12 4.57 -37.84
CA VAL A 1044 12.62 4.75 -39.20
C VAL A 1044 13.81 4.90 -40.13
N VAL A 1045 13.86 4.08 -41.16
CA VAL A 1045 14.82 4.20 -42.26
C VAL A 1045 14.04 4.57 -43.51
N CYS A 1046 14.39 5.68 -44.16
CA CYS A 1046 13.70 6.13 -45.36
C CYS A 1046 14.60 6.75 -46.43
N GLY A 1047 14.21 6.63 -47.70
CA GLY A 1047 14.96 7.12 -48.85
C GLY A 1047 15.94 6.10 -49.46
N LYS A 1048 16.42 6.44 -50.66
CA LYS A 1048 17.16 5.56 -51.58
C LYS A 1048 18.55 6.09 -51.93
N GLY A 1049 18.89 7.28 -51.46
CA GLY A 1049 20.19 7.88 -51.72
C GLY A 1049 21.34 7.11 -51.07
N LYS A 1050 22.56 7.31 -51.60
CA LYS A 1050 23.79 6.68 -51.05
C LYS A 1050 24.43 7.47 -49.92
N LYS A 1051 23.95 8.68 -49.65
CA LYS A 1051 24.41 9.55 -48.57
C LYS A 1051 23.51 9.33 -47.34
N TYR A 1052 24.11 8.97 -46.21
CA TYR A 1052 23.38 8.62 -44.99
C TYR A 1052 23.25 9.83 -44.08
N VAL A 1053 22.03 10.06 -43.57
CA VAL A 1053 21.70 11.19 -42.71
C VAL A 1053 20.94 10.71 -41.47
N LEU A 1054 21.48 10.96 -40.27
CA LEU A 1054 20.79 10.69 -39.01
C LEU A 1054 20.05 11.94 -38.54
N LEU A 1055 18.73 11.84 -38.39
CA LEU A 1055 17.86 12.93 -37.96
C LEU A 1055 17.40 12.73 -36.53
N PHE A 1056 17.57 13.76 -35.70
CA PHE A 1056 17.02 13.84 -34.35
C PHE A 1056 15.84 14.80 -34.31
N CYS A 1057 14.69 14.30 -33.84
CA CYS A 1057 13.47 15.07 -33.71
C CYS A 1057 13.46 15.95 -32.46
N GLY A 1058 12.64 17.00 -32.48
CA GLY A 1058 12.34 17.81 -31.30
C GLY A 1058 11.62 17.00 -30.21
N PHE A 1059 11.57 17.54 -29.00
CA PHE A 1059 11.00 16.86 -27.84
C PHE A 1059 9.55 16.39 -28.10
N GLY A 1060 9.30 15.09 -27.92
CA GLY A 1060 7.98 14.48 -28.11
C GLY A 1060 7.52 14.31 -29.57
N LEU A 1061 8.38 14.60 -30.55
CA LEU A 1061 8.02 14.56 -31.98
C LEU A 1061 8.58 13.32 -32.69
N THR A 1062 7.77 12.71 -33.53
CA THR A 1062 8.13 11.57 -34.39
C THR A 1062 8.78 11.98 -35.72
N ALA A 1063 9.05 11.01 -36.61
CA ALA A 1063 9.73 11.28 -37.88
C ALA A 1063 8.90 12.14 -38.85
N SER A 1064 7.60 12.31 -38.60
CA SER A 1064 6.73 13.21 -39.37
C SER A 1064 7.21 14.66 -39.34
N GLN A 1065 7.95 15.07 -38.31
CA GLN A 1065 8.58 16.39 -38.24
C GLN A 1065 9.45 16.69 -39.47
N TRP A 1066 10.09 15.68 -40.04
CA TRP A 1066 11.00 15.77 -41.18
C TRP A 1066 10.31 15.48 -42.53
N TYR A 1067 8.98 15.50 -42.58
CA TYR A 1067 8.19 15.16 -43.77
C TYR A 1067 8.70 15.82 -45.06
N TYR A 1068 8.98 17.12 -45.03
CA TYR A 1068 9.38 17.86 -46.24
C TYR A 1068 10.79 17.49 -46.70
N GLN A 1069 11.72 17.25 -45.77
CA GLN A 1069 13.07 16.78 -46.08
C GLN A 1069 13.01 15.38 -46.70
N ILE A 1070 12.29 14.46 -46.06
CA ILE A 1070 12.14 13.09 -46.57
C ILE A 1070 11.45 13.12 -47.94
N LYS A 1071 10.41 13.93 -48.11
CA LYS A 1071 9.67 14.01 -49.38
C LYS A 1071 10.53 14.50 -50.55
N GLU A 1072 11.34 15.54 -50.36
CA GLU A 1072 12.07 16.18 -51.45
C GLU A 1072 13.47 15.59 -51.68
N LEU A 1073 14.11 15.07 -50.63
CA LEU A 1073 15.52 14.70 -50.66
C LEU A 1073 15.76 13.18 -50.58
N ARG A 1074 14.72 12.35 -50.48
CA ARG A 1074 14.81 10.87 -50.43
C ARG A 1074 15.53 10.20 -51.61
N GLU A 1075 15.60 10.85 -52.77
CA GLU A 1075 16.33 10.27 -53.91
C GLU A 1075 17.85 10.47 -53.76
N ASP A 1076 18.26 11.54 -53.07
CA ASP A 1076 19.67 11.90 -52.88
C ASP A 1076 20.24 11.35 -51.56
N TYR A 1077 19.38 11.17 -50.54
CA TYR A 1077 19.77 10.73 -49.19
C TYR A 1077 18.97 9.51 -48.70
N GLN A 1078 19.59 8.79 -47.76
CA GLN A 1078 18.93 7.81 -46.91
C GLN A 1078 18.92 8.34 -45.46
N PHE A 1079 17.73 8.59 -44.94
CA PHE A 1079 17.49 9.13 -43.61
C PHE A 1079 17.27 8.02 -42.59
N ILE A 1080 17.93 8.14 -41.45
CA ILE A 1080 17.77 7.29 -40.27
C ILE A 1080 17.20 8.19 -39.17
N ILE A 1081 16.07 7.82 -38.61
CA ILE A 1081 15.44 8.53 -37.50
C ILE A 1081 15.31 7.55 -36.35
N ILE A 1082 15.97 7.84 -35.23
CA ILE A 1082 15.91 7.01 -34.02
C ILE A 1082 15.15 7.80 -32.97
N HIS A 1083 14.00 7.30 -32.54
CA HIS A 1083 13.20 7.97 -31.54
C HIS A 1083 13.81 7.71 -30.16
N PRO A 1084 14.12 8.77 -29.37
CA PRO A 1084 14.64 8.58 -28.02
C PRO A 1084 13.56 7.95 -27.12
N PRO A 1085 13.96 7.34 -26.00
CA PRO A 1085 13.01 6.81 -25.02
C PRO A 1085 11.97 7.86 -24.63
N GLY A 1086 10.70 7.50 -24.51
CA GLY A 1086 9.61 8.44 -24.25
C GLY A 1086 8.92 9.01 -25.49
N VAL A 1087 9.48 8.78 -26.69
CA VAL A 1087 8.89 9.18 -27.97
C VAL A 1087 8.48 7.94 -28.78
N GLY A 1088 7.28 7.99 -29.35
CA GLY A 1088 6.73 6.90 -30.15
C GLY A 1088 6.67 5.57 -29.39
N LEU A 1089 7.17 4.51 -30.02
CA LEU A 1089 7.23 3.14 -29.52
C LEU A 1089 8.57 2.82 -28.82
N SER A 1090 9.48 3.78 -28.67
CA SER A 1090 10.75 3.57 -27.95
C SER A 1090 10.52 3.44 -26.44
N GLU A 1091 11.00 2.32 -25.89
CA GLU A 1091 10.94 2.01 -24.47
C GLU A 1091 12.14 2.60 -23.71
N ASP A 1092 12.05 2.52 -22.38
CA ASP A 1092 13.12 2.94 -21.48
C ASP A 1092 14.42 2.17 -21.76
N ASN A 1093 15.54 2.89 -21.81
CA ASN A 1093 16.88 2.34 -21.99
C ASN A 1093 17.71 2.36 -20.69
N GLY A 1094 17.11 2.70 -19.54
CA GLY A 1094 17.75 2.76 -18.23
C GLY A 1094 18.54 4.06 -17.97
N ASP A 1095 19.26 4.57 -18.98
CA ASP A 1095 19.98 5.84 -18.95
C ASP A 1095 19.40 6.85 -19.97
N LEU A 1096 18.52 7.70 -19.44
CA LEU A 1096 17.80 8.73 -20.16
C LEU A 1096 18.57 10.06 -20.29
N SER A 1097 19.83 10.11 -19.86
CA SER A 1097 20.71 11.26 -20.12
C SER A 1097 21.04 11.38 -21.62
N PHE A 1098 21.48 12.55 -22.07
CA PHE A 1098 21.94 12.68 -23.47
C PHE A 1098 23.09 11.72 -23.82
N HIS A 1099 23.90 11.35 -22.82
CA HIS A 1099 24.97 10.37 -22.99
C HIS A 1099 24.42 8.95 -23.20
N GLY A 1100 23.48 8.52 -22.34
CA GLY A 1100 22.82 7.22 -22.48
C GLY A 1100 22.05 7.07 -23.79
N ILE A 1101 21.30 8.11 -24.18
CA ILE A 1101 20.60 8.14 -25.48
C ILE A 1101 21.61 8.03 -26.64
N SER A 1102 22.74 8.75 -26.57
CA SER A 1102 23.78 8.68 -27.60
C SER A 1102 24.40 7.28 -27.71
N ASN A 1103 24.58 6.58 -26.59
CA ASN A 1103 25.07 5.20 -26.57
C ASN A 1103 24.08 4.25 -27.24
N THR A 1104 22.78 4.36 -26.91
CA THR A 1104 21.72 3.57 -27.56
C THR A 1104 21.67 3.84 -29.06
N VAL A 1105 21.80 5.10 -29.50
CA VAL A 1105 21.85 5.46 -30.93
C VAL A 1105 23.04 4.81 -31.63
N SER A 1106 24.23 4.88 -31.02
CA SER A 1106 25.45 4.25 -31.54
C SER A 1106 25.28 2.73 -31.73
N GLU A 1107 24.64 2.09 -30.76
CA GLU A 1107 24.37 0.66 -30.77
C GLU A 1107 23.35 0.26 -31.85
N VAL A 1108 22.28 1.04 -32.01
CA VAL A 1108 21.27 0.82 -33.07
C VAL A 1108 21.91 0.89 -34.46
N LEU A 1109 22.79 1.87 -34.70
CA LEU A 1109 23.50 1.99 -35.98
C LEU A 1109 24.36 0.75 -36.27
N ASP A 1110 25.00 0.19 -35.24
CA ASP A 1110 25.84 -1.01 -35.36
C ASP A 1110 24.98 -2.27 -35.61
N ILE A 1111 23.84 -2.41 -34.92
CA ILE A 1111 22.90 -3.52 -35.11
C ILE A 1111 22.30 -3.51 -36.52
N LEU A 1112 21.87 -2.35 -37.00
CA LEU A 1112 21.31 -2.18 -38.34
C LEU A 1112 22.39 -2.16 -39.45
N ARG A 1113 23.67 -2.22 -39.08
CA ARG A 1113 24.82 -2.13 -39.99
C ARG A 1113 24.74 -0.91 -40.91
N ILE A 1114 24.33 0.23 -40.35
CA ILE A 1114 24.29 1.50 -41.09
C ILE A 1114 25.72 1.98 -41.36
N PRO A 1115 26.07 2.32 -42.61
CA PRO A 1115 27.38 2.86 -42.92
C PRO A 1115 27.68 4.14 -42.13
N THR A 1116 28.85 4.17 -41.50
CA THR A 1116 29.42 5.32 -40.82
C THR A 1116 30.75 5.68 -41.50
N PRO A 1117 31.19 6.95 -41.52
CA PRO A 1117 30.54 8.12 -40.92
C PRO A 1117 29.33 8.63 -41.74
N LEU A 1118 28.41 9.36 -41.09
CA LEU A 1118 27.17 9.90 -41.68
C LEU A 1118 26.92 11.38 -41.31
N HIS A 1119 26.05 12.08 -42.02
CA HIS A 1119 25.68 13.46 -41.65
C HIS A 1119 24.64 13.43 -40.53
N VAL A 1120 24.89 14.16 -39.45
CA VAL A 1120 23.98 14.22 -38.29
C VAL A 1120 23.23 15.54 -38.30
N VAL A 1121 21.91 15.50 -38.15
CA VAL A 1121 21.04 16.69 -38.11
C VAL A 1121 20.13 16.60 -36.89
N GLY A 1122 20.04 17.67 -36.12
CA GLY A 1122 19.10 17.76 -35.01
C GLY A 1122 18.44 19.12 -34.93
N THR A 1123 17.20 19.15 -34.47
CA THR A 1123 16.45 20.39 -34.26
C THR A 1123 15.97 20.53 -32.83
N SER A 1124 15.98 21.75 -32.31
CA SER A 1124 15.50 22.05 -30.95
C SER A 1124 16.19 21.12 -29.93
N TRP A 1125 15.44 20.49 -29.03
CA TRP A 1125 15.93 19.49 -28.08
C TRP A 1125 16.67 18.29 -28.72
N GLY A 1126 16.24 17.82 -29.89
CA GLY A 1126 16.95 16.78 -30.64
C GLY A 1126 18.34 17.20 -31.10
N GLY A 1127 18.55 18.51 -31.27
CA GLY A 1127 19.88 19.06 -31.54
C GLY A 1127 20.84 18.91 -30.36
N MET A 1128 20.36 18.83 -29.12
CA MET A 1128 21.19 18.54 -27.95
C MET A 1128 21.66 17.08 -27.96
N ILE A 1129 20.78 16.13 -28.29
CA ILE A 1129 21.17 14.72 -28.50
C ILE A 1129 22.22 14.63 -29.61
N ALA A 1130 22.01 15.34 -30.72
CA ALA A 1130 22.96 15.36 -31.84
C ALA A 1130 24.34 15.89 -31.43
N GLN A 1131 24.39 16.96 -30.61
CA GLN A 1131 25.64 17.49 -30.05
C GLN A 1131 26.37 16.43 -29.22
N THR A 1132 25.67 15.75 -28.31
CA THR A 1132 26.26 14.70 -27.46
C THR A 1132 26.71 13.49 -28.26
N PHE A 1133 25.92 13.04 -29.23
CA PHE A 1133 26.28 11.91 -30.08
C PHE A 1133 27.57 12.17 -30.86
N VAL A 1134 27.70 13.35 -31.46
CA VAL A 1134 28.90 13.72 -32.24
C VAL A 1134 30.12 13.95 -31.35
N ALA A 1135 29.94 14.51 -30.15
CA ALA A 1135 31.04 14.65 -29.18
C ALA A 1135 31.55 13.28 -28.69
N ASN A 1136 30.66 12.32 -28.43
CA ASN A 1136 31.02 10.99 -27.95
C ASN A 1136 31.56 10.08 -29.07
N PHE A 1137 31.02 10.20 -30.28
CA PHE A 1137 31.32 9.33 -31.43
C PHE A 1137 31.71 10.12 -32.68
N PRO A 1138 32.75 10.97 -32.64
CA PRO A 1138 33.14 11.82 -33.77
C PRO A 1138 33.48 11.01 -35.02
N GLN A 1139 34.02 9.80 -34.85
CA GLN A 1139 34.33 8.87 -35.95
C GLN A 1139 33.09 8.35 -36.70
N LYS A 1140 31.88 8.47 -36.12
CA LYS A 1140 30.63 8.04 -36.75
C LYS A 1140 29.94 9.20 -37.49
N ALA A 1141 30.46 10.42 -37.45
CA ALA A 1141 29.85 11.60 -38.06
C ALA A 1141 30.77 12.28 -39.11
N VAL A 1142 30.22 12.63 -40.27
CA VAL A 1142 30.90 13.45 -41.29
C VAL A 1142 30.76 14.93 -40.96
N SER A 1143 29.55 15.33 -40.59
CA SER A 1143 29.21 16.73 -40.27
C SER A 1143 28.03 16.78 -39.31
N LEU A 1144 27.88 17.89 -38.60
CA LEU A 1144 26.73 18.17 -37.74
C LEU A 1144 25.94 19.36 -38.30
N THR A 1145 24.61 19.28 -38.33
CA THR A 1145 23.70 20.40 -38.63
C THR A 1145 22.74 20.60 -37.47
N LEU A 1146 22.75 21.79 -36.87
CA LEU A 1146 21.90 22.17 -35.75
C LEU A 1146 20.88 23.21 -36.21
N VAL A 1147 19.59 22.87 -36.16
CA VAL A 1147 18.51 23.76 -36.59
C VAL A 1147 17.75 24.26 -35.38
N THR A 1148 17.82 25.57 -35.12
CA THR A 1148 17.14 26.22 -33.97
C THR A 1148 17.37 25.47 -32.65
N SER A 1149 18.55 24.86 -32.53
CA SER A 1149 19.00 24.12 -31.35
C SER A 1149 19.58 25.07 -30.31
N PHE A 1150 19.72 24.56 -29.10
CA PHE A 1150 20.29 25.26 -27.95
C PHE A 1150 21.18 24.29 -27.14
N CYS A 1151 21.76 24.75 -26.03
CA CYS A 1151 22.68 23.95 -25.20
C CYS A 1151 22.30 23.88 -23.72
N GLU A 1152 21.35 24.69 -23.26
CA GLU A 1152 20.85 24.72 -21.88
C GLU A 1152 19.32 24.88 -21.85
N LEU A 1153 18.68 24.15 -20.93
CA LEU A 1153 17.23 24.17 -20.71
C LEU A 1153 16.93 24.78 -19.32
N ASP A 1154 17.31 26.04 -19.11
CA ASP A 1154 17.32 26.69 -17.78
C ASP A 1154 15.94 27.15 -17.27
N GLN A 1155 14.89 27.09 -18.10
CA GLN A 1155 13.53 27.41 -17.70
C GLN A 1155 12.62 26.22 -18.00
N LEU A 1156 12.21 25.51 -16.95
CA LEU A 1156 11.11 24.56 -17.04
C LEU A 1156 9.83 25.37 -17.29
N TRP A 1157 9.49 25.57 -18.55
CA TRP A 1157 8.14 25.95 -18.93
C TRP A 1157 7.22 24.78 -18.55
N ASP A 1158 6.11 25.08 -17.87
CA ASP A 1158 5.06 24.08 -17.73
C ASP A 1158 4.57 23.66 -19.12
N GLU A 1159 4.06 22.43 -19.24
CA GLU A 1159 3.70 21.81 -20.53
C GLU A 1159 2.75 22.70 -21.36
N GLN A 1160 1.84 23.42 -20.68
CA GLN A 1160 0.87 24.29 -21.33
C GLN A 1160 1.56 25.55 -21.89
N SER A 1161 2.42 26.20 -21.09
CA SER A 1161 3.20 27.36 -21.53
C SER A 1161 4.10 27.06 -22.74
N LEU A 1162 4.75 25.89 -22.77
CA LEU A 1162 5.61 25.48 -23.89
C LEU A 1162 4.81 25.20 -25.17
N LYS A 1163 3.65 24.53 -25.03
CA LYS A 1163 2.72 24.29 -26.15
C LYS A 1163 2.15 25.60 -26.70
N ASP A 1164 1.79 26.54 -25.84
CA ASP A 1164 1.24 27.84 -26.23
C ASP A 1164 2.29 28.72 -26.91
N ALA A 1165 3.53 28.72 -26.40
CA ALA A 1165 4.64 29.42 -27.01
C ALA A 1165 4.95 28.85 -28.42
N PHE A 1166 5.06 27.53 -28.55
CA PHE A 1166 5.33 26.88 -29.84
C PHE A 1166 4.20 27.12 -30.85
N LYS A 1167 2.94 27.09 -30.39
CA LYS A 1167 1.76 27.43 -31.20
C LYS A 1167 1.78 28.88 -31.66
N LEU A 1168 2.19 29.80 -30.79
CA LEU A 1168 2.33 31.23 -31.10
C LEU A 1168 3.44 31.46 -32.13
N ASP A 1169 4.60 30.81 -32.00
CA ASP A 1169 5.73 30.92 -32.94
C ASP A 1169 5.32 30.48 -34.36
N PHE A 1170 4.60 29.35 -34.46
CA PHE A 1170 4.06 28.89 -35.74
C PHE A 1170 2.98 29.83 -36.26
N HIS A 1171 2.07 30.33 -35.42
CA HIS A 1171 1.00 31.24 -35.84
C HIS A 1171 1.52 32.57 -36.40
N ILE A 1172 2.58 33.13 -35.79
CA ILE A 1172 3.17 34.42 -36.21
C ILE A 1172 3.96 34.29 -37.52
N ASN A 1173 4.65 33.17 -37.73
CA ASN A 1173 5.63 33.00 -38.82
C ASN A 1173 5.10 32.17 -40.02
N TYR A 1174 3.77 32.05 -40.17
CA TYR A 1174 3.07 30.91 -40.79
C TYR A 1174 3.06 30.75 -42.33
N ARG A 1175 3.10 29.47 -42.77
CA ARG A 1175 2.47 28.91 -44.00
C ARG A 1175 1.32 27.96 -43.57
N LYS A 1176 0.18 27.97 -44.29
CA LYS A 1176 -1.03 27.16 -43.98
C LYS A 1176 -0.73 25.65 -43.90
N GLY A 1177 -1.08 24.99 -42.79
CA GLY A 1177 -0.94 23.54 -42.58
C GLY A 1177 0.36 23.08 -41.88
N ALA A 1178 1.31 23.97 -41.57
CA ALA A 1178 2.58 23.58 -40.93
C ALA A 1178 2.44 23.13 -39.47
N TYR A 1179 1.49 23.72 -38.72
CA TYR A 1179 1.22 23.35 -37.32
C TYR A 1179 0.47 22.01 -37.20
N GLU A 1180 -0.39 21.67 -38.17
CA GLU A 1180 -1.10 20.38 -38.21
C GLU A 1180 -0.10 19.21 -38.30
N LEU A 1181 1.00 19.38 -39.05
CA LEU A 1181 2.07 18.39 -39.13
C LEU A 1181 2.71 18.13 -37.75
N ILE A 1182 2.90 19.16 -36.93
CA ILE A 1182 3.43 19.01 -35.57
C ILE A 1182 2.44 18.23 -34.68
N GLN A 1183 1.15 18.58 -34.75
CA GLN A 1183 0.11 17.90 -33.97
C GLN A 1183 0.01 16.42 -34.33
N HIS A 1184 0.14 16.06 -35.62
CA HIS A 1184 0.17 14.66 -36.04
C HIS A 1184 1.47 13.95 -35.70
N SER A 1185 2.57 14.70 -35.53
CA SER A 1185 3.89 14.17 -35.16
C SER A 1185 4.02 13.93 -33.66
N GLU A 1186 3.15 14.48 -32.80
CA GLU A 1186 3.20 14.36 -31.35
C GLU A 1186 2.76 12.96 -30.87
N PHE A 1187 3.75 12.17 -30.48
CA PHE A 1187 3.53 10.85 -29.89
C PHE A 1187 4.54 10.65 -28.77
N VAL A 1188 4.08 10.90 -27.55
CA VAL A 1188 4.82 10.64 -26.31
C VAL A 1188 4.23 9.45 -25.58
N ASN A 1189 5.08 8.70 -24.91
CA ASN A 1189 4.69 7.60 -24.02
C ASN A 1189 5.15 7.91 -22.57
N PRO A 1190 4.70 7.15 -21.55
CA PRO A 1190 4.94 7.51 -20.14
C PRO A 1190 6.42 7.68 -19.73
N VAL A 1191 7.38 7.09 -20.45
CA VAL A 1191 8.82 7.29 -20.20
C VAL A 1191 9.21 8.77 -20.31
N VAL A 1192 8.47 9.58 -21.08
CA VAL A 1192 8.71 11.02 -21.22
C VAL A 1192 8.69 11.78 -19.90
N LEU A 1193 7.91 11.31 -18.91
CA LEU A 1193 7.75 11.98 -17.60
C LEU A 1193 9.06 11.98 -16.80
N ARG A 1194 9.94 11.01 -17.05
CA ARG A 1194 11.24 10.87 -16.36
C ARG A 1194 12.26 11.94 -16.78
N TYR A 1195 12.12 12.57 -17.95
CA TYR A 1195 13.01 13.68 -18.35
C TYR A 1195 12.89 14.88 -17.42
N SER A 1196 11.75 15.07 -16.75
CA SER A 1196 11.56 16.15 -15.77
C SER A 1196 12.40 15.98 -14.51
N GLU A 1197 12.66 14.74 -14.09
CA GLU A 1197 13.51 14.41 -12.95
C GLU A 1197 14.98 14.66 -13.30
N ILE A 1198 15.41 14.22 -14.48
CA ILE A 1198 16.78 14.37 -15.00
C ILE A 1198 17.11 15.84 -15.25
N ALA A 1199 16.14 16.63 -15.71
CA ALA A 1199 16.28 18.08 -15.87
C ALA A 1199 16.58 18.76 -14.52
N ARG A 1200 15.89 18.36 -13.42
CA ARG A 1200 16.12 18.92 -12.07
C ARG A 1200 17.51 18.59 -11.51
N GLU A 1201 18.10 17.49 -11.94
CA GLU A 1201 19.45 17.07 -11.56
C GLU A 1201 20.55 17.78 -12.36
N GLY A 1202 20.20 18.63 -13.34
CA GLY A 1202 21.16 19.35 -14.19
C GLY A 1202 21.78 18.51 -15.30
N ASN A 1203 21.25 17.30 -15.54
CA ASN A 1203 21.82 16.32 -16.48
C ASN A 1203 21.35 16.50 -17.94
N LEU A 1204 20.58 17.55 -18.25
CA LEU A 1204 20.16 17.93 -19.61
C LEU A 1204 20.85 19.22 -20.07
N ASN A 1205 22.18 19.22 -20.10
CA ASN A 1205 23.01 20.35 -20.54
C ASN A 1205 24.15 19.84 -21.44
N THR A 1206 24.39 20.51 -22.57
CA THR A 1206 25.47 20.18 -23.52
C THR A 1206 26.55 21.25 -23.61
N TYR A 1207 26.43 22.36 -22.87
CA TYR A 1207 27.33 23.51 -22.91
C TYR A 1207 28.81 23.15 -22.70
N ASN A 1208 29.08 22.17 -21.84
CA ASN A 1208 30.45 21.75 -21.50
C ASN A 1208 31.10 20.86 -22.55
N ILE A 1209 30.31 20.16 -23.37
CA ILE A 1209 30.82 19.24 -24.40
C ILE A 1209 30.90 19.88 -25.80
N LEU A 1210 30.40 21.11 -25.97
CA LEU A 1210 30.39 21.80 -27.27
C LEU A 1210 31.80 21.93 -27.89
N ALA A 1211 32.82 22.11 -27.05
CA ALA A 1211 34.21 22.24 -27.50
C ALA A 1211 34.81 20.91 -28.00
N ASP A 1212 34.21 19.78 -27.63
CA ASP A 1212 34.65 18.44 -28.01
C ASP A 1212 34.08 18.01 -29.38
N ILE A 1213 33.14 18.78 -29.93
CA ILE A 1213 32.59 18.55 -31.27
C ILE A 1213 33.65 18.91 -32.31
N SER A 1214 34.28 17.88 -32.89
CA SER A 1214 35.42 18.03 -33.81
C SER A 1214 35.07 18.01 -35.30
N VAL A 1215 33.79 17.76 -35.64
CA VAL A 1215 33.32 17.69 -37.03
C VAL A 1215 32.85 19.07 -37.52
N PRO A 1216 32.92 19.33 -38.85
CA PRO A 1216 32.33 20.54 -39.43
C PRO A 1216 30.86 20.68 -39.03
N THR A 1217 30.51 21.84 -38.47
CA THR A 1217 29.16 22.10 -37.93
C THR A 1217 28.47 23.27 -38.63
N LEU A 1218 27.26 23.04 -39.17
CA LEU A 1218 26.36 24.07 -39.66
C LEU A 1218 25.32 24.39 -38.57
N ILE A 1219 25.24 25.66 -38.17
CA ILE A 1219 24.21 26.16 -37.26
C ILE A 1219 23.22 26.98 -38.08
N VAL A 1220 21.98 26.51 -38.14
CA VAL A 1220 20.87 27.21 -38.78
C VAL A 1220 20.03 27.88 -37.71
N SER A 1221 20.13 29.20 -37.62
CA SER A 1221 19.32 30.01 -36.69
C SER A 1221 18.16 30.69 -37.42
N ALA A 1222 17.13 31.07 -36.68
CA ALA A 1222 15.92 31.65 -37.23
C ALA A 1222 15.68 33.04 -36.64
N LYS A 1223 15.60 34.06 -37.51
CA LYS A 1223 15.54 35.48 -37.10
C LYS A 1223 14.30 35.85 -36.29
N LYS A 1224 13.23 35.07 -36.39
CA LYS A 1224 11.95 35.30 -35.73
C LYS A 1224 11.62 34.19 -34.72
N ASP A 1225 12.63 33.46 -34.25
CA ASP A 1225 12.46 32.49 -33.17
C ASP A 1225 12.09 33.22 -31.88
N ILE A 1226 10.84 33.10 -31.47
CA ILE A 1226 10.33 33.73 -30.25
C ILE A 1226 10.41 32.80 -29.02
N MET A 1227 11.01 31.60 -29.16
CA MET A 1227 11.20 30.66 -28.05
C MET A 1227 12.36 31.05 -27.12
N GLY A 1228 12.98 32.21 -27.35
CA GLY A 1228 13.98 32.78 -26.43
C GLY A 1228 15.35 32.11 -26.51
N PHE A 1229 15.57 31.14 -27.41
CA PHE A 1229 16.85 30.44 -27.54
C PHE A 1229 17.88 31.15 -28.44
N TYR A 1230 17.50 32.26 -29.08
CA TYR A 1230 18.40 32.97 -30.00
C TYR A 1230 19.73 33.40 -29.36
N TYR A 1231 19.74 33.76 -28.06
CA TYR A 1231 20.99 34.09 -27.37
C TYR A 1231 21.95 32.89 -27.23
N GLN A 1232 21.41 31.67 -27.12
CA GLN A 1232 22.21 30.43 -27.05
C GLN A 1232 22.81 30.05 -28.41
N THR A 1233 22.28 30.56 -29.53
CA THR A 1233 22.91 30.39 -30.85
C THR A 1233 24.35 30.91 -30.84
N ASN A 1234 24.61 32.04 -30.18
CA ASN A 1234 25.97 32.57 -30.05
C ASN A 1234 26.88 31.63 -29.27
N GLN A 1235 26.38 30.93 -28.24
CA GLN A 1235 27.17 29.96 -27.48
C GLN A 1235 27.56 28.77 -28.37
N LEU A 1236 26.64 28.26 -29.18
CA LEU A 1236 26.92 27.20 -30.15
C LEU A 1236 28.00 27.64 -31.16
N VAL A 1237 27.85 28.82 -31.76
CA VAL A 1237 28.80 29.34 -32.77
C VAL A 1237 30.18 29.61 -32.19
N THR A 1238 30.26 30.08 -30.94
CA THR A 1238 31.53 30.47 -30.31
C THR A 1238 32.28 29.27 -29.73
N LYS A 1239 31.59 28.25 -29.24
CA LYS A 1239 32.21 27.10 -28.58
C LYS A 1239 32.49 25.92 -29.51
N ILE A 1240 31.66 25.70 -30.53
CA ILE A 1240 31.88 24.59 -31.46
C ILE A 1240 32.98 24.99 -32.46
N PRO A 1241 34.10 24.25 -32.50
CA PRO A 1241 35.14 24.47 -33.49
C PRO A 1241 34.60 24.41 -34.93
N HIS A 1242 35.03 25.34 -35.79
CA HIS A 1242 34.66 25.37 -37.21
C HIS A 1242 33.15 25.47 -37.50
N ALA A 1243 32.37 26.02 -36.56
CA ALA A 1243 30.95 26.24 -36.78
C ALA A 1243 30.67 27.36 -37.80
N THR A 1244 29.78 27.09 -38.75
CA THR A 1244 29.26 28.08 -39.72
C THR A 1244 27.83 28.44 -39.36
N LEU A 1245 27.54 29.73 -39.17
CA LEU A 1245 26.19 30.22 -38.89
C LEU A 1245 25.49 30.64 -40.19
N VAL A 1246 24.27 30.15 -40.39
CA VAL A 1246 23.33 30.63 -41.43
C VAL A 1246 22.03 31.06 -40.75
N GLU A 1247 21.58 32.28 -41.03
CA GLU A 1247 20.32 32.80 -40.49
C GLU A 1247 19.21 32.76 -41.53
N MET A 1248 18.09 32.11 -41.18
CA MET A 1248 16.89 32.03 -41.99
C MET A 1248 15.81 33.02 -41.51
N ASN A 1249 14.94 33.45 -42.41
CA ASN A 1249 13.85 34.38 -42.11
C ASN A 1249 12.57 33.68 -41.56
N GLY A 1250 12.75 32.65 -40.72
CA GLY A 1250 11.68 31.85 -40.12
C GLY A 1250 11.60 31.97 -38.59
N GLY A 1251 10.67 31.22 -37.98
CA GLY A 1251 10.56 30.99 -36.54
C GLY A 1251 11.30 29.73 -36.07
N HIS A 1252 11.02 29.25 -34.87
CA HIS A 1252 11.68 28.08 -34.26
C HIS A 1252 11.58 26.81 -35.12
N GLY A 1253 10.47 26.60 -35.84
CA GLY A 1253 10.30 25.48 -36.78
C GLY A 1253 10.70 25.82 -38.23
N CYS A 1254 11.85 26.46 -38.47
CA CYS A 1254 12.23 26.94 -39.82
C CYS A 1254 12.46 25.81 -40.84
N ASN A 1255 12.90 24.62 -40.41
CA ASN A 1255 12.99 23.41 -41.25
C ASN A 1255 11.63 22.93 -41.77
N ILE A 1256 10.52 23.32 -41.13
CA ILE A 1256 9.16 22.94 -41.52
C ILE A 1256 8.47 24.07 -42.28
N THR A 1257 8.56 25.29 -41.74
CA THR A 1257 7.87 26.47 -42.28
C THR A 1257 8.55 27.05 -43.53
N HIS A 1258 9.87 26.92 -43.61
CA HIS A 1258 10.74 27.42 -44.69
C HIS A 1258 11.59 26.28 -45.26
N TYR A 1259 11.00 25.09 -45.39
CA TYR A 1259 11.70 23.85 -45.76
C TYR A 1259 12.45 23.95 -47.10
N GLU A 1260 11.94 24.68 -48.10
CA GLU A 1260 12.61 24.87 -49.40
C GLU A 1260 13.97 25.56 -49.24
N GLU A 1261 14.03 26.61 -48.42
CA GLU A 1261 15.26 27.34 -48.13
C GLU A 1261 16.20 26.49 -47.27
N PHE A 1262 15.66 25.79 -46.26
CA PHE A 1262 16.43 24.86 -45.43
C PHE A 1262 17.06 23.73 -46.25
N ASN A 1263 16.26 23.06 -47.10
CA ASN A 1263 16.71 21.96 -47.95
C ASN A 1263 17.84 22.42 -48.88
N ARG A 1264 17.72 23.60 -49.48
CA ARG A 1264 18.79 24.18 -50.32
C ARG A 1264 20.08 24.41 -49.54
N ILE A 1265 19.99 24.98 -48.33
CA ILE A 1265 21.16 25.24 -47.47
C ILE A 1265 21.79 23.92 -47.03
N PHE A 1266 20.98 22.98 -46.55
CA PHE A 1266 21.41 21.67 -46.09
C PHE A 1266 22.11 20.87 -47.21
N THR A 1267 21.50 20.78 -48.39
CA THR A 1267 22.09 20.07 -49.54
C THR A 1267 23.39 20.71 -49.99
N GLN A 1268 23.45 22.05 -50.04
CA GLN A 1268 24.70 22.75 -50.35
C GLN A 1268 25.79 22.40 -49.34
N TYR A 1269 25.48 22.47 -48.04
CA TYR A 1269 26.44 22.19 -46.98
C TYR A 1269 26.95 20.75 -47.00
N VAL A 1270 26.05 19.78 -47.11
CA VAL A 1270 26.43 18.36 -47.19
C VAL A 1270 27.33 18.09 -48.39
N ASN A 1271 27.01 18.67 -49.56
CA ASN A 1271 27.85 18.53 -50.76
C ASN A 1271 29.23 19.22 -50.65
N GLU A 1272 29.41 20.15 -49.71
CA GLU A 1272 30.72 20.78 -49.43
C GLU A 1272 31.56 19.94 -48.44
N GLN A 1273 30.94 19.04 -47.67
CA GLN A 1273 31.62 18.16 -46.71
C GLN A 1273 31.98 16.78 -47.28
N ASP A 1274 31.23 16.31 -48.28
CA ASP A 1274 31.54 15.13 -49.10
C ASP A 1274 32.62 15.42 -50.15
#